data_AF-A0A0G3EIM9-F1
#
_entry.id   AF-A0A0G3EIM9-F1
#
_cell.length_a   1.000
_cell.length_b   1.000
_cell.length_c   1.000
_cell.angle_alpha   90.00
_cell.angle_beta   90.00
_cell.angle_gamma   90.00
#
_symmetry.space_group_name_H-M   'P 1'
#
loop_
_entity.id
_entity.type
_entity.pdbx_description
1 polymer ?
#
loop_
_entity_poly.entity_id
_entity_poly.type
_entity_poly.pdbx_seq_one_letter_code
_entity_poly.pdbx_strand_id
1 'polypeptide(L)'
;MLKGMALALLLAVHAAVWADRPNVLFIAVDDLRTELGCYGVPEMHTPNIDALAESGMRFDRAFCHYSVCGPSRQCLLTGVRPQHPPRPGGEDLPEYFKSHGYFCESMGKVYHGTFAPEIDRTSLNNPESWSVPAWYPPPQMYFSPEGVAEAERIFSTRIAPKLGGLPVAQWTNHIVRAAATDRPEVADEVPRDGQIAARAVRRLSEMKDRQPFFLAVGFMGTHLPFVAPDKYWDLYPEDALQLPAERHHPRNTDPLTIIPKNETGQYTGIGDLLENDRTMKRLLRAYRACVSYDDALIGRLLEQLDRLGLRENTLVVLWSDHGFKLGEHHAFSKYTNYEIDTRIPLIIALPGTIGAGSTCEALVESADLYPTLCELAGLPVPDGLHGVSLAPLFEDPEQPVKDAIFTLCGRQRPGVVKADGTRFKGNGYAIRTDRYRYVLWIEQDNLNRNELAPDLDPERIAEVELYDLKSDPGEHVNLADRPEYAERCARMRAKLIAGWRAAVVTGEGDEADLEAMHKQDAESPEQLTGGEGTLDLSSLDPAVDHETAGPAPLPLPAADPARCAAAARALLDRVVENPGDRFRFEGLPREGGKDVFELESDGDTVVLRGSSGVAMASALNWYLRHIAHEETDWRVETITLPEVIPPVPEKIRHVSNGELRWFFNFCTFGYDLPWYDWDRTERLLDWLAMNGVNMALAPAGNEWVWREVLMEQGYSDEEARTFLGGPAYLPWTFMMKMDGFGGPMPEGWIEGRVELQKKTVARMRELNMIPVYPAFNGHVPSDFGERHGVETGTVQWYGPTPNVSVLDPTSPRFRAMGERFVELLHDQFGPTDYYAVDLFIETIPPTEDPAYLESLSRNVYGGLSADNPDAVWVIQGWMFHGKWRGAFWQAPQRAALFGGVPQNRMLVLDMSRGSKAVELDWFNGHPWLWSTVHDFGNKTGFHGHAFKNAPRLHQLLDSPATRGLRGTAYTGEGLSTTPAYFAVMMEMMNWRDEVPDRDETYRQYADTRYGRKLDKAREAWRLLGETLFDRGAPFDPMVHAPDRVWAEGTFWGQPLEPRERALAGTALSLLLGCRKELAGNPQYEFDLVGLMRDLMSARNHDVVQAMHAAWEDGDRAGMEARFREFRRQMEEVERLIGTQDEFLLGRWIAAARARADNPDDADLYEYNARNIITLWGSEKRNIRDYAYRHWQGLISDYYIPRWERFVEYLRAQPEGASFDRAAAKRHMVEFEAAWCRRRNPFPTEPSGDPVAITADLFHRYAEDARE
;
A
#
# COMPACT_ATOMS: atom_id res chain seq x y z
N MET A 1 0.72 -48.22 -11.45
CA MET A 1 1.26 -48.62 -12.78
C MET A 1 0.16 -49.07 -13.75
N LEU A 2 -0.33 -50.33 -13.74
CA LEU A 2 -1.23 -50.83 -14.80
C LEU A 2 -2.51 -49.99 -15.07
N LYS A 3 -3.16 -49.42 -14.05
CA LYS A 3 -4.28 -48.46 -14.26
C LYS A 3 -3.84 -47.18 -14.99
N GLY A 4 -2.69 -46.60 -14.63
CA GLY A 4 -2.18 -45.36 -15.22
C GLY A 4 -1.76 -45.50 -16.69
N MET A 5 -1.21 -46.66 -17.09
CA MET A 5 -0.91 -46.93 -18.50
C MET A 5 -2.19 -47.08 -19.35
N ALA A 6 -3.29 -47.56 -18.77
CA ALA A 6 -4.58 -47.59 -19.47
C ALA A 6 -5.18 -46.18 -19.59
N LEU A 7 -5.03 -45.34 -18.57
CA LEU A 7 -5.51 -43.95 -18.56
C LEU A 7 -4.78 -43.09 -19.62
N ALA A 8 -3.44 -43.19 -19.67
CA ALA A 8 -2.64 -42.50 -20.68
C ALA A 8 -2.97 -42.96 -22.13
N LEU A 9 -3.32 -44.23 -22.33
CA LEU A 9 -3.80 -44.70 -23.64
C LEU A 9 -5.23 -44.21 -23.97
N LEU A 10 -6.09 -44.04 -22.97
CA LEU A 10 -7.44 -43.49 -23.17
C LEU A 10 -7.39 -42.01 -23.54
N LEU A 11 -6.56 -41.21 -22.88
CA LEU A 11 -6.29 -39.82 -23.26
C LEU A 11 -5.69 -39.72 -24.67
N ALA A 12 -4.68 -40.53 -24.99
CA ALA A 12 -4.07 -40.58 -26.32
C ALA A 12 -5.00 -41.06 -27.45
N VAL A 13 -6.18 -41.63 -27.12
CA VAL A 13 -7.22 -42.03 -28.09
C VAL A 13 -8.33 -40.99 -28.20
N HIS A 14 -8.61 -40.20 -27.16
CA HIS A 14 -9.58 -39.09 -27.22
C HIS A 14 -8.97 -37.78 -27.77
N ALA A 15 -7.66 -37.56 -27.59
CA ALA A 15 -6.89 -36.45 -28.18
C ALA A 15 -6.79 -36.50 -29.72
N ALA A 16 -7.55 -37.37 -30.40
CA ALA A 16 -7.51 -37.58 -31.84
C ALA A 16 -8.62 -36.83 -32.62
N VAL A 17 -9.39 -35.94 -31.98
CA VAL A 17 -10.62 -35.36 -32.55
C VAL A 17 -10.66 -33.82 -32.55
N TRP A 18 -10.28 -33.16 -31.44
CA TRP A 18 -10.28 -31.70 -31.32
C TRP A 18 -8.84 -31.15 -31.30
N ALA A 19 -8.65 -29.89 -31.70
CA ALA A 19 -7.32 -29.32 -31.99
C ALA A 19 -6.62 -28.77 -30.75
N ASP A 20 -5.27 -28.74 -30.79
CA ASP A 20 -4.37 -28.30 -29.71
C ASP A 20 -4.69 -26.92 -29.09
N ARG A 21 -5.43 -26.06 -29.82
CA ARG A 21 -5.86 -24.72 -29.40
C ARG A 21 -7.29 -24.45 -29.90
N PRO A 22 -8.35 -24.83 -29.16
CA PRO A 22 -9.74 -24.62 -29.56
C PRO A 22 -10.12 -23.14 -29.51
N ASN A 23 -11.13 -22.74 -30.29
CA ASN A 23 -11.75 -21.42 -30.17
C ASN A 23 -12.58 -21.34 -28.87
N VAL A 24 -12.86 -20.12 -28.42
CA VAL A 24 -13.76 -19.87 -27.28
C VAL A 24 -14.92 -18.97 -27.72
N LEU A 25 -16.15 -19.40 -27.44
CA LEU A 25 -17.34 -18.55 -27.42
C LEU A 25 -17.75 -18.36 -25.96
N PHE A 26 -17.51 -17.16 -25.42
CA PHE A 26 -17.83 -16.81 -24.04
C PHE A 26 -19.13 -15.99 -24.02
N ILE A 27 -20.22 -16.61 -23.57
CA ILE A 27 -21.54 -15.98 -23.46
C ILE A 27 -21.77 -15.54 -22.02
N ALA A 28 -21.86 -14.21 -21.81
CA ALA A 28 -22.20 -13.61 -20.54
C ALA A 28 -23.65 -13.09 -20.57
N VAL A 29 -24.44 -13.41 -19.54
CA VAL A 29 -25.81 -12.89 -19.38
C VAL A 29 -25.90 -12.12 -18.06
N ASP A 30 -26.51 -10.94 -18.09
CA ASP A 30 -26.65 -10.02 -16.97
C ASP A 30 -27.85 -10.40 -16.09
N ASP A 31 -27.67 -10.52 -14.77
CA ASP A 31 -28.77 -10.78 -13.81
C ASP A 31 -29.51 -12.13 -13.98
N LEU A 32 -28.95 -13.10 -14.73
CA LEU A 32 -29.63 -14.37 -15.06
C LEU A 32 -29.60 -15.37 -13.88
N ARG A 33 -30.78 -15.66 -13.32
CA ARG A 33 -31.07 -16.72 -12.33
C ARG A 33 -30.92 -18.13 -12.89
N THR A 34 -30.75 -19.14 -12.03
CA THR A 34 -30.95 -20.58 -12.37
C THR A 34 -32.43 -20.96 -12.57
N GLU A 35 -33.22 -20.07 -13.16
CA GLU A 35 -34.63 -20.26 -13.46
C GLU A 35 -34.75 -20.68 -14.94
N LEU A 36 -34.33 -21.91 -15.22
CA LEU A 36 -34.14 -22.50 -16.55
C LEU A 36 -34.67 -23.94 -16.55
N GLY A 37 -35.10 -24.45 -17.71
CA GLY A 37 -35.60 -25.82 -17.84
C GLY A 37 -34.59 -26.88 -17.36
N CYS A 38 -33.35 -26.78 -17.83
CA CYS A 38 -32.23 -27.64 -17.42
C CYS A 38 -31.81 -27.50 -15.95
N TYR A 39 -32.19 -26.41 -15.26
CA TYR A 39 -32.00 -26.25 -13.80
C TYR A 39 -33.24 -26.68 -12.99
N GLY A 40 -34.22 -27.33 -13.61
CA GLY A 40 -35.37 -27.93 -12.94
C GLY A 40 -36.62 -27.05 -12.86
N VAL A 41 -36.72 -26.01 -13.69
CA VAL A 41 -37.90 -25.12 -13.78
C VAL A 41 -38.65 -25.36 -15.10
N PRO A 42 -39.50 -26.41 -15.19
CA PRO A 42 -40.05 -26.90 -16.46
C PRO A 42 -41.10 -25.97 -17.10
N GLU A 43 -41.57 -24.94 -16.40
CA GLU A 43 -42.41 -23.90 -17.00
C GLU A 43 -41.61 -22.78 -17.67
N MET A 44 -40.28 -22.83 -17.66
CA MET A 44 -39.41 -21.91 -18.40
C MET A 44 -39.14 -22.43 -19.81
N HIS A 45 -39.36 -21.55 -20.79
CA HIS A 45 -39.13 -21.84 -22.20
C HIS A 45 -37.67 -21.50 -22.57
N THR A 46 -36.75 -22.42 -22.30
CA THR A 46 -35.29 -22.26 -22.55
C THR A 46 -34.65 -23.40 -23.37
N PRO A 47 -35.26 -23.84 -24.49
CA PRO A 47 -34.83 -25.04 -25.20
C PRO A 47 -33.41 -25.00 -25.78
N ASN A 48 -32.83 -23.81 -26.02
CA ASN A 48 -31.48 -23.70 -26.60
C ASN A 48 -30.39 -23.76 -25.54
N ILE A 49 -30.63 -23.14 -24.37
CA ILE A 49 -29.78 -23.27 -23.18
C ILE A 49 -29.89 -24.71 -22.62
N ASP A 50 -31.07 -25.30 -22.66
CA ASP A 50 -31.28 -26.69 -22.26
C ASP A 50 -30.53 -27.66 -23.20
N ALA A 51 -30.58 -27.45 -24.52
CA ALA A 51 -29.76 -28.22 -25.48
C ALA A 51 -28.25 -27.97 -25.34
N LEU A 52 -27.83 -26.79 -24.86
CA LEU A 52 -26.43 -26.51 -24.51
C LEU A 52 -26.00 -27.31 -23.26
N ALA A 53 -26.90 -27.48 -22.27
CA ALA A 53 -26.68 -28.38 -21.14
C ALA A 53 -26.63 -29.86 -21.55
N GLU A 54 -27.49 -30.30 -22.47
CA GLU A 54 -27.46 -31.67 -23.02
C GLU A 54 -26.18 -31.96 -23.84
N SER A 55 -25.52 -30.93 -24.38
CA SER A 55 -24.29 -31.03 -25.18
C SER A 55 -23.03 -30.52 -24.47
N GLY A 56 -23.08 -30.33 -23.15
CA GLY A 56 -21.95 -29.90 -22.31
C GLY A 56 -22.11 -30.38 -20.87
N MET A 57 -21.31 -29.82 -19.96
CA MET A 57 -21.45 -30.01 -18.52
C MET A 57 -22.22 -28.85 -17.90
N ARG A 58 -23.27 -29.15 -17.13
CA ARG A 58 -24.02 -28.18 -16.32
C ARG A 58 -23.50 -28.19 -14.89
N PHE A 59 -23.20 -27.01 -14.34
CA PHE A 59 -22.72 -26.87 -12.97
C PHE A 59 -23.89 -26.44 -12.08
N ASP A 60 -24.35 -27.34 -11.20
CA ASP A 60 -25.50 -27.11 -10.34
C ASP A 60 -25.21 -26.13 -9.20
N ARG A 61 -23.93 -25.97 -8.84
CA ARG A 61 -23.45 -25.22 -7.67
C ARG A 61 -22.33 -24.24 -8.04
N ALA A 62 -22.56 -23.48 -9.11
CA ALA A 62 -21.74 -22.33 -9.51
C ALA A 62 -22.22 -21.01 -8.89
N PHE A 63 -21.29 -20.13 -8.49
CA PHE A 63 -21.58 -18.92 -7.72
C PHE A 63 -20.79 -17.67 -8.17
N CYS A 64 -21.40 -16.49 -8.08
CA CYS A 64 -20.69 -15.22 -8.16
C CYS A 64 -20.04 -14.86 -6.80
N HIS A 65 -18.94 -14.09 -6.81
CA HIS A 65 -18.36 -13.56 -5.57
C HIS A 65 -19.08 -12.32 -5.02
N TYR A 66 -19.92 -11.65 -5.82
CA TYR A 66 -20.59 -10.40 -5.43
C TYR A 66 -21.87 -10.26 -6.24
N SER A 67 -23.02 -10.05 -5.59
CA SER A 67 -24.33 -9.88 -6.25
C SER A 67 -24.53 -8.49 -6.87
N VAL A 68 -23.52 -8.00 -7.60
CA VAL A 68 -23.50 -6.74 -8.36
C VAL A 68 -22.58 -6.88 -9.57
N CYS A 69 -23.09 -6.53 -10.76
CA CYS A 69 -22.44 -6.74 -12.06
C CYS A 69 -20.96 -6.36 -12.11
N GLY A 70 -20.61 -5.17 -11.59
CA GLY A 70 -19.27 -4.58 -11.73
C GLY A 70 -18.18 -5.45 -11.08
N PRO A 71 -18.21 -5.62 -9.74
CA PRO A 71 -17.29 -6.51 -9.05
C PRO A 71 -17.32 -7.95 -9.58
N SER A 72 -18.49 -8.53 -9.86
CA SER A 72 -18.57 -9.93 -10.32
C SER A 72 -17.86 -10.16 -11.66
N ARG A 73 -18.11 -9.28 -12.66
CA ARG A 73 -17.44 -9.35 -13.97
C ARG A 73 -15.94 -9.12 -13.85
N GLN A 74 -15.52 -8.19 -12.99
CA GLN A 74 -14.10 -7.98 -12.70
C GLN A 74 -13.46 -9.22 -12.08
N CYS A 75 -14.16 -9.94 -11.20
CA CYS A 75 -13.64 -11.16 -10.58
C CYS A 75 -13.39 -12.29 -11.58
N LEU A 76 -14.31 -12.52 -12.51
CA LEU A 76 -14.11 -13.50 -13.58
C LEU A 76 -12.96 -13.07 -14.50
N LEU A 77 -13.00 -11.84 -14.99
CA LEU A 77 -12.10 -11.38 -16.03
C LEU A 77 -10.66 -11.19 -15.53
N THR A 78 -10.44 -10.89 -14.24
CA THR A 78 -9.09 -10.84 -13.65
C THR A 78 -8.66 -12.14 -12.96
N GLY A 79 -9.61 -13.03 -12.66
CA GLY A 79 -9.44 -14.20 -11.80
C GLY A 79 -9.16 -13.86 -10.33
N VAL A 80 -9.32 -12.60 -9.91
CA VAL A 80 -9.02 -12.13 -8.54
C VAL A 80 -10.32 -11.84 -7.78
N ARG A 81 -10.38 -12.27 -6.52
CA ARG A 81 -11.56 -12.11 -5.63
C ARG A 81 -11.81 -10.64 -5.23
N PRO A 82 -13.06 -10.23 -4.96
CA PRO A 82 -13.39 -8.82 -4.75
C PRO A 82 -12.83 -8.24 -3.44
N GLN A 83 -12.37 -9.09 -2.52
CA GLN A 83 -11.64 -8.69 -1.32
C GLN A 83 -10.23 -8.14 -1.60
N HIS A 84 -9.63 -8.43 -2.77
CA HIS A 84 -8.25 -8.09 -3.08
C HIS A 84 -8.16 -7.13 -4.29
N PRO A 85 -7.13 -6.28 -4.37
CA PRO A 85 -6.90 -5.45 -5.55
C PRO A 85 -6.49 -6.30 -6.77
N PRO A 86 -6.85 -5.91 -8.00
CA PRO A 86 -6.35 -6.56 -9.22
C PRO A 86 -4.82 -6.56 -9.29
N ARG A 87 -4.24 -7.64 -9.85
CA ARG A 87 -2.79 -7.80 -10.04
C ARG A 87 -2.21 -6.59 -10.81
N PRO A 88 -1.27 -5.81 -10.25
CA PRO A 88 -0.69 -4.66 -10.95
C PRO A 88 0.06 -5.08 -12.22
N GLY A 89 -0.49 -4.75 -13.38
CA GLY A 89 0.05 -5.16 -14.68
C GLY A 89 -0.23 -6.62 -15.07
N GLY A 90 -1.13 -7.32 -14.37
CA GLY A 90 -1.58 -8.66 -14.76
C GLY A 90 -2.68 -8.60 -15.81
N GLU A 91 -2.49 -9.31 -16.92
CA GLU A 91 -3.46 -9.39 -18.04
C GLU A 91 -4.81 -9.94 -17.58
N ASP A 92 -5.91 -9.40 -18.11
CA ASP A 92 -7.24 -9.98 -17.96
C ASP A 92 -7.47 -11.14 -18.96
N LEU A 93 -8.52 -11.95 -18.74
CA LEU A 93 -8.72 -13.22 -19.46
C LEU A 93 -8.68 -13.08 -21.00
N PRO A 94 -9.39 -12.12 -21.65
CA PRO A 94 -9.28 -11.96 -23.09
C PRO A 94 -7.95 -11.33 -23.53
N GLU A 95 -7.32 -10.47 -22.71
CA GLU A 95 -5.96 -9.96 -22.94
C GLU A 95 -4.92 -11.08 -22.94
N TYR A 96 -5.00 -12.01 -21.99
CA TYR A 96 -4.12 -13.17 -21.88
C TYR A 96 -4.27 -14.13 -23.08
N PHE A 97 -5.51 -14.36 -23.52
CA PHE A 97 -5.76 -15.12 -24.75
C PHE A 97 -5.19 -14.39 -25.99
N LYS A 98 -5.33 -13.06 -26.06
CA LYS A 98 -4.77 -12.21 -27.13
C LYS A 98 -3.23 -12.24 -27.13
N SER A 99 -2.58 -12.13 -25.96
CA SER A 99 -1.12 -12.18 -25.82
C SER A 99 -0.55 -13.54 -26.27
N HIS A 100 -1.29 -14.62 -26.02
CA HIS A 100 -0.98 -15.96 -26.50
C HIS A 100 -1.41 -16.22 -27.97
N GLY A 101 -1.93 -15.22 -28.69
CA GLY A 101 -2.17 -15.26 -30.12
C GLY A 101 -3.58 -15.66 -30.58
N TYR A 102 -4.59 -15.59 -29.71
CA TYR A 102 -5.99 -15.64 -30.14
C TYR A 102 -6.41 -14.32 -30.80
N PHE A 103 -7.34 -14.39 -31.75
CA PHE A 103 -8.08 -13.20 -32.18
C PHE A 103 -9.25 -12.95 -31.22
N CYS A 104 -9.16 -11.93 -30.37
CA CYS A 104 -10.15 -11.61 -29.35
C CYS A 104 -11.12 -10.51 -29.84
N GLU A 105 -12.43 -10.72 -29.77
CA GLU A 105 -13.45 -9.70 -30.05
C GLU A 105 -14.59 -9.75 -29.04
N SER A 106 -15.14 -8.59 -28.72
CA SER A 106 -16.22 -8.41 -27.75
C SER A 106 -17.41 -7.67 -28.35
N MET A 107 -18.61 -8.06 -27.93
CA MET A 107 -19.83 -7.33 -28.22
C MET A 107 -20.85 -7.40 -27.10
N GLY A 108 -21.40 -6.24 -26.73
CA GLY A 108 -22.37 -6.11 -25.65
C GLY A 108 -21.73 -5.99 -24.25
N LYS A 109 -22.47 -6.40 -23.22
CA LYS A 109 -22.07 -6.25 -21.81
C LYS A 109 -21.21 -7.43 -21.36
N VAL A 110 -19.89 -7.32 -21.56
CA VAL A 110 -18.90 -8.31 -21.08
C VAL A 110 -18.29 -7.79 -19.77
N TYR A 111 -17.56 -6.67 -19.84
CA TYR A 111 -17.18 -5.85 -18.68
C TYR A 111 -18.40 -5.12 -18.07
N HIS A 112 -18.17 -4.36 -17.01
CA HIS A 112 -19.14 -3.36 -16.54
C HIS A 112 -19.33 -2.22 -17.55
N GLY A 113 -20.41 -1.45 -17.38
CA GLY A 113 -20.95 -0.51 -18.36
C GLY A 113 -21.91 -1.20 -19.33
N THR A 114 -23.09 -0.62 -19.53
CA THR A 114 -24.14 -1.18 -20.39
C THR A 114 -23.99 -0.73 -21.85
N PHE A 115 -23.22 0.32 -22.10
CA PHE A 115 -23.02 0.94 -23.42
C PHE A 115 -21.53 1.24 -23.66
N ALA A 116 -21.20 1.79 -24.82
CA ALA A 116 -19.84 2.18 -25.16
C ALA A 116 -19.29 3.22 -24.14
N PRO A 117 -17.98 3.22 -23.80
CA PRO A 117 -17.42 4.05 -22.72
C PRO A 117 -17.63 5.57 -22.89
N GLU A 118 -17.82 6.05 -24.12
CA GLU A 118 -18.12 7.45 -24.43
C GLU A 118 -19.53 7.87 -23.97
N ILE A 119 -20.42 6.90 -23.79
CA ILE A 119 -21.83 7.05 -23.39
C ILE A 119 -22.03 6.63 -21.93
N ASP A 120 -21.36 5.55 -21.50
CA ASP A 120 -21.43 5.01 -20.15
C ASP A 120 -20.10 5.14 -19.40
N ARG A 121 -19.97 6.22 -18.62
CA ARG A 121 -18.82 6.50 -17.75
C ARG A 121 -18.62 5.48 -16.61
N THR A 122 -19.52 4.51 -16.45
CA THR A 122 -19.32 3.37 -15.53
C THR A 122 -18.69 2.15 -16.20
N SER A 123 -18.35 2.24 -17.50
CA SER A 123 -17.70 1.13 -18.19
C SER A 123 -16.30 0.87 -17.66
N LEU A 124 -16.03 -0.43 -17.40
CA LEU A 124 -14.72 -0.95 -17.00
C LEU A 124 -14.05 -1.73 -18.14
N ASN A 125 -14.47 -1.49 -19.40
CA ASN A 125 -13.91 -2.20 -20.54
C ASN A 125 -12.45 -1.81 -20.81
N ASN A 126 -11.54 -2.77 -20.66
CA ASN A 126 -10.17 -2.67 -21.14
C ASN A 126 -10.14 -2.75 -22.68
N PRO A 127 -9.59 -1.74 -23.40
CA PRO A 127 -9.43 -1.81 -24.86
C PRO A 127 -8.35 -2.80 -25.29
N GLU A 128 -7.33 -3.04 -24.46
CA GLU A 128 -6.19 -3.90 -24.80
C GLU A 128 -6.53 -5.40 -24.74
N SER A 129 -7.63 -5.80 -24.11
CA SER A 129 -8.13 -7.18 -24.17
C SER A 129 -8.54 -7.65 -25.56
N TRP A 130 -8.75 -6.72 -26.50
CA TRP A 130 -9.40 -6.99 -27.78
C TRP A 130 -8.47 -6.75 -28.99
N SER A 131 -8.64 -7.57 -30.03
CA SER A 131 -7.95 -7.44 -31.33
C SER A 131 -8.64 -6.44 -32.28
N VAL A 132 -9.88 -6.04 -31.95
CA VAL A 132 -10.65 -4.94 -32.56
C VAL A 132 -11.49 -4.26 -31.46
N PRO A 133 -11.86 -2.97 -31.59
CA PRO A 133 -12.66 -2.29 -30.58
C PRO A 133 -13.96 -3.03 -30.24
N ALA A 134 -14.25 -3.17 -28.94
CA ALA A 134 -15.47 -3.80 -28.44
C ALA A 134 -16.73 -3.12 -28.99
N TRP A 135 -17.68 -3.91 -29.50
CA TRP A 135 -18.85 -3.38 -30.21
C TRP A 135 -20.08 -3.27 -29.31
N TYR A 136 -20.69 -2.09 -29.31
CA TYR A 136 -21.93 -1.83 -28.58
C TYR A 136 -23.04 -1.36 -29.55
N PRO A 137 -24.29 -1.82 -29.38
CA PRO A 137 -25.44 -1.22 -30.04
C PRO A 137 -25.73 0.19 -29.50
N PRO A 138 -26.53 1.02 -30.21
CA PRO A 138 -26.96 2.32 -29.72
C PRO A 138 -27.71 2.24 -28.38
N PRO A 139 -27.69 3.28 -27.53
CA PRO A 139 -28.24 3.22 -26.17
C PRO A 139 -29.79 3.27 -26.09
N GLN A 140 -30.48 3.10 -27.21
CA GLN A 140 -31.94 2.98 -27.24
C GLN A 140 -32.40 1.68 -26.55
N MET A 141 -33.13 1.82 -25.44
CA MET A 141 -33.71 0.69 -24.69
C MET A 141 -35.20 0.44 -24.99
N TYR A 142 -35.93 1.40 -25.59
CA TYR A 142 -37.39 1.32 -25.75
C TYR A 142 -37.81 1.33 -27.22
N PHE A 143 -38.86 0.57 -27.53
CA PHE A 143 -39.26 0.26 -28.91
C PHE A 143 -40.78 0.20 -29.11
N SER A 144 -41.60 0.03 -28.06
CA SER A 144 -43.07 0.20 -28.19
C SER A 144 -43.46 1.69 -28.25
N PRO A 145 -44.64 2.03 -28.81
CA PRO A 145 -45.14 3.42 -28.80
C PRO A 145 -45.21 4.01 -27.38
N GLU A 146 -45.66 3.23 -26.40
CA GLU A 146 -45.77 3.61 -25.00
C GLU A 146 -44.40 3.78 -24.33
N GLY A 147 -43.47 2.85 -24.57
CA GLY A 147 -42.11 2.88 -24.04
C GLY A 147 -41.31 4.06 -24.59
N VAL A 148 -41.41 4.31 -25.90
CA VAL A 148 -40.80 5.47 -26.58
C VAL A 148 -41.38 6.78 -26.06
N ALA A 149 -42.71 6.91 -25.94
CA ALA A 149 -43.32 8.13 -25.42
C ALA A 149 -42.92 8.44 -23.98
N GLU A 150 -42.79 7.43 -23.12
CA GLU A 150 -42.32 7.59 -21.74
C GLU A 150 -40.80 7.89 -21.69
N ALA A 151 -40.00 7.31 -22.58
CA ALA A 151 -38.58 7.63 -22.71
C ALA A 151 -38.36 9.08 -23.19
N GLU A 152 -39.07 9.53 -24.22
CA GLU A 152 -39.04 10.92 -24.70
C GLU A 152 -39.46 11.90 -23.60
N ARG A 153 -40.50 11.56 -22.84
CA ARG A 153 -40.96 12.36 -21.69
C ARG A 153 -39.92 12.41 -20.57
N ILE A 154 -39.28 11.29 -20.23
CA ILE A 154 -38.21 11.27 -19.22
C ILE A 154 -36.97 12.04 -19.70
N PHE A 155 -36.55 11.86 -20.96
CA PHE A 155 -35.42 12.56 -21.55
C PHE A 155 -35.65 14.07 -21.53
N SER A 156 -36.75 14.54 -22.11
CA SER A 156 -37.10 15.97 -22.20
C SER A 156 -37.31 16.64 -20.84
N THR A 157 -37.80 15.92 -19.82
CA THR A 157 -38.08 16.52 -18.49
C THR A 157 -36.95 16.37 -17.46
N ARG A 158 -36.04 15.39 -17.61
CA ARG A 158 -35.01 15.08 -16.59
C ARG A 158 -33.57 15.08 -17.09
N ILE A 159 -33.33 14.85 -18.39
CA ILE A 159 -31.99 14.63 -18.96
C ILE A 159 -31.59 15.81 -19.84
N ALA A 160 -32.36 16.11 -20.89
CA ALA A 160 -32.09 17.22 -21.81
C ALA A 160 -31.86 18.58 -21.11
N PRO A 161 -32.61 18.97 -20.05
CA PRO A 161 -32.34 20.23 -19.33
C PRO A 161 -30.98 20.28 -18.64
N LYS A 162 -30.41 19.13 -18.27
CA LYS A 162 -29.06 19.01 -17.67
C LYS A 162 -27.94 19.01 -18.71
N LEU A 163 -28.28 18.81 -19.98
CA LEU A 163 -27.36 18.76 -21.12
C LEU A 163 -27.53 19.98 -22.05
N GLY A 164 -27.88 21.14 -21.48
CA GLY A 164 -28.02 22.40 -22.23
C GLY A 164 -29.31 22.55 -23.06
N GLY A 165 -30.30 21.68 -22.87
CA GLY A 165 -31.60 21.76 -23.55
C GLY A 165 -31.67 21.00 -24.88
N LEU A 166 -31.07 19.81 -24.95
CA LEU A 166 -31.02 19.00 -26.18
C LEU A 166 -32.41 18.72 -26.79
N PRO A 167 -32.54 18.69 -28.14
CA PRO A 167 -33.79 18.30 -28.80
C PRO A 167 -34.24 16.90 -28.42
N VAL A 168 -35.54 16.70 -28.15
CA VAL A 168 -36.09 15.41 -27.69
C VAL A 168 -35.73 14.22 -28.60
N ALA A 169 -35.63 14.46 -29.91
CA ALA A 169 -35.24 13.45 -30.91
C ALA A 169 -33.82 12.88 -30.75
N GLN A 170 -33.00 13.40 -29.82
CA GLN A 170 -31.69 12.85 -29.48
C GLN A 170 -31.75 11.80 -28.35
N TRP A 171 -32.93 11.49 -27.79
CA TRP A 171 -33.07 10.58 -26.64
C TRP A 171 -32.45 9.19 -26.86
N THR A 172 -32.48 8.69 -28.10
CA THR A 172 -31.89 7.40 -28.52
C THR A 172 -30.36 7.35 -28.47
N ASN A 173 -29.69 8.51 -28.29
CA ASN A 173 -28.25 8.62 -28.12
C ASN A 173 -27.82 8.68 -26.64
N HIS A 174 -28.74 8.54 -25.69
CA HIS A 174 -28.47 8.68 -24.25
C HIS A 174 -29.09 7.56 -23.41
N ILE A 175 -28.55 7.36 -22.20
CA ILE A 175 -29.05 6.37 -21.25
C ILE A 175 -30.32 6.90 -20.57
N VAL A 176 -31.49 6.57 -21.12
CA VAL A 176 -32.79 7.02 -20.60
C VAL A 176 -33.43 5.93 -19.75
N ARG A 177 -33.27 5.94 -18.42
CA ARG A 177 -33.99 5.00 -17.54
C ARG A 177 -35.44 5.46 -17.38
N ALA A 178 -36.36 4.78 -18.07
CA ALA A 178 -37.78 5.15 -18.19
C ALA A 178 -38.69 4.04 -17.62
N ALA A 179 -39.58 3.43 -18.41
CA ALA A 179 -40.42 2.34 -17.93
C ALA A 179 -39.59 1.11 -17.49
N ALA A 180 -40.01 0.41 -16.44
CA ALA A 180 -39.31 -0.78 -15.95
C ALA A 180 -39.35 -1.99 -16.89
N THR A 181 -40.26 -1.98 -17.86
CA THR A 181 -40.51 -3.07 -18.82
C THR A 181 -40.94 -2.49 -20.16
N ASP A 182 -40.58 -3.15 -21.27
CA ASP A 182 -41.16 -2.86 -22.58
C ASP A 182 -41.57 -4.14 -23.33
N ARG A 183 -42.71 -4.07 -24.05
CA ARG A 183 -43.27 -5.17 -24.85
C ARG A 183 -43.49 -4.68 -26.31
N PRO A 184 -42.43 -4.56 -27.12
CA PRO A 184 -42.54 -4.13 -28.51
C PRO A 184 -42.96 -5.27 -29.46
N GLU A 185 -43.88 -4.98 -30.38
CA GLU A 185 -44.21 -5.83 -31.54
C GLU A 185 -43.13 -5.59 -32.63
N VAL A 186 -41.99 -6.27 -32.51
CA VAL A 186 -40.81 -6.12 -33.39
C VAL A 186 -40.13 -7.45 -33.67
N ALA A 187 -39.32 -7.50 -34.73
CA ALA A 187 -38.44 -8.63 -35.01
C ALA A 187 -37.31 -8.74 -33.97
N ASP A 188 -36.78 -9.96 -33.81
CA ASP A 188 -35.78 -10.28 -32.79
C ASP A 188 -34.51 -9.44 -32.91
N GLU A 189 -34.12 -9.00 -34.11
CA GLU A 189 -32.92 -8.18 -34.34
C GLU A 189 -33.06 -6.72 -33.89
N VAL A 190 -34.26 -6.26 -33.51
CA VAL A 190 -34.53 -4.83 -33.24
C VAL A 190 -34.10 -4.41 -31.83
N PRO A 191 -34.45 -5.11 -30.72
CA PRO A 191 -33.97 -4.74 -29.40
C PRO A 191 -32.46 -4.95 -29.26
N ARG A 192 -31.86 -4.25 -28.29
CA ARG A 192 -30.41 -4.16 -28.02
C ARG A 192 -29.65 -5.47 -28.26
N ASP A 193 -30.14 -6.55 -27.67
CA ASP A 193 -29.43 -7.82 -27.57
C ASP A 193 -29.56 -8.68 -28.83
N GLY A 194 -30.65 -8.50 -29.57
CA GLY A 194 -30.80 -9.06 -30.91
C GLY A 194 -29.83 -8.46 -31.90
N GLN A 195 -29.51 -7.16 -31.77
CA GLN A 195 -28.45 -6.53 -32.55
C GLN A 195 -27.07 -7.14 -32.21
N ILE A 196 -26.82 -7.47 -30.94
CA ILE A 196 -25.61 -8.14 -30.47
C ILE A 196 -25.52 -9.58 -31.01
N ALA A 197 -26.60 -10.36 -30.96
CA ALA A 197 -26.63 -11.71 -31.52
C ALA A 197 -26.47 -11.70 -33.06
N ALA A 198 -27.14 -10.79 -33.77
CA ALA A 198 -26.99 -10.62 -35.20
C ALA A 198 -25.56 -10.18 -35.60
N ARG A 199 -24.93 -9.31 -34.78
CA ARG A 199 -23.51 -8.94 -34.91
C ARG A 199 -22.62 -10.18 -34.70
N ALA A 200 -22.84 -10.97 -33.65
CA ALA A 200 -22.05 -12.16 -33.33
C ALA A 200 -22.15 -13.23 -34.43
N VAL A 201 -23.35 -13.55 -34.92
CA VAL A 201 -23.58 -14.47 -36.05
C VAL A 201 -22.83 -14.01 -37.31
N ARG A 202 -22.83 -12.70 -37.58
CA ARG A 202 -22.07 -12.10 -38.68
C ARG A 202 -20.56 -12.19 -38.46
N ARG A 203 -20.07 -11.98 -37.23
CA ARG A 203 -18.64 -12.05 -36.91
C ARG A 203 -18.10 -13.47 -36.91
N LEU A 204 -18.84 -14.46 -36.38
CA LEU A 204 -18.52 -15.88 -36.56
C LEU A 204 -18.35 -16.24 -38.04
N SER A 205 -19.23 -15.72 -38.91
CA SER A 205 -19.12 -15.92 -40.37
C SER A 205 -17.83 -15.33 -40.97
N GLU A 206 -17.40 -14.16 -40.49
CA GLU A 206 -16.20 -13.46 -40.95
C GLU A 206 -14.89 -13.95 -40.28
N MET A 207 -14.99 -14.73 -39.20
CA MET A 207 -13.86 -15.27 -38.44
C MET A 207 -13.65 -16.78 -38.61
N LYS A 208 -14.50 -17.48 -39.37
CA LYS A 208 -14.40 -18.93 -39.60
C LYS A 208 -12.98 -19.39 -39.97
N ASP A 209 -12.31 -18.65 -40.85
CA ASP A 209 -10.97 -18.97 -41.36
C ASP A 209 -9.85 -18.30 -40.54
N ARG A 210 -10.17 -17.72 -39.37
CA ARG A 210 -9.26 -17.08 -38.42
C ARG A 210 -9.39 -17.74 -37.05
N GLN A 211 -8.72 -18.88 -36.90
CA GLN A 211 -8.67 -19.64 -35.66
C GLN A 211 -7.21 -19.68 -35.16
N PRO A 212 -6.96 -19.67 -33.83
CA PRO A 212 -7.95 -19.62 -32.76
C PRO A 212 -8.53 -18.20 -32.53
N PHE A 213 -9.81 -18.13 -32.13
CA PHE A 213 -10.48 -16.88 -31.72
C PHE A 213 -11.12 -17.00 -30.32
N PHE A 214 -11.25 -15.86 -29.63
CA PHE A 214 -12.02 -15.70 -28.40
C PHE A 214 -13.12 -14.67 -28.67
N LEU A 215 -14.37 -15.12 -28.74
CA LEU A 215 -15.52 -14.26 -29.00
C LEU A 215 -16.36 -14.11 -27.72
N ALA A 216 -16.34 -12.92 -27.13
CA ALA A 216 -17.15 -12.57 -25.97
C ALA A 216 -18.47 -11.92 -26.41
N VAL A 217 -19.61 -12.48 -25.98
CA VAL A 217 -20.95 -11.99 -26.32
C VAL A 217 -21.72 -11.72 -25.01
N GLY A 218 -22.06 -10.46 -24.78
CA GLY A 218 -22.63 -9.98 -23.51
C GLY A 218 -24.06 -9.49 -23.63
N PHE A 219 -25.02 -10.32 -23.19
CA PHE A 219 -26.43 -9.99 -23.10
C PHE A 219 -26.75 -9.26 -21.79
N MET A 220 -27.84 -8.50 -21.81
CA MET A 220 -28.37 -7.57 -20.81
C MET A 220 -29.88 -7.77 -20.56
N GLY A 221 -30.58 -8.57 -21.38
CA GLY A 221 -32.04 -8.68 -21.39
C GLY A 221 -32.69 -8.95 -20.03
N THR A 222 -32.05 -9.79 -19.20
CA THR A 222 -32.52 -10.12 -17.84
C THR A 222 -32.21 -9.07 -16.76
N HIS A 223 -31.55 -7.95 -17.08
CA HIS A 223 -31.38 -6.77 -16.23
C HIS A 223 -32.45 -5.71 -16.54
N LEU A 224 -32.85 -4.87 -15.57
CA LEU A 224 -33.78 -3.77 -15.80
C LEU A 224 -33.24 -2.72 -16.80
N PRO A 225 -34.05 -2.19 -17.74
CA PRO A 225 -35.46 -2.51 -17.97
C PRO A 225 -35.62 -3.82 -18.74
N PHE A 226 -36.62 -4.62 -18.36
CA PHE A 226 -36.89 -5.90 -19.04
C PHE A 226 -37.56 -5.66 -20.39
N VAL A 227 -36.84 -5.90 -21.49
CA VAL A 227 -37.27 -5.59 -22.86
C VAL A 227 -37.09 -6.79 -23.77
N ALA A 228 -38.21 -7.46 -24.07
CA ALA A 228 -38.27 -8.62 -24.96
C ALA A 228 -39.42 -8.45 -25.96
N PRO A 229 -39.27 -8.90 -27.23
CA PRO A 229 -40.34 -8.89 -28.22
C PRO A 229 -41.62 -9.55 -27.72
N ASP A 230 -42.75 -9.04 -28.16
CA ASP A 230 -44.08 -9.35 -27.64
C ASP A 230 -44.41 -10.86 -27.61
N LYS A 231 -43.98 -11.60 -28.64
CA LYS A 231 -44.14 -13.07 -28.74
C LYS A 231 -43.57 -13.85 -27.54
N TYR A 232 -42.48 -13.38 -26.92
CA TYR A 232 -41.88 -14.06 -25.76
C TYR A 232 -42.68 -13.84 -24.48
N TRP A 233 -43.43 -12.74 -24.40
CA TRP A 233 -44.34 -12.51 -23.28
C TRP A 233 -45.52 -13.48 -23.31
N ASP A 234 -46.01 -13.85 -24.49
CA ASP A 234 -47.17 -14.75 -24.65
C ASP A 234 -46.86 -16.23 -24.44
N LEU A 235 -45.59 -16.59 -24.27
CA LEU A 235 -45.17 -17.86 -23.65
C LEU A 235 -45.59 -17.95 -22.18
N TYR A 236 -45.82 -16.81 -21.51
CA TYR A 236 -46.09 -16.72 -20.07
C TYR A 236 -47.44 -16.04 -19.75
N PRO A 237 -48.57 -16.78 -19.72
CA PRO A 237 -49.89 -16.24 -19.35
C PRO A 237 -49.95 -15.67 -17.91
N GLU A 238 -50.58 -14.52 -17.71
CA GLU A 238 -50.61 -13.79 -16.41
C GLU A 238 -51.39 -14.54 -15.30
N ASP A 239 -52.33 -15.41 -15.69
CA ASP A 239 -53.06 -16.31 -14.81
C ASP A 239 -52.24 -17.54 -14.39
N ALA A 240 -51.36 -18.05 -15.26
CA ALA A 240 -50.43 -19.14 -14.96
C ALA A 240 -49.27 -18.73 -14.04
N LEU A 241 -48.87 -17.45 -14.05
CA LEU A 241 -47.77 -16.95 -13.23
C LEU A 241 -48.06 -17.06 -11.73
N GLN A 242 -47.19 -17.74 -10.99
CA GLN A 242 -47.20 -17.76 -9.53
C GLN A 242 -46.10 -16.82 -9.01
N LEU A 243 -46.38 -16.09 -7.93
CA LEU A 243 -45.36 -15.32 -7.21
C LEU A 243 -44.65 -16.24 -6.20
N PRO A 244 -43.43 -15.91 -5.75
CA PRO A 244 -42.78 -16.65 -4.65
C PRO A 244 -43.70 -16.83 -3.45
N ALA A 245 -43.66 -18.00 -2.82
CA ALA A 245 -44.60 -18.37 -1.76
C ALA A 245 -44.37 -17.61 -0.44
N GLU A 246 -43.10 -17.49 -0.01
CA GLU A 246 -42.68 -16.74 1.18
C GLU A 246 -42.07 -15.40 0.72
N ARG A 247 -42.86 -14.31 0.77
CA ARG A 247 -42.45 -12.93 0.43
C ARG A 247 -42.23 -12.07 1.67
N HIS A 248 -41.60 -12.64 2.68
CA HIS A 248 -41.31 -11.99 3.96
C HIS A 248 -39.80 -11.88 4.13
N HIS A 249 -39.33 -10.86 4.85
CA HIS A 249 -37.95 -10.85 5.35
C HIS A 249 -37.67 -12.14 6.14
N PRO A 250 -36.44 -12.68 6.12
CA PRO A 250 -36.07 -13.84 6.92
C PRO A 250 -36.36 -13.63 8.40
N ARG A 251 -36.58 -14.73 9.11
CA ARG A 251 -36.89 -14.70 10.53
C ARG A 251 -35.58 -14.69 11.33
N ASN A 252 -35.52 -13.84 12.34
CA ASN A 252 -34.33 -13.58 13.17
C ASN A 252 -33.18 -12.92 12.39
N THR A 253 -33.49 -11.94 11.53
CA THR A 253 -32.47 -11.10 10.86
C THR A 253 -32.77 -9.62 11.03
N ASP A 254 -31.73 -8.83 11.25
CA ASP A 254 -31.74 -7.37 11.24
C ASP A 254 -32.10 -6.82 9.83
N PRO A 255 -32.86 -5.71 9.72
CA PRO A 255 -33.15 -5.05 8.44
C PRO A 255 -31.94 -4.71 7.56
N LEU A 256 -30.72 -4.54 8.11
CA LEU A 256 -29.50 -4.26 7.35
C LEU A 256 -29.15 -5.35 6.32
N THR A 257 -29.57 -6.58 6.58
CA THR A 257 -29.31 -7.76 5.73
C THR A 257 -29.87 -7.61 4.31
N ILE A 258 -30.94 -6.81 4.12
CA ILE A 258 -31.69 -6.70 2.87
C ILE A 258 -31.97 -5.24 2.50
N ILE A 259 -31.86 -4.91 1.21
CA ILE A 259 -32.37 -3.64 0.65
C ILE A 259 -33.63 -3.95 -0.17
N PRO A 260 -34.86 -3.70 0.34
CA PRO A 260 -36.09 -4.15 -0.34
C PRO A 260 -36.32 -3.58 -1.74
N LYS A 261 -35.88 -2.33 -1.98
CA LYS A 261 -36.02 -1.60 -3.24
C LYS A 261 -34.74 -0.79 -3.50
N ASN A 262 -33.82 -1.29 -4.34
CA ASN A 262 -32.53 -0.62 -4.59
C ASN A 262 -32.52 0.21 -5.90
N GLU A 263 -32.31 -0.43 -7.06
CA GLU A 263 -32.24 0.26 -8.36
C GLU A 263 -33.60 0.63 -8.96
N THR A 264 -34.68 0.01 -8.46
CA THR A 264 -36.06 0.21 -8.93
C THR A 264 -36.53 1.66 -8.87
N GLY A 265 -35.98 2.48 -7.95
CA GLY A 265 -36.31 3.91 -7.83
C GLY A 265 -35.95 4.76 -9.07
N GLN A 266 -35.17 4.20 -10.00
CA GLN A 266 -34.78 4.87 -11.25
C GLN A 266 -35.81 4.70 -12.38
N TYR A 267 -36.74 3.75 -12.27
CA TYR A 267 -37.69 3.39 -13.33
C TYR A 267 -39.14 3.78 -12.98
N THR A 268 -39.92 4.09 -14.01
CA THR A 268 -41.36 4.41 -13.87
C THR A 268 -42.24 3.17 -14.02
N GLY A 269 -43.48 3.28 -13.55
CA GLY A 269 -44.45 2.18 -13.55
C GLY A 269 -44.25 1.11 -12.47
N ILE A 270 -43.31 1.31 -11.53
CA ILE A 270 -43.02 0.36 -10.43
C ILE A 270 -43.92 0.62 -9.19
N GLY A 271 -43.91 1.83 -8.63
CA GLY A 271 -44.73 2.17 -7.45
C GLY A 271 -44.42 1.31 -6.21
N ASP A 272 -45.46 0.92 -5.47
CA ASP A 272 -45.35 0.05 -4.29
C ASP A 272 -45.24 -1.42 -4.65
N LEU A 273 -44.20 -1.73 -5.43
CA LEU A 273 -43.88 -3.02 -6.03
C LEU A 273 -44.22 -4.23 -5.15
N LEU A 274 -43.57 -4.35 -3.99
CA LEU A 274 -43.63 -5.50 -3.09
C LEU A 274 -45.03 -5.76 -2.52
N GLU A 275 -45.83 -4.69 -2.38
CA GLU A 275 -47.22 -4.72 -1.89
C GLU A 275 -48.26 -4.86 -3.02
N ASN A 276 -47.80 -4.99 -4.27
CA ASN A 276 -48.66 -4.95 -5.45
C ASN A 276 -48.40 -6.17 -6.35
N ASP A 277 -49.08 -7.27 -6.03
CA ASP A 277 -49.03 -8.54 -6.75
C ASP A 277 -49.22 -8.41 -8.27
N ARG A 278 -49.98 -7.42 -8.74
CA ARG A 278 -50.15 -7.16 -10.18
C ARG A 278 -48.89 -6.58 -10.81
N THR A 279 -48.23 -5.64 -10.14
CA THR A 279 -46.91 -5.14 -10.57
C THR A 279 -45.87 -6.26 -10.49
N MET A 280 -45.84 -7.03 -9.40
CA MET A 280 -44.93 -8.18 -9.23
C MET A 280 -45.09 -9.18 -10.39
N LYS A 281 -46.32 -9.64 -10.67
CA LYS A 281 -46.59 -10.57 -11.78
C LYS A 281 -46.16 -9.98 -13.13
N ARG A 282 -46.37 -8.68 -13.38
CA ARG A 282 -45.93 -8.04 -14.61
C ARG A 282 -44.40 -8.03 -14.75
N LEU A 283 -43.66 -7.75 -13.67
CA LEU A 283 -42.19 -7.77 -13.70
C LEU A 283 -41.64 -9.20 -13.83
N LEU A 284 -42.23 -10.18 -13.15
CA LEU A 284 -41.92 -11.61 -13.31
C LEU A 284 -42.18 -12.08 -14.76
N ARG A 285 -43.33 -11.70 -15.35
CA ARG A 285 -43.64 -11.98 -16.77
C ARG A 285 -42.57 -11.43 -17.71
N ALA A 286 -42.18 -10.18 -17.48
CA ALA A 286 -41.20 -9.49 -18.30
C ALA A 286 -39.81 -10.11 -18.18
N TYR A 287 -39.36 -10.44 -16.96
CA TYR A 287 -38.11 -11.15 -16.73
C TYR A 287 -38.10 -12.51 -17.44
N ARG A 288 -39.13 -13.34 -17.24
CA ARG A 288 -39.23 -14.66 -17.89
C ARG A 288 -39.27 -14.55 -19.43
N ALA A 289 -39.93 -13.53 -19.97
CA ALA A 289 -39.92 -13.22 -21.40
C ALA A 289 -38.52 -12.84 -21.91
N CYS A 290 -37.71 -12.15 -21.11
CA CYS A 290 -36.32 -11.84 -21.44
C CYS A 290 -35.42 -13.09 -21.40
N VAL A 291 -35.58 -13.98 -20.41
CA VAL A 291 -34.87 -15.27 -20.38
C VAL A 291 -35.12 -16.08 -21.66
N SER A 292 -36.38 -16.20 -22.10
CA SER A 292 -36.72 -16.91 -23.35
C SER A 292 -36.30 -16.19 -24.63
N TYR A 293 -36.09 -14.88 -24.57
CA TYR A 293 -35.54 -14.10 -25.67
C TYR A 293 -34.03 -14.33 -25.78
N ASP A 294 -33.29 -14.18 -24.67
CA ASP A 294 -31.86 -14.44 -24.61
C ASP A 294 -31.52 -15.91 -24.95
N ASP A 295 -32.36 -16.88 -24.55
CA ASP A 295 -32.29 -18.28 -25.01
C ASP A 295 -32.34 -18.40 -26.54
N ALA A 296 -33.33 -17.77 -27.19
CA ALA A 296 -33.47 -17.80 -28.64
C ALA A 296 -32.32 -17.06 -29.36
N LEU A 297 -31.72 -16.04 -28.72
CA LEU A 297 -30.53 -15.37 -29.21
C LEU A 297 -29.28 -16.26 -29.10
N ILE A 298 -29.12 -16.99 -27.99
CA ILE A 298 -28.06 -17.98 -27.77
C ILE A 298 -28.17 -19.12 -28.79
N GLY A 299 -29.38 -19.63 -29.03
CA GLY A 299 -29.64 -20.67 -30.04
C GLY A 299 -29.11 -20.30 -31.42
N ARG A 300 -29.23 -19.03 -31.82
CA ARG A 300 -28.69 -18.51 -33.10
C ARG A 300 -27.16 -18.48 -33.14
N LEU A 301 -26.48 -18.34 -32.00
CA LEU A 301 -25.01 -18.45 -31.92
C LEU A 301 -24.58 -19.91 -32.11
N LEU A 302 -25.28 -20.84 -31.46
CA LEU A 302 -25.01 -22.28 -31.54
C LEU A 302 -25.29 -22.82 -32.95
N GLU A 303 -26.47 -22.56 -33.51
CA GLU A 303 -26.82 -22.89 -34.90
C GLU A 303 -25.78 -22.32 -35.88
N GLN A 304 -25.22 -21.14 -35.60
CA GLN A 304 -24.19 -20.55 -36.44
C GLN A 304 -22.83 -21.27 -36.32
N LEU A 305 -22.44 -21.74 -35.13
CA LEU A 305 -21.25 -22.60 -34.99
C LEU A 305 -21.42 -23.91 -35.76
N ASP A 306 -22.60 -24.54 -35.67
CA ASP A 306 -22.92 -25.78 -36.38
C ASP A 306 -22.90 -25.57 -37.90
N ARG A 307 -23.61 -24.53 -38.39
CA ARG A 307 -23.70 -24.17 -39.81
C ARG A 307 -22.35 -23.80 -40.44
N LEU A 308 -21.42 -23.28 -39.65
CA LEU A 308 -20.05 -23.01 -40.10
C LEU A 308 -19.13 -24.23 -39.99
N GLY A 309 -19.49 -25.27 -39.24
CA GLY A 309 -18.61 -26.38 -38.91
C GLY A 309 -17.54 -26.01 -37.87
N LEU A 310 -17.87 -25.10 -36.95
CA LEU A 310 -16.97 -24.62 -35.88
C LEU A 310 -17.26 -25.25 -34.52
N ARG A 311 -18.42 -25.89 -34.32
CA ARG A 311 -18.79 -26.58 -33.06
C ARG A 311 -17.72 -27.57 -32.62
N GLU A 312 -17.23 -28.38 -33.57
CA GLU A 312 -16.13 -29.34 -33.41
C GLU A 312 -14.73 -28.70 -33.24
N ASN A 313 -14.64 -27.40 -32.93
CA ASN A 313 -13.40 -26.76 -32.48
C ASN A 313 -13.67 -25.52 -31.62
N THR A 314 -14.80 -25.46 -30.90
CA THR A 314 -15.19 -24.27 -30.12
C THR A 314 -15.73 -24.67 -28.75
N LEU A 315 -14.97 -24.34 -27.71
CA LEU A 315 -15.43 -24.35 -26.32
C LEU A 315 -16.48 -23.24 -26.17
N VAL A 316 -17.66 -23.58 -25.68
CA VAL A 316 -18.75 -22.63 -25.40
C VAL A 316 -18.98 -22.55 -23.89
N VAL A 317 -18.86 -21.35 -23.33
CA VAL A 317 -19.27 -21.05 -21.95
C VAL A 317 -20.57 -20.27 -22.00
N LEU A 318 -21.55 -20.67 -21.19
CA LEU A 318 -22.64 -19.80 -20.74
C LEU A 318 -22.44 -19.51 -19.26
N TRP A 319 -22.37 -18.22 -18.91
CA TRP A 319 -22.16 -17.74 -17.54
C TRP A 319 -23.07 -16.55 -17.24
N SER A 320 -23.60 -16.50 -16.02
CA SER A 320 -24.30 -15.33 -15.47
C SER A 320 -23.43 -14.58 -14.47
N ASP A 321 -23.52 -13.25 -14.44
CA ASP A 321 -22.74 -12.47 -13.48
C ASP A 321 -23.27 -12.49 -12.05
N HIS A 322 -24.58 -12.66 -11.84
CA HIS A 322 -25.22 -12.99 -10.55
C HIS A 322 -26.72 -13.29 -10.73
N GLY A 323 -27.39 -13.71 -9.65
CA GLY A 323 -28.85 -13.86 -9.60
C GLY A 323 -29.60 -12.53 -9.45
N PHE A 324 -30.90 -12.62 -9.17
CA PHE A 324 -31.81 -11.47 -9.08
C PHE A 324 -33.07 -11.84 -8.30
N LYS A 325 -33.57 -11.01 -7.36
CA LYS A 325 -34.85 -11.25 -6.67
C LYS A 325 -36.04 -10.64 -7.41
N LEU A 326 -37.12 -11.41 -7.51
CA LEU A 326 -38.41 -11.08 -8.11
C LEU A 326 -39.55 -11.12 -7.05
N GLY A 327 -39.21 -10.85 -5.78
CA GLY A 327 -40.14 -10.80 -4.65
C GLY A 327 -39.73 -11.67 -3.46
N GLU A 328 -38.75 -12.56 -3.63
CA GLU A 328 -38.18 -13.37 -2.57
C GLU A 328 -37.62 -12.48 -1.44
N HIS A 329 -37.73 -12.94 -0.19
CA HIS A 329 -37.27 -12.23 1.01
C HIS A 329 -37.86 -10.80 1.20
N HIS A 330 -39.02 -10.50 0.60
CA HIS A 330 -39.59 -9.14 0.49
C HIS A 330 -38.67 -8.13 -0.23
N ALA A 331 -37.88 -8.60 -1.20
CA ALA A 331 -36.94 -7.76 -1.94
C ALA A 331 -37.05 -7.92 -3.46
N PHE A 332 -36.51 -6.94 -4.19
CA PHE A 332 -36.45 -6.94 -5.65
C PHE A 332 -35.09 -6.47 -6.15
N SER A 333 -34.60 -7.07 -7.23
CA SER A 333 -33.20 -6.98 -7.68
C SER A 333 -32.23 -7.60 -6.67
N LYS A 334 -30.95 -7.26 -6.80
CA LYS A 334 -29.76 -7.95 -6.25
C LYS A 334 -29.32 -7.44 -4.87
N TYR A 335 -28.01 -7.35 -4.59
CA TYR A 335 -27.43 -6.87 -3.33
C TYR A 335 -27.76 -7.66 -2.03
N THR A 336 -27.91 -8.98 -2.07
CA THR A 336 -27.86 -9.86 -0.88
C THR A 336 -26.82 -10.98 -1.03
N ASN A 337 -26.45 -11.62 0.08
CA ASN A 337 -25.55 -12.79 0.10
C ASN A 337 -26.30 -14.14 -0.04
N TYR A 338 -27.55 -14.15 -0.51
CA TYR A 338 -28.39 -15.35 -0.58
C TYR A 338 -28.16 -16.19 -1.84
N GLU A 339 -28.53 -17.47 -1.84
CA GLU A 339 -28.50 -18.38 -3.00
C GLU A 339 -29.20 -17.75 -4.21
N ILE A 340 -30.37 -17.13 -4.03
CA ILE A 340 -31.15 -16.51 -5.12
C ILE A 340 -30.45 -15.34 -5.83
N ASP A 341 -29.45 -14.75 -5.17
CA ASP A 341 -28.63 -13.64 -5.66
C ASP A 341 -27.22 -14.07 -6.08
N THR A 342 -26.72 -15.18 -5.55
CA THR A 342 -25.32 -15.59 -5.72
C THR A 342 -25.13 -16.85 -6.55
N ARG A 343 -26.11 -17.75 -6.61
CA ARG A 343 -26.09 -18.95 -7.46
C ARG A 343 -26.38 -18.55 -8.90
N ILE A 344 -25.54 -19.02 -9.82
CA ILE A 344 -25.57 -18.64 -11.24
C ILE A 344 -25.68 -19.85 -12.15
N PRO A 345 -26.35 -19.74 -13.31
CA PRO A 345 -26.14 -20.65 -14.42
C PRO A 345 -24.66 -20.65 -14.84
N LEU A 346 -24.10 -21.85 -14.94
CA LEU A 346 -22.83 -22.11 -15.59
C LEU A 346 -22.95 -23.42 -16.38
N ILE A 347 -22.77 -23.31 -17.70
CA ILE A 347 -22.67 -24.46 -18.59
C ILE A 347 -21.39 -24.30 -19.39
N ILE A 348 -20.61 -25.37 -19.51
CA ILE A 348 -19.41 -25.40 -20.35
C ILE A 348 -19.52 -26.61 -21.28
N ALA A 349 -19.62 -26.34 -22.59
CA ALA A 349 -19.53 -27.35 -23.63
C ALA A 349 -18.14 -27.28 -24.26
N LEU A 350 -17.36 -28.34 -24.10
CA LEU A 350 -16.07 -28.54 -24.78
C LEU A 350 -16.28 -28.92 -26.28
N PRO A 351 -15.22 -29.21 -27.05
CA PRO A 351 -15.27 -30.04 -28.33
C PRO A 351 -15.22 -33.05 -28.59
N GLY A 352 -15.71 -33.86 -29.60
CA GLY A 352 -16.33 -35.17 -29.41
C GLY A 352 -17.58 -35.02 -28.54
N THR A 353 -17.52 -35.54 -27.31
CA THR A 353 -18.67 -35.61 -26.37
C THR A 353 -18.23 -35.53 -24.90
N ILE A 354 -17.09 -34.89 -24.61
CA ILE A 354 -16.50 -34.87 -23.26
C ILE A 354 -17.42 -34.08 -22.32
N GLY A 355 -17.87 -34.71 -21.23
CA GLY A 355 -18.81 -34.14 -20.27
C GLY A 355 -20.24 -33.91 -20.79
N ALA A 356 -20.59 -34.29 -22.03
CA ALA A 356 -21.89 -33.97 -22.63
C ALA A 356 -23.07 -34.59 -21.88
N GLY A 357 -24.02 -33.76 -21.44
CA GLY A 357 -25.20 -34.16 -20.68
C GLY A 357 -24.92 -34.50 -19.22
N SER A 358 -23.74 -34.16 -18.71
CA SER A 358 -23.34 -34.39 -17.31
C SER A 358 -23.67 -33.21 -16.40
N THR A 359 -23.82 -33.50 -15.11
CA THR A 359 -24.15 -32.54 -14.05
C THR A 359 -23.10 -32.57 -12.96
N CYS A 360 -22.57 -31.42 -12.58
CA CYS A 360 -21.54 -31.28 -11.56
C CYS A 360 -22.09 -30.60 -10.29
N GLU A 361 -22.04 -31.30 -9.16
CA GLU A 361 -22.41 -30.76 -7.84
C GLU A 361 -21.21 -30.18 -7.04
N ALA A 362 -19.99 -30.18 -7.58
CA ALA A 362 -18.85 -29.52 -6.95
C ALA A 362 -19.12 -28.01 -6.73
N LEU A 363 -18.48 -27.43 -5.72
CA LEU A 363 -18.54 -25.98 -5.50
C LEU A 363 -17.66 -25.25 -6.52
N VAL A 364 -18.29 -24.37 -7.29
CA VAL A 364 -17.66 -23.59 -8.35
C VAL A 364 -17.97 -22.11 -8.15
N GLU A 365 -17.03 -21.23 -8.48
CA GLU A 365 -17.20 -19.79 -8.33
C GLU A 365 -16.49 -19.00 -9.45
N SER A 366 -17.00 -17.80 -9.81
CA SER A 366 -16.65 -17.13 -11.08
C SER A 366 -15.15 -16.93 -11.39
N ALA A 367 -14.27 -16.82 -10.38
CA ALA A 367 -12.82 -16.73 -10.60
C ALA A 367 -12.20 -18.02 -11.15
N ASP A 368 -12.85 -19.17 -10.99
CA ASP A 368 -12.39 -20.49 -11.48
C ASP A 368 -12.36 -20.56 -13.01
N LEU A 369 -13.13 -19.72 -13.69
CA LEU A 369 -13.26 -19.76 -15.14
C LEU A 369 -12.00 -19.25 -15.87
N TYR A 370 -11.19 -18.38 -15.26
CA TYR A 370 -9.92 -17.95 -15.84
C TYR A 370 -8.91 -19.12 -15.95
N PRO A 371 -8.50 -19.80 -14.86
CA PRO A 371 -7.55 -20.92 -14.96
C PRO A 371 -8.14 -22.09 -15.77
N THR A 372 -9.44 -22.38 -15.59
CA THR A 372 -10.16 -23.41 -16.36
C THR A 372 -10.05 -23.20 -17.86
N LEU A 373 -10.31 -21.97 -18.34
CA LEU A 373 -10.25 -21.68 -19.78
C LEU A 373 -8.83 -21.73 -20.32
N CYS A 374 -7.83 -21.30 -19.55
CA CYS A 374 -6.42 -21.40 -19.95
C CYS A 374 -6.02 -22.87 -20.17
N GLU A 375 -6.29 -23.74 -19.18
CA GLU A 375 -5.95 -25.16 -19.25
C GLU A 375 -6.69 -25.89 -20.39
N LEU A 376 -8.00 -25.69 -20.52
CA LEU A 376 -8.81 -26.28 -21.59
C LEU A 376 -8.46 -25.73 -22.99
N ALA A 377 -7.76 -24.60 -23.08
CA ALA A 377 -7.26 -24.02 -24.32
C ALA A 377 -5.78 -24.38 -24.61
N GLY A 378 -5.16 -25.22 -23.80
CA GLY A 378 -3.74 -25.60 -23.94
C GLY A 378 -2.77 -24.46 -23.64
N LEU A 379 -3.19 -23.46 -22.85
CA LEU A 379 -2.37 -22.34 -22.42
C LEU A 379 -1.76 -22.62 -21.05
N PRO A 380 -0.59 -22.04 -20.72
CA PRO A 380 -0.18 -21.92 -19.33
C PRO A 380 -1.26 -21.20 -18.51
N VAL A 381 -1.39 -21.56 -17.23
CA VAL A 381 -2.23 -20.80 -16.28
C VAL A 381 -1.35 -19.73 -15.65
N PRO A 382 -1.71 -18.43 -15.69
CA PRO A 382 -0.87 -17.38 -15.12
C PRO A 382 -0.92 -17.34 -13.60
N ASP A 383 0.19 -16.96 -12.97
CA ASP A 383 0.33 -16.95 -11.51
C ASP A 383 -0.54 -15.88 -10.81
N GLY A 384 -0.94 -16.18 -9.58
CA GLY A 384 -1.69 -15.25 -8.73
C GLY A 384 -3.18 -15.11 -9.06
N LEU A 385 -3.78 -16.08 -9.76
CA LEU A 385 -5.24 -16.20 -9.83
C LEU A 385 -5.80 -16.77 -8.51
N HIS A 386 -7.01 -16.38 -8.14
CA HIS A 386 -7.69 -16.77 -6.88
C HIS A 386 -8.77 -17.86 -7.09
N GLY A 387 -8.88 -18.37 -8.31
CA GLY A 387 -9.70 -19.52 -8.69
C GLY A 387 -8.87 -20.80 -8.85
N VAL A 388 -9.56 -21.94 -8.94
CA VAL A 388 -8.99 -23.27 -9.19
C VAL A 388 -9.55 -23.78 -10.51
N SER A 389 -8.75 -24.50 -11.30
CA SER A 389 -9.22 -25.06 -12.57
C SER A 389 -10.28 -26.14 -12.36
N LEU A 390 -11.34 -26.07 -13.17
CA LEU A 390 -12.41 -27.04 -13.26
C LEU A 390 -12.12 -28.10 -14.34
N ALA A 391 -11.01 -28.00 -15.08
CA ALA A 391 -10.68 -28.90 -16.18
C ALA A 391 -10.73 -30.41 -15.83
N PRO A 392 -10.31 -30.89 -14.64
CA PRO A 392 -10.38 -32.31 -14.33
C PRO A 392 -11.79 -32.78 -13.91
N LEU A 393 -12.76 -31.88 -13.62
CA LEU A 393 -14.16 -32.28 -13.41
C LEU A 393 -14.77 -32.89 -14.68
N PHE A 394 -14.25 -32.56 -15.87
CA PHE A 394 -14.68 -33.16 -17.13
C PHE A 394 -14.21 -34.61 -17.31
N GLU A 395 -13.25 -35.08 -16.50
CA GLU A 395 -12.90 -36.51 -16.37
C GLU A 395 -13.67 -37.18 -15.22
N ASP A 396 -13.76 -36.54 -14.06
CA ASP A 396 -14.49 -37.02 -12.88
C ASP A 396 -15.41 -35.92 -12.28
N PRO A 397 -16.71 -35.89 -12.64
CA PRO A 397 -17.66 -34.89 -12.13
C PRO A 397 -17.97 -34.99 -10.63
N GLU A 398 -17.54 -36.07 -9.95
CA GLU A 398 -17.71 -36.25 -8.50
C GLU A 398 -16.47 -35.80 -7.71
N GLN A 399 -15.36 -35.41 -8.36
CA GLN A 399 -14.14 -35.04 -7.64
C GLN A 399 -14.34 -33.78 -6.76
N PRO A 400 -13.82 -33.77 -5.51
CA PRO A 400 -13.87 -32.58 -4.66
C PRO A 400 -12.79 -31.58 -5.08
N VAL A 401 -13.18 -30.48 -5.72
CA VAL A 401 -12.27 -29.34 -5.99
C VAL A 401 -12.21 -28.38 -4.79
N LYS A 402 -13.36 -28.13 -4.15
CA LYS A 402 -13.52 -27.24 -2.99
C LYS A 402 -14.62 -27.73 -2.05
N ASP A 403 -14.44 -27.47 -0.74
CA ASP A 403 -15.46 -27.75 0.29
C ASP A 403 -16.21 -26.48 0.77
N ALA A 404 -15.71 -25.28 0.42
CA ALA A 404 -16.39 -24.00 0.63
C ALA A 404 -16.09 -22.97 -0.47
N ILE A 405 -16.93 -21.94 -0.57
CA ILE A 405 -16.82 -20.78 -1.48
C ILE A 405 -17.24 -19.49 -0.77
N PHE A 406 -16.89 -18.33 -1.34
CA PHE A 406 -16.95 -17.05 -0.64
C PHE A 406 -17.66 -15.97 -1.46
N THR A 407 -18.56 -15.23 -0.81
CA THR A 407 -19.25 -14.06 -1.41
C THR A 407 -19.18 -12.84 -0.52
N LEU A 408 -19.29 -11.66 -1.13
CA LEU A 408 -19.23 -10.35 -0.49
C LEU A 408 -20.44 -9.51 -0.94
N CYS A 409 -21.03 -8.75 -0.01
CA CYS A 409 -22.07 -7.80 -0.35
C CYS A 409 -21.98 -6.54 0.54
N GLY A 410 -21.63 -5.41 -0.06
CA GLY A 410 -21.50 -4.14 0.66
C GLY A 410 -22.82 -3.40 0.93
N ARG A 411 -22.81 -2.56 1.98
CA ARG A 411 -23.85 -1.58 2.35
C ARG A 411 -23.26 -0.18 2.29
N GLN A 412 -22.70 0.15 1.13
CA GLN A 412 -21.95 1.40 0.90
C GLN A 412 -22.83 2.65 0.71
N ARG A 413 -24.15 2.50 0.52
CA ARG A 413 -25.08 3.61 0.24
C ARG A 413 -25.63 4.22 1.55
N PRO A 414 -25.64 5.55 1.72
CA PRO A 414 -26.23 6.17 2.91
C PRO A 414 -27.73 5.82 3.07
N GLY A 415 -28.12 5.43 4.28
CA GLY A 415 -29.53 5.23 4.65
C GLY A 415 -29.95 3.81 5.02
N VAL A 416 -29.05 2.82 4.98
CA VAL A 416 -29.26 1.53 5.63
C VAL A 416 -29.30 1.73 7.16
N VAL A 417 -30.24 1.08 7.83
CA VAL A 417 -30.45 1.18 9.28
C VAL A 417 -30.59 -0.19 9.92
N LYS A 418 -30.12 -0.31 11.16
CA LYS A 418 -30.29 -1.49 12.02
C LYS A 418 -31.66 -1.49 12.69
N ALA A 419 -32.04 -2.60 13.33
CA ALA A 419 -33.30 -2.76 14.05
C ALA A 419 -33.47 -1.77 15.23
N ASP A 420 -32.36 -1.26 15.79
CA ASP A 420 -32.34 -0.21 16.82
C ASP A 420 -32.57 1.22 16.27
N GLY A 421 -32.61 1.39 14.94
CA GLY A 421 -32.78 2.66 14.25
C GLY A 421 -31.48 3.45 14.00
N THR A 422 -30.32 2.93 14.43
CA THR A 422 -29.00 3.49 14.07
C THR A 422 -28.65 3.15 12.62
N ARG A 423 -27.65 3.84 12.04
CA ARG A 423 -27.25 3.65 10.63
C ARG A 423 -26.16 2.60 10.51
N PHE A 424 -26.38 1.58 9.68
CA PHE A 424 -25.31 0.65 9.31
C PHE A 424 -24.50 1.20 8.14
N LYS A 425 -23.18 1.00 8.19
CA LYS A 425 -22.22 1.30 7.12
C LYS A 425 -21.14 0.22 7.18
N GLY A 426 -21.09 -0.67 6.20
CA GLY A 426 -20.22 -1.83 6.29
C GLY A 426 -20.40 -2.87 5.19
N ASN A 427 -19.83 -4.05 5.39
CA ASN A 427 -19.78 -5.14 4.43
C ASN A 427 -20.30 -6.46 5.05
N GLY A 428 -21.05 -7.23 4.27
CA GLY A 428 -21.50 -8.58 4.60
C GLY A 428 -20.63 -9.61 3.92
N TYR A 429 -19.92 -10.41 4.70
CA TYR A 429 -19.00 -11.45 4.26
C TYR A 429 -19.67 -12.81 4.42
N ALA A 430 -19.66 -13.67 3.40
CA ALA A 430 -20.32 -14.96 3.45
C ALA A 430 -19.43 -16.12 3.00
N ILE A 431 -19.61 -17.27 3.64
CA ILE A 431 -19.05 -18.56 3.25
C ILE A 431 -20.19 -19.57 3.06
N ARG A 432 -20.13 -20.36 1.97
CA ARG A 432 -21.11 -21.41 1.66
C ARG A 432 -20.40 -22.75 1.46
N THR A 433 -20.76 -23.74 2.28
CA THR A 433 -20.25 -25.13 2.22
C THR A 433 -21.24 -26.05 1.51
N ASP A 434 -20.98 -27.37 1.45
CA ASP A 434 -21.95 -28.41 1.09
C ASP A 434 -23.42 -28.09 1.48
N ARG A 435 -23.65 -27.76 2.75
CA ARG A 435 -24.97 -27.69 3.39
C ARG A 435 -25.31 -26.34 4.00
N TYR A 436 -24.33 -25.55 4.42
CA TYR A 436 -24.57 -24.33 5.19
C TYR A 436 -24.12 -23.07 4.46
N ARG A 437 -24.89 -22.00 4.59
CA ARG A 437 -24.40 -20.63 4.36
C ARG A 437 -24.30 -19.89 5.69
N TYR A 438 -23.16 -19.24 5.91
CA TYR A 438 -22.91 -18.35 7.05
C TYR A 438 -22.58 -16.96 6.52
N VAL A 439 -23.19 -15.92 7.08
CA VAL A 439 -22.96 -14.51 6.73
C VAL A 439 -22.59 -13.73 7.99
N LEU A 440 -21.67 -12.78 7.85
CA LEU A 440 -21.18 -11.93 8.92
C LEU A 440 -21.15 -10.48 8.45
N TRP A 441 -21.92 -9.61 9.10
CA TRP A 441 -22.02 -8.20 8.77
C TRP A 441 -21.17 -7.36 9.71
N ILE A 442 -20.15 -6.69 9.15
CA ILE A 442 -19.17 -5.89 9.90
C ILE A 442 -19.33 -4.41 9.54
N GLU A 443 -19.44 -3.54 10.56
CA GLU A 443 -19.39 -2.08 10.37
C GLU A 443 -17.97 -1.63 10.00
N GLN A 444 -17.83 -0.83 8.94
CA GLN A 444 -16.54 -0.43 8.37
C GLN A 444 -16.52 1.05 7.95
N ASP A 445 -15.49 1.75 8.45
CA ASP A 445 -15.30 3.18 8.21
C ASP A 445 -14.80 3.46 6.79
N ASN A 446 -13.82 2.70 6.32
CA ASN A 446 -13.33 2.74 4.95
C ASN A 446 -14.01 1.65 4.10
N LEU A 447 -15.00 2.04 3.31
CA LEU A 447 -15.75 1.14 2.42
C LEU A 447 -14.98 0.75 1.16
N ASN A 448 -13.83 1.37 0.88
CA ASN A 448 -12.97 0.98 -0.25
C ASN A 448 -12.14 -0.27 0.06
N ARG A 449 -12.02 -0.66 1.35
CA ARG A 449 -11.37 -1.90 1.78
C ARG A 449 -12.42 -3.01 1.83
N ASN A 450 -12.37 -3.93 0.85
CA ASN A 450 -13.20 -5.12 0.82
C ASN A 450 -12.60 -6.30 1.62
N GLU A 451 -11.39 -6.16 2.15
CA GLU A 451 -10.70 -7.17 2.98
C GLU A 451 -11.47 -7.44 4.29
N LEU A 452 -11.52 -8.70 4.73
CA LEU A 452 -12.01 -9.07 6.06
C LEU A 452 -10.84 -9.01 7.04
N ALA A 453 -10.98 -8.32 8.16
CA ALA A 453 -9.93 -8.27 9.19
C ALA A 453 -9.76 -9.65 9.85
N PRO A 454 -8.54 -10.21 9.96
CA PRO A 454 -8.28 -11.42 10.74
C PRO A 454 -8.64 -11.25 12.22
N ASP A 455 -8.33 -10.07 12.74
CA ASP A 455 -8.68 -9.53 14.05
C ASP A 455 -10.07 -8.87 14.03
N LEU A 456 -11.09 -9.71 13.87
CA LEU A 456 -12.49 -9.29 14.01
C LEU A 456 -12.79 -8.76 15.42
N ASP A 457 -12.81 -7.44 15.55
CA ASP A 457 -13.43 -6.72 16.67
C ASP A 457 -14.91 -7.16 16.85
N PRO A 458 -15.27 -7.81 17.97
CA PRO A 458 -16.64 -8.26 18.21
C PRO A 458 -17.66 -7.13 18.30
N GLU A 459 -17.27 -5.91 18.69
CA GLU A 459 -18.19 -4.77 18.80
C GLU A 459 -18.61 -4.23 17.42
N ARG A 460 -17.86 -4.55 16.37
CA ARG A 460 -18.18 -4.19 14.96
C ARG A 460 -19.10 -5.19 14.27
N ILE A 461 -19.42 -6.31 14.91
CA ILE A 461 -20.35 -7.32 14.38
C ILE A 461 -21.79 -6.79 14.54
N ALA A 462 -22.41 -6.39 13.44
CA ALA A 462 -23.78 -5.86 13.45
C ALA A 462 -24.85 -6.95 13.29
N GLU A 463 -24.54 -8.05 12.59
CA GLU A 463 -25.42 -9.19 12.40
C GLU A 463 -24.63 -10.46 12.03
N VAL A 464 -25.15 -11.62 12.41
CA VAL A 464 -24.65 -12.96 12.08
C VAL A 464 -25.78 -13.81 11.54
N GLU A 465 -25.64 -14.34 10.33
CA GLU A 465 -26.63 -15.23 9.71
C GLU A 465 -26.08 -16.66 9.56
N LEU A 466 -26.92 -17.67 9.82
CA LEU A 466 -26.66 -19.07 9.49
C LEU A 466 -27.91 -19.73 8.92
N TYR A 467 -27.78 -20.34 7.74
CA TYR A 467 -28.85 -21.10 7.08
C TYR A 467 -28.42 -22.54 6.78
N ASP A 468 -29.30 -23.50 7.05
CA ASP A 468 -29.12 -24.92 6.73
C ASP A 468 -29.87 -25.25 5.43
N LEU A 469 -29.18 -25.10 4.30
CA LEU A 469 -29.73 -25.19 2.94
C LEU A 469 -30.33 -26.56 2.61
N LYS A 470 -30.09 -27.59 3.44
CA LYS A 470 -30.70 -28.92 3.30
C LYS A 470 -32.11 -28.99 3.89
N SER A 471 -32.43 -28.14 4.86
CA SER A 471 -33.77 -28.04 5.48
C SER A 471 -34.50 -26.74 5.15
N ASP A 472 -33.76 -25.69 4.81
CA ASP A 472 -34.24 -24.36 4.44
C ASP A 472 -33.46 -23.84 3.20
N PRO A 473 -33.67 -24.45 2.02
CA PRO A 473 -33.00 -24.03 0.78
C PRO A 473 -33.44 -22.64 0.29
N GLY A 474 -34.46 -22.04 0.91
CA GLY A 474 -34.96 -20.69 0.63
C GLY A 474 -34.42 -19.63 1.58
N GLU A 475 -33.55 -19.99 2.53
CA GLU A 475 -32.90 -19.06 3.49
C GLU A 475 -33.94 -18.17 4.21
N HIS A 476 -34.97 -18.81 4.76
CA HIS A 476 -36.12 -18.17 5.39
C HIS A 476 -35.98 -17.95 6.90
N VAL A 477 -35.10 -18.71 7.58
CA VAL A 477 -34.92 -18.65 9.04
C VAL A 477 -33.45 -18.66 9.41
N ASN A 478 -32.97 -17.53 9.95
CA ASN A 478 -31.64 -17.46 10.55
C ASN A 478 -31.58 -18.35 11.82
N LEU A 479 -30.54 -19.17 11.89
CA LEU A 479 -30.25 -20.13 12.96
C LEU A 479 -29.12 -19.67 13.90
N ALA A 480 -28.45 -18.54 13.64
CA ALA A 480 -27.23 -18.15 14.34
C ALA A 480 -27.40 -17.98 15.87
N ASP A 481 -28.50 -17.36 16.30
CA ASP A 481 -28.84 -17.16 17.72
C ASP A 481 -29.15 -18.45 18.49
N ARG A 482 -29.30 -19.59 17.80
CA ARG A 482 -29.73 -20.83 18.43
C ARG A 482 -28.54 -21.55 19.09
N PRO A 483 -28.60 -21.86 20.39
CA PRO A 483 -27.48 -22.48 21.10
C PRO A 483 -26.98 -23.79 20.48
N GLU A 484 -27.87 -24.59 19.86
CA GLU A 484 -27.49 -25.85 19.20
C GLU A 484 -26.69 -25.66 17.88
N TYR A 485 -26.61 -24.43 17.36
CA TYR A 485 -25.81 -24.05 16.19
C TYR A 485 -24.59 -23.18 16.53
N ALA A 486 -24.34 -22.85 17.80
CA ALA A 486 -23.23 -21.97 18.20
C ALA A 486 -21.84 -22.50 17.76
N GLU A 487 -21.60 -23.82 17.89
CA GLU A 487 -20.38 -24.47 17.40
C GLU A 487 -20.26 -24.40 15.86
N ARG A 488 -21.39 -24.51 15.14
CA ARG A 488 -21.43 -24.39 13.67
C ARG A 488 -21.08 -22.98 13.24
N CYS A 489 -21.65 -21.97 13.89
CA CYS A 489 -21.32 -20.56 13.69
C CYS A 489 -19.84 -20.29 13.97
N ALA A 490 -19.30 -20.77 15.09
CA ALA A 490 -17.89 -20.59 15.44
C ALA A 490 -16.94 -21.19 14.38
N ARG A 491 -17.21 -22.43 13.92
CA ARG A 491 -16.43 -23.10 12.88
C ARG A 491 -16.52 -22.41 11.52
N MET A 492 -17.71 -21.96 11.12
CA MET A 492 -17.90 -21.27 9.84
C MET A 492 -17.34 -19.85 9.87
N ARG A 493 -17.42 -19.15 11.00
CA ARG A 493 -16.74 -17.88 11.22
C ARG A 493 -15.22 -18.04 11.13
N ALA A 494 -14.65 -19.05 11.79
CA ALA A 494 -13.22 -19.35 11.69
C ALA A 494 -12.79 -19.54 10.23
N LYS A 495 -13.49 -20.38 9.47
CA LYS A 495 -13.18 -20.61 8.04
C LYS A 495 -13.44 -19.36 7.16
N LEU A 496 -14.41 -18.51 7.50
CA LEU A 496 -14.68 -17.24 6.80
C LEU A 496 -13.58 -16.21 7.02
N ILE A 497 -13.15 -15.99 8.27
CA ILE A 497 -12.03 -15.11 8.65
C ILE A 497 -10.78 -15.49 7.86
N ALA A 498 -10.50 -16.80 7.89
CA ALA A 498 -9.21 -17.33 7.55
C ALA A 498 -9.04 -17.56 6.03
N GLY A 499 -10.15 -17.71 5.31
CA GLY A 499 -10.24 -17.32 3.90
C GLY A 499 -10.17 -18.45 2.87
N TRP A 500 -10.00 -18.04 1.61
CA TRP A 500 -10.36 -18.88 0.46
C TRP A 500 -9.39 -20.02 0.14
N ARG A 501 -8.10 -19.86 0.46
CA ARG A 501 -7.05 -20.85 0.18
C ARG A 501 -7.32 -22.19 0.86
N ALA A 502 -7.80 -22.17 2.10
CA ALA A 502 -8.16 -23.36 2.89
C ALA A 502 -9.55 -23.95 2.60
N ALA A 503 -10.20 -23.50 1.52
CA ALA A 503 -11.39 -24.15 0.98
C ALA A 503 -11.09 -24.99 -0.26
N VAL A 504 -9.85 -24.97 -0.75
CA VAL A 504 -9.36 -25.85 -1.82
C VAL A 504 -9.07 -27.23 -1.22
N VAL A 505 -9.54 -28.30 -1.86
CA VAL A 505 -9.31 -29.67 -1.40
C VAL A 505 -8.03 -30.22 -2.03
N THR A 506 -6.96 -30.31 -1.25
CA THR A 506 -5.74 -31.03 -1.65
C THR A 506 -5.94 -32.54 -1.54
N GLY A 507 -5.41 -33.30 -2.51
CA GLY A 507 -5.45 -34.77 -2.48
C GLY A 507 -4.55 -35.33 -1.37
N GLU A 508 -4.98 -36.42 -0.73
CA GLU A 508 -4.42 -37.04 0.50
C GLU A 508 -2.96 -36.69 0.85
N GLY A 509 -2.77 -35.56 1.53
CA GLY A 509 -1.49 -35.22 2.18
C GLY A 509 -1.06 -33.76 2.09
N ASP A 510 -1.88 -32.81 2.55
CA ASP A 510 -1.44 -31.45 2.98
C ASP A 510 -2.49 -30.76 3.88
N GLU A 511 -2.84 -31.36 5.02
CA GLU A 511 -3.67 -30.69 6.05
C GLU A 511 -2.88 -29.61 6.84
N ALA A 512 -1.54 -29.58 6.73
CA ALA A 512 -0.68 -28.68 7.51
C ALA A 512 -0.61 -27.24 6.94
N ASP A 513 -0.57 -27.07 5.62
CA ASP A 513 -0.38 -25.76 5.00
C ASP A 513 -1.65 -24.88 5.09
N LEU A 514 -2.83 -25.49 5.11
CA LEU A 514 -4.09 -24.76 5.16
C LEU A 514 -4.30 -24.01 6.49
N GLU A 515 -3.77 -24.52 7.62
CA GLU A 515 -3.74 -23.76 8.89
C GLU A 515 -2.68 -22.64 8.91
N ALA A 516 -1.64 -22.71 8.07
CA ALA A 516 -0.58 -21.70 8.01
C ALA A 516 -0.98 -20.47 7.16
N MET A 517 -1.61 -20.69 6.01
CA MET A 517 -2.01 -19.61 5.07
C MET A 517 -3.13 -18.72 5.64
N HIS A 518 -3.93 -19.27 6.56
CA HIS A 518 -5.11 -18.70 7.22
C HIS A 518 -4.94 -17.36 7.97
N LYS A 519 -3.73 -16.78 8.03
CA LYS A 519 -3.41 -15.57 8.84
C LYS A 519 -2.90 -14.36 8.04
N GLN A 520 -2.83 -14.39 6.70
CA GLN A 520 -2.04 -13.40 5.93
C GLN A 520 -2.78 -12.56 4.86
N ASP A 521 -4.10 -12.69 4.69
CA ASP A 521 -4.84 -12.09 3.55
C ASP A 521 -5.58 -10.75 3.82
N ALA A 522 -5.10 -9.95 4.77
CA ALA A 522 -5.47 -8.53 4.88
C ALA A 522 -4.25 -7.63 5.04
N GLU A 523 -4.24 -6.52 4.30
CA GLU A 523 -3.76 -5.18 4.67
C GLU A 523 -3.24 -4.35 3.47
N SER A 524 -4.16 -3.71 2.74
CA SER A 524 -3.89 -2.59 1.82
C SER A 524 -4.20 -1.21 2.49
N PRO A 525 -3.76 -0.04 1.94
CA PRO A 525 -2.63 0.67 2.59
C PRO A 525 -2.94 2.02 3.27
N GLU A 526 -4.21 2.39 3.50
CA GLU A 526 -4.62 3.80 3.69
C GLU A 526 -4.95 4.30 5.12
N GLN A 527 -4.70 3.54 6.18
CA GLN A 527 -4.92 4.03 7.57
C GLN A 527 -3.60 4.26 8.32
N LEU A 528 -3.09 5.49 8.22
CA LEU A 528 -1.87 6.00 8.89
C LEU A 528 -2.16 7.25 9.74
N THR A 529 -3.28 7.23 10.46
CA THR A 529 -3.64 8.24 11.47
C THR A 529 -3.99 7.51 12.77
N GLY A 530 -3.14 7.61 13.79
CA GLY A 530 -3.25 6.80 15.01
C GLY A 530 -4.55 7.04 15.79
N GLY A 531 -5.38 6.00 15.90
CA GLY A 531 -6.50 5.92 16.84
C GLY A 531 -6.05 5.39 18.20
N GLU A 532 -6.74 5.80 19.25
CA GLU A 532 -6.42 5.45 20.64
C GLU A 532 -7.00 4.06 20.98
N GLY A 533 -6.13 3.11 21.35
CA GLY A 533 -6.54 1.77 21.78
C GLY A 533 -5.78 1.33 23.03
N THR A 534 -6.49 1.10 24.13
CA THR A 534 -5.94 0.49 25.35
C THR A 534 -5.61 -0.98 25.10
N LEU A 535 -4.41 -1.42 25.48
CA LEU A 535 -3.83 -2.66 24.97
C LEU A 535 -4.06 -3.86 25.90
N ASP A 536 -4.69 -4.93 25.38
CA ASP A 536 -4.94 -6.15 26.12
C ASP A 536 -3.73 -7.12 26.07
N LEU A 537 -2.90 -7.03 27.10
CA LEU A 537 -1.77 -7.94 27.34
C LEU A 537 -2.20 -9.35 27.80
N SER A 538 -3.48 -9.60 28.14
CA SER A 538 -3.94 -10.91 28.63
C SER A 538 -4.08 -11.98 27.55
N SER A 539 -4.02 -11.56 26.27
CA SER A 539 -3.93 -12.43 25.09
C SER A 539 -2.55 -13.09 24.89
N LEU A 540 -1.52 -12.66 25.64
CA LEU A 540 -0.17 -13.21 25.57
C LEU A 540 -0.07 -14.48 26.44
N ASP A 541 -0.13 -15.65 25.81
CA ASP A 541 -0.02 -16.94 26.52
C ASP A 541 1.39 -17.09 27.17
N PRO A 542 1.49 -17.21 28.51
CA PRO A 542 2.77 -17.41 29.19
C PRO A 542 3.37 -18.82 29.01
N ALA A 543 2.64 -19.76 28.41
CA ALA A 543 2.92 -21.20 28.46
C ALA A 543 3.75 -21.77 27.28
N VAL A 544 4.42 -20.93 26.48
CA VAL A 544 5.48 -21.42 25.56
C VAL A 544 6.71 -21.80 26.39
N ASP A 545 6.73 -23.05 26.84
CA ASP A 545 7.70 -23.58 27.81
C ASP A 545 9.07 -23.88 27.18
N HIS A 546 9.79 -22.81 26.84
CA HIS A 546 11.21 -22.87 26.50
C HIS A 546 12.05 -23.12 27.77
N GLU A 547 12.05 -24.38 28.25
CA GLU A 547 12.83 -24.80 29.41
C GLU A 547 14.34 -24.50 29.25
N THR A 548 14.90 -23.84 30.27
CA THR A 548 16.34 -23.88 30.66
C THR A 548 17.40 -23.05 29.91
N ALA A 549 17.06 -21.89 29.33
CA ALA A 549 18.03 -20.78 29.24
C ALA A 549 17.36 -19.39 29.18
N GLY A 550 18.02 -18.37 29.75
CA GLY A 550 17.80 -16.99 29.31
C GLY A 550 18.52 -16.74 27.97
N PRO A 551 18.09 -15.76 27.15
CA PRO A 551 18.79 -15.43 25.92
C PRO A 551 20.24 -15.06 26.19
N ALA A 552 21.15 -15.36 25.26
CA ALA A 552 22.56 -15.11 25.45
C ALA A 552 22.82 -13.59 25.63
N PRO A 553 23.81 -13.19 26.46
CA PRO A 553 24.27 -11.81 26.49
C PRO A 553 24.80 -11.44 25.09
N LEU A 554 24.32 -10.33 24.54
CA LEU A 554 24.85 -9.82 23.28
C LEU A 554 26.25 -9.24 23.51
N PRO A 555 27.14 -9.23 22.50
CA PRO A 555 28.45 -8.59 22.62
C PRO A 555 28.30 -7.10 22.98
N LEU A 556 28.86 -6.68 24.12
CA LEU A 556 28.85 -5.29 24.57
C LEU A 556 30.30 -4.82 24.80
N PRO A 557 30.75 -3.72 24.16
CA PRO A 557 32.14 -3.27 24.27
C PRO A 557 32.49 -2.85 25.70
N ALA A 558 33.55 -3.45 26.23
CA ALA A 558 34.01 -3.22 27.60
C ALA A 558 34.39 -1.74 27.84
N ALA A 559 33.82 -1.17 28.89
CA ALA A 559 34.07 0.21 29.30
C ALA A 559 35.33 0.32 30.16
N ASP A 560 36.31 1.07 29.67
CA ASP A 560 37.38 1.64 30.48
C ASP A 560 36.89 2.98 31.06
N PRO A 561 36.71 3.11 32.38
CA PRO A 561 36.30 4.35 33.02
C PRO A 561 37.16 5.57 32.66
N ALA A 562 38.48 5.39 32.49
CA ALA A 562 39.40 6.48 32.21
C ALA A 562 39.25 6.98 30.77
N ARG A 563 39.20 6.06 29.79
CA ARG A 563 38.91 6.41 28.39
C ARG A 563 37.54 7.06 28.24
N CYS A 564 36.50 6.49 28.86
CA CYS A 564 35.14 7.03 28.80
C CYS A 564 35.06 8.45 29.38
N ALA A 565 35.66 8.69 30.55
CA ALA A 565 35.71 10.03 31.16
C ALA A 565 36.47 11.04 30.30
N ALA A 566 37.58 10.64 29.66
CA ALA A 566 38.31 11.50 28.72
C ALA A 566 37.49 11.81 27.45
N ALA A 567 36.78 10.82 26.89
CA ALA A 567 35.95 11.00 25.70
C ALA A 567 34.72 11.88 25.94
N ALA A 568 34.09 11.76 27.11
CA ALA A 568 33.00 12.63 27.56
C ALA A 568 33.50 14.04 27.93
N ARG A 569 34.73 14.16 28.44
CA ARG A 569 35.37 15.45 28.67
C ARG A 569 35.66 16.19 27.36
N ALA A 570 36.20 15.51 26.35
CA ALA A 570 36.43 16.09 25.03
C ALA A 570 35.12 16.51 24.32
N LEU A 571 34.00 15.81 24.59
CA LEU A 571 32.66 16.21 24.17
C LEU A 571 32.23 17.50 24.89
N LEU A 572 32.35 17.55 26.23
CA LEU A 572 32.02 18.73 27.03
C LEU A 572 32.80 19.98 26.59
N ASP A 573 34.10 19.84 26.34
CA ASP A 573 34.99 20.94 25.91
C ASP A 573 34.67 21.45 24.49
N ARG A 574 33.77 20.79 23.74
CA ARG A 574 33.18 21.29 22.48
C ARG A 574 31.76 21.82 22.65
N VAL A 575 30.91 21.11 23.39
CA VAL A 575 29.47 21.42 23.53
C VAL A 575 29.23 22.60 24.46
N VAL A 576 30.10 22.84 25.46
CA VAL A 576 29.96 23.91 26.44
C VAL A 576 31.13 24.88 26.33
N GLU A 577 30.84 26.17 26.36
CA GLU A 577 31.86 27.21 26.32
C GLU A 577 32.61 27.29 27.66
N ASN A 578 33.95 27.21 27.60
CA ASN A 578 34.84 27.39 28.75
C ASN A 578 34.40 26.60 30.02
N PRO A 579 34.19 25.27 29.96
CA PRO A 579 33.60 24.51 31.06
C PRO A 579 34.49 24.52 32.31
N GLY A 580 35.81 24.58 32.15
CA GLY A 580 36.77 24.63 33.25
C GLY A 580 36.72 23.38 34.12
N ASP A 581 36.83 23.55 35.43
CA ASP A 581 36.70 22.45 36.41
C ASP A 581 35.26 22.30 36.96
N ARG A 582 34.27 23.00 36.37
CA ARG A 582 32.86 22.97 36.81
C ARG A 582 32.20 21.59 36.70
N PHE A 583 32.79 20.66 35.93
CA PHE A 583 32.28 19.32 35.68
C PHE A 583 33.35 18.25 35.89
N ARG A 584 32.99 17.16 36.58
CA ARG A 584 33.87 16.00 36.82
C ARG A 584 33.19 14.71 36.35
N PHE A 585 33.89 13.90 35.56
CA PHE A 585 33.39 12.62 35.06
C PHE A 585 33.93 11.43 35.86
N GLU A 586 33.06 10.51 36.28
CA GLU A 586 33.43 9.31 37.05
C GLU A 586 32.72 8.03 36.51
N GLY A 587 33.41 6.89 36.54
CA GLY A 587 32.86 5.63 36.00
C GLY A 587 31.91 4.88 36.95
N LEU A 588 30.93 4.19 36.37
CA LEU A 588 30.02 3.27 37.06
C LEU A 588 30.04 1.87 36.41
N PRO A 589 29.60 0.81 37.12
CA PRO A 589 29.23 -0.45 36.48
C PRO A 589 27.91 -0.30 35.68
N ARG A 590 27.75 -1.13 34.63
CA ARG A 590 26.43 -1.40 34.00
C ARG A 590 25.51 -2.12 34.97
N GLU A 591 24.20 -1.94 34.83
CA GLU A 591 23.18 -2.63 35.64
C GLU A 591 22.38 -3.58 34.74
N GLY A 592 22.48 -4.89 34.96
CA GLY A 592 21.81 -5.89 34.11
C GLY A 592 22.19 -5.83 32.63
N GLY A 593 23.39 -5.32 32.29
CA GLY A 593 23.83 -5.07 30.91
C GLY A 593 23.42 -3.70 30.35
N LYS A 594 22.40 -3.06 30.93
CA LYS A 594 21.95 -1.70 30.58
C LYS A 594 22.98 -0.65 31.00
N ASP A 595 22.98 0.47 30.29
CA ASP A 595 23.77 1.64 30.69
C ASP A 595 23.11 2.38 31.86
N VAL A 596 23.91 3.09 32.64
CA VAL A 596 23.52 3.77 33.87
C VAL A 596 24.21 5.12 33.92
N PHE A 597 23.50 6.18 34.32
CA PHE A 597 24.12 7.45 34.66
C PHE A 597 23.61 8.02 35.99
N GLU A 598 24.42 8.88 36.60
CA GLU A 598 24.07 9.64 37.81
C GLU A 598 24.59 11.07 37.72
N LEU A 599 23.94 12.00 38.43
CA LEU A 599 24.45 13.35 38.63
C LEU A 599 24.15 13.89 40.03
N GLU A 600 25.13 14.60 40.61
CA GLU A 600 25.06 15.28 41.92
C GLU A 600 26.02 16.49 41.93
N SER A 601 25.90 17.38 42.93
CA SER A 601 26.85 18.47 43.14
C SER A 601 27.81 18.19 44.31
N ASP A 602 29.10 18.36 44.05
CA ASP A 602 30.22 18.27 45.00
C ASP A 602 30.80 19.67 45.18
N GLY A 603 30.19 20.46 46.07
CA GLY A 603 30.41 21.91 46.14
C GLY A 603 29.96 22.60 44.85
N ASP A 604 30.83 23.44 44.29
CA ASP A 604 30.60 24.16 43.03
C ASP A 604 30.84 23.30 41.77
N THR A 605 31.15 22.00 41.93
CA THR A 605 31.38 21.04 40.82
C THR A 605 30.17 20.14 40.61
N VAL A 606 29.73 19.97 39.36
CA VAL A 606 28.74 18.94 38.99
C VAL A 606 29.47 17.65 38.65
N VAL A 607 29.16 16.57 39.36
CA VAL A 607 29.75 15.25 39.13
C VAL A 607 28.81 14.43 38.26
N LEU A 608 29.27 14.10 37.06
CA LEU A 608 28.52 13.36 36.04
C LEU A 608 29.09 11.94 35.94
N ARG A 609 28.31 10.93 36.34
CA ARG A 609 28.77 9.54 36.35
C ARG A 609 28.11 8.71 35.27
N GLY A 610 28.83 7.74 34.71
CA GLY A 610 28.27 6.86 33.69
C GLY A 610 28.99 5.52 33.53
N SER A 611 28.25 4.51 33.06
CA SER A 611 28.76 3.18 32.70
C SER A 611 29.52 3.10 31.37
N SER A 612 29.51 4.20 30.60
CA SER A 612 30.09 4.34 29.26
C SER A 612 30.26 5.83 28.93
N GLY A 613 31.01 6.16 27.88
CA GLY A 613 31.11 7.54 27.38
C GLY A 613 29.74 8.11 26.97
N VAL A 614 28.91 7.29 26.31
CA VAL A 614 27.50 7.58 26.01
C VAL A 614 26.68 7.90 27.28
N ALA A 615 26.81 7.10 28.35
CA ALA A 615 26.10 7.37 29.59
C ALA A 615 26.56 8.68 30.27
N MET A 616 27.87 8.98 30.23
CA MET A 616 28.41 10.24 30.75
C MET A 616 27.95 11.46 29.92
N ALA A 617 27.87 11.32 28.59
CA ALA A 617 27.31 12.35 27.70
C ALA A 617 25.80 12.53 27.93
N SER A 618 25.07 11.46 28.22
CA SER A 618 23.65 11.51 28.58
C SER A 618 23.42 12.20 29.94
N ALA A 619 24.30 11.99 30.92
CA ALA A 619 24.28 12.74 32.19
C ALA A 619 24.48 14.26 31.96
N LEU A 620 25.40 14.63 31.05
CA LEU A 620 25.61 16.02 30.65
C LEU A 620 24.37 16.60 29.98
N ASN A 621 23.75 15.89 29.04
CA ASN A 621 22.53 16.32 28.37
C ASN A 621 21.37 16.49 29.37
N TRP A 622 21.23 15.57 30.32
CA TRP A 622 20.22 15.65 31.37
C TRP A 622 20.43 16.88 32.28
N TYR A 623 21.68 17.16 32.67
CA TYR A 623 22.03 18.37 33.40
C TYR A 623 21.70 19.64 32.61
N LEU A 624 22.12 19.71 31.35
CA LEU A 624 21.89 20.87 30.48
C LEU A 624 20.39 21.14 30.34
N ARG A 625 19.58 20.13 29.97
CA ARG A 625 18.15 20.29 29.74
C ARG A 625 17.36 20.61 31.02
N HIS A 626 17.53 19.78 32.06
CA HIS A 626 16.63 19.80 33.22
C HIS A 626 17.08 20.73 34.36
N ILE A 627 18.36 21.12 34.40
CA ILE A 627 18.95 21.91 35.50
C ILE A 627 19.52 23.25 35.02
N ALA A 628 20.25 23.28 33.89
CA ALA A 628 20.72 24.53 33.30
C ALA A 628 19.64 25.23 32.44
N HIS A 629 18.67 24.48 31.93
CA HIS A 629 17.67 24.89 30.93
C HIS A 629 18.27 25.32 29.59
N GLU A 630 19.23 24.55 29.09
CA GLU A 630 19.88 24.73 27.79
C GLU A 630 19.64 23.51 26.88
N GLU A 631 19.50 23.73 25.57
CA GLU A 631 19.33 22.67 24.56
C GLU A 631 20.47 22.66 23.53
N THR A 632 20.90 21.47 23.11
CA THR A 632 21.72 21.28 21.90
C THR A 632 21.08 20.26 20.96
N ASP A 633 21.20 20.52 19.67
CA ASP A 633 20.94 19.57 18.59
C ASP A 633 22.11 19.56 17.60
N TRP A 634 22.06 18.71 16.57
CA TRP A 634 23.16 18.52 15.60
C TRP A 634 23.57 19.77 14.81
N ARG A 635 22.83 20.89 14.95
CA ARG A 635 23.12 22.20 14.36
C ARG A 635 23.75 23.20 15.35
N VAL A 636 23.60 22.98 16.65
CA VAL A 636 24.10 23.89 17.69
C VAL A 636 25.59 23.67 17.90
N GLU A 637 26.40 24.73 17.77
CA GLU A 637 27.86 24.59 17.82
C GLU A 637 28.42 24.61 19.26
N THR A 638 27.88 25.45 20.16
CA THR A 638 28.32 25.56 21.56
C THR A 638 27.26 26.23 22.44
N ILE A 639 27.15 25.84 23.71
CA ILE A 639 26.29 26.43 24.77
C ILE A 639 27.13 27.29 25.72
N THR A 640 26.75 28.54 25.96
CA THR A 640 27.43 29.44 26.94
C THR A 640 26.74 29.38 28.32
N LEU A 641 27.25 28.56 29.23
CA LEU A 641 26.73 28.46 30.60
C LEU A 641 27.14 29.65 31.51
N PRO A 642 26.28 30.08 32.45
CA PRO A 642 26.60 31.15 33.41
C PRO A 642 27.83 30.84 34.28
N GLU A 643 28.50 31.88 34.75
CA GLU A 643 29.72 31.78 35.58
C GLU A 643 29.53 30.88 36.81
N VAL A 644 28.42 31.09 37.54
CA VAL A 644 27.91 30.17 38.56
C VAL A 644 26.81 29.32 37.93
N ILE A 645 27.07 28.02 37.78
CA ILE A 645 26.10 27.08 37.21
C ILE A 645 25.12 26.58 38.29
N PRO A 646 23.86 26.24 37.95
CA PRO A 646 22.90 25.76 38.95
C PRO A 646 23.34 24.40 39.56
N PRO A 647 23.29 24.24 40.89
CA PRO A 647 23.62 22.97 41.54
C PRO A 647 22.54 21.92 41.26
N VAL A 648 22.94 20.65 41.24
CA VAL A 648 22.00 19.52 41.20
C VAL A 648 21.25 19.47 42.54
N PRO A 649 19.91 19.58 42.59
CA PRO A 649 19.17 19.79 43.84
C PRO A 649 19.16 18.56 44.76
N GLU A 650 19.16 17.36 44.17
CA GLU A 650 19.32 16.07 44.84
C GLU A 650 20.02 15.10 43.87
N LYS A 651 20.48 13.94 44.36
CA LYS A 651 21.16 12.97 43.49
C LYS A 651 20.17 12.32 42.52
N ILE A 652 20.38 12.52 41.22
CA ILE A 652 19.59 11.90 40.15
C ILE A 652 20.32 10.67 39.63
N ARG A 653 19.57 9.62 39.25
CA ARG A 653 20.06 8.37 38.66
C ARG A 653 19.08 7.87 37.61
N HIS A 654 19.58 7.43 36.45
CA HIS A 654 18.80 6.76 35.41
C HIS A 654 19.49 5.48 34.93
N VAL A 655 18.69 4.51 34.50
CA VAL A 655 19.12 3.26 33.85
C VAL A 655 18.51 3.25 32.45
N SER A 656 19.22 2.73 31.44
CA SER A 656 18.71 2.73 30.07
C SER A 656 17.61 1.69 29.86
N ASN A 657 16.60 2.02 29.05
CA ASN A 657 15.48 1.12 28.78
C ASN A 657 15.91 -0.20 28.11
N GLY A 658 17.00 -0.20 27.33
CA GLY A 658 17.63 -1.40 26.78
C GLY A 658 19.16 -1.37 26.81
N GLU A 659 19.77 -2.50 26.47
CA GLU A 659 21.22 -2.67 26.28
C GLU A 659 21.72 -1.92 25.04
N LEU A 660 20.92 -1.92 23.97
CA LEU A 660 21.27 -1.34 22.68
C LEU A 660 20.28 -0.24 22.28
N ARG A 661 20.81 0.88 21.79
CA ARG A 661 20.08 2.05 21.27
C ARG A 661 20.69 2.41 19.92
N TRP A 662 20.02 1.95 18.86
CA TRP A 662 20.43 2.05 17.46
C TRP A 662 20.06 3.41 16.82
N PHE A 663 20.90 3.90 15.91
CA PHE A 663 20.59 5.05 15.06
C PHE A 663 20.99 4.87 13.58
N PHE A 664 20.28 5.62 12.73
CA PHE A 664 20.29 5.69 11.26
C PHE A 664 19.48 4.63 10.50
N ASN A 665 19.03 5.04 9.32
CA ASN A 665 18.61 4.19 8.20
C ASN A 665 19.70 4.28 7.11
N PHE A 666 19.82 3.30 6.22
CA PHE A 666 20.63 3.44 5.01
C PHE A 666 20.25 4.69 4.21
N CYS A 667 18.94 4.99 4.09
CA CYS A 667 18.43 6.19 3.39
C CYS A 667 18.97 7.52 3.95
N THR A 668 19.30 7.59 5.25
CA THR A 668 19.85 8.81 5.89
C THR A 668 21.16 9.26 5.25
N PHE A 669 21.95 8.31 4.73
CA PHE A 669 23.21 8.58 4.03
C PHE A 669 23.05 9.05 2.58
N GLY A 670 21.84 9.00 2.02
CA GLY A 670 21.52 9.56 0.69
C GLY A 670 20.76 10.88 0.74
N TYR A 671 19.83 11.04 1.70
CA TYR A 671 18.95 12.23 1.77
C TYR A 671 19.44 13.37 2.66
N ASP A 672 20.47 13.14 3.47
CA ASP A 672 20.89 14.08 4.54
C ASP A 672 22.41 14.11 4.75
N LEU A 673 23.03 12.93 4.93
CA LEU A 673 24.46 12.81 5.30
C LEU A 673 25.50 12.59 4.18
N PRO A 674 25.23 12.55 2.86
CA PRO A 674 26.28 12.20 1.90
C PRO A 674 27.42 13.23 1.92
N TRP A 675 27.11 14.53 1.97
CA TRP A 675 28.08 15.61 1.86
C TRP A 675 28.73 16.04 3.18
N TYR A 676 28.44 15.36 4.30
CA TYR A 676 29.01 15.70 5.60
C TYR A 676 30.54 15.51 5.61
N ASP A 677 31.23 16.48 6.21
CA ASP A 677 32.65 16.43 6.55
C ASP A 677 32.83 16.01 8.01
N TRP A 678 34.09 15.80 8.40
CA TRP A 678 34.44 15.35 9.75
C TRP A 678 33.78 16.20 10.84
N ASP A 679 33.86 17.52 10.74
CA ASP A 679 33.43 18.43 11.80
C ASP A 679 31.92 18.32 12.04
N ARG A 680 31.12 18.10 10.99
CA ARG A 680 29.68 17.81 11.10
C ARG A 680 29.40 16.41 11.63
N THR A 681 30.17 15.41 11.19
CA THR A 681 30.05 14.02 11.68
C THR A 681 30.41 13.91 13.17
N GLU A 682 31.42 14.64 13.65
CA GLU A 682 31.81 14.65 15.06
C GLU A 682 30.74 15.31 15.94
N ARG A 683 30.16 16.44 15.52
CA ARG A 683 29.00 17.06 16.20
C ARG A 683 27.79 16.13 16.25
N LEU A 684 27.50 15.42 15.16
CA LEU A 684 26.41 14.44 15.11
C LEU A 684 26.67 13.25 16.05
N LEU A 685 27.90 12.71 16.12
CA LEU A 685 28.27 11.65 17.06
C LEU A 685 28.19 12.10 18.53
N ASP A 686 28.64 13.32 18.84
CA ASP A 686 28.52 13.88 20.19
C ASP A 686 27.04 14.07 20.59
N TRP A 687 26.19 14.58 19.69
CA TRP A 687 24.74 14.69 19.93
C TRP A 687 24.07 13.32 20.11
N LEU A 688 24.47 12.30 19.33
CA LEU A 688 23.97 10.94 19.49
C LEU A 688 24.36 10.33 20.86
N ALA A 689 25.60 10.54 21.31
CA ALA A 689 26.03 10.14 22.66
C ALA A 689 25.22 10.85 23.76
N MET A 690 24.98 12.15 23.60
CA MET A 690 24.15 12.93 24.53
C MET A 690 22.70 12.44 24.62
N ASN A 691 22.17 11.81 23.56
CA ASN A 691 20.82 11.24 23.56
C ASN A 691 20.80 9.72 23.88
N GLY A 692 21.91 9.15 24.32
CA GLY A 692 21.99 7.76 24.80
C GLY A 692 22.18 6.70 23.73
N VAL A 693 22.38 7.08 22.46
CA VAL A 693 22.67 6.15 21.35
C VAL A 693 24.03 5.51 21.57
N ASN A 694 24.08 4.17 21.60
CA ASN A 694 25.33 3.41 21.75
C ASN A 694 25.64 2.48 20.57
N MET A 695 24.85 2.52 19.50
CA MET A 695 25.02 1.68 18.32
C MET A 695 24.55 2.47 17.09
N ALA A 696 25.31 2.47 16.00
CA ALA A 696 24.90 3.17 14.78
C ALA A 696 25.51 2.57 13.51
N LEU A 697 24.78 2.71 12.39
CA LEU A 697 25.29 2.37 11.06
C LEU A 697 26.45 3.30 10.69
N ALA A 698 27.57 2.71 10.27
CA ALA A 698 28.76 3.41 9.81
C ALA A 698 29.14 2.91 8.39
N PRO A 699 28.53 3.45 7.32
CA PRO A 699 28.63 2.91 5.98
C PRO A 699 29.63 3.64 5.06
N ALA A 700 30.36 4.65 5.55
CA ALA A 700 31.33 5.37 4.74
C ALA A 700 32.55 4.49 4.42
N GLY A 701 33.08 4.57 3.20
CA GLY A 701 34.19 3.74 2.75
C GLY A 701 33.80 2.28 2.48
N ASN A 702 32.52 1.92 2.55
CA ASN A 702 32.03 0.61 2.09
C ASN A 702 32.16 0.47 0.56
N GLU A 703 32.04 1.61 -0.14
CA GLU A 703 32.34 1.75 -1.57
C GLU A 703 33.78 1.37 -1.93
N TRP A 704 34.75 1.48 -1.01
CA TRP A 704 36.10 0.97 -1.20
C TRP A 704 36.14 -0.56 -1.17
N VAL A 705 35.52 -1.17 -0.16
CA VAL A 705 35.50 -2.64 -0.02
C VAL A 705 34.81 -3.31 -1.22
N TRP A 706 33.69 -2.77 -1.68
CA TRP A 706 33.03 -3.22 -2.92
C TRP A 706 33.96 -3.14 -4.14
N ARG A 707 34.74 -2.06 -4.27
CA ARG A 707 35.70 -1.89 -5.37
C ARG A 707 36.78 -2.97 -5.34
N GLU A 708 37.46 -3.14 -4.20
CA GLU A 708 38.56 -4.09 -4.08
C GLU A 708 38.05 -5.55 -4.27
N VAL A 709 36.90 -5.92 -3.70
CA VAL A 709 36.31 -7.27 -3.87
C VAL A 709 35.98 -7.54 -5.35
N LEU A 710 35.42 -6.59 -6.08
CA LEU A 710 35.14 -6.75 -7.52
C LEU A 710 36.42 -6.81 -8.35
N MET A 711 37.45 -6.03 -8.00
CA MET A 711 38.77 -6.11 -8.63
C MET A 711 39.44 -7.47 -8.39
N GLU A 712 39.30 -8.06 -7.21
CA GLU A 712 39.75 -9.43 -6.91
C GLU A 712 38.96 -10.50 -7.69
N GLN A 713 37.71 -10.24 -8.08
CA GLN A 713 36.98 -11.10 -9.02
C GLN A 713 37.41 -10.90 -10.49
N GLY A 714 38.23 -9.90 -10.82
CA GLY A 714 38.71 -9.64 -12.18
C GLY A 714 37.87 -8.61 -12.96
N TYR A 715 37.22 -7.68 -12.25
CA TYR A 715 36.79 -6.41 -12.83
C TYR A 715 37.96 -5.40 -12.82
N SER A 716 37.95 -4.44 -13.73
CA SER A 716 38.79 -3.25 -13.64
C SER A 716 38.21 -2.25 -12.63
N ASP A 717 39.06 -1.35 -12.13
CA ASP A 717 38.63 -0.22 -11.27
C ASP A 717 37.51 0.61 -11.93
N GLU A 718 37.58 0.86 -13.25
CA GLU A 718 36.56 1.60 -13.98
C GLU A 718 35.21 0.86 -14.01
N GLU A 719 35.20 -0.46 -14.23
CA GLU A 719 33.98 -1.27 -14.18
C GLU A 719 33.40 -1.31 -12.76
N ALA A 720 34.23 -1.55 -11.74
CA ALA A 720 33.81 -1.61 -10.35
C ALA A 720 33.23 -0.27 -9.86
N ARG A 721 33.86 0.85 -10.24
CA ARG A 721 33.34 2.21 -9.97
C ARG A 721 32.13 2.58 -10.85
N THR A 722 31.87 1.88 -11.94
CA THR A 722 30.66 2.04 -12.77
C THR A 722 29.47 1.22 -12.25
N PHE A 723 29.71 0.11 -11.57
CA PHE A 723 28.68 -0.64 -10.83
C PHE A 723 28.15 0.16 -9.64
N LEU A 724 29.02 0.85 -8.91
CA LEU A 724 28.64 1.71 -7.78
C LEU A 724 27.77 2.89 -8.25
N GLY A 725 26.59 3.04 -7.63
CA GLY A 725 25.78 4.26 -7.76
C GLY A 725 26.50 5.50 -7.23
N GLY A 726 26.09 6.68 -7.68
CA GLY A 726 26.69 7.95 -7.29
C GLY A 726 26.61 8.24 -5.79
N PRO A 727 27.36 9.23 -5.25
CA PRO A 727 27.48 9.49 -3.81
C PRO A 727 26.18 9.58 -3.01
N ALA A 728 25.13 10.19 -3.58
CA ALA A 728 23.83 10.29 -2.92
C ALA A 728 22.99 9.00 -3.04
N TYR A 729 23.37 8.08 -3.94
CA TYR A 729 22.62 6.88 -4.31
C TYR A 729 23.18 5.57 -3.75
N LEU A 730 24.40 5.57 -3.21
CA LEU A 730 25.05 4.41 -2.58
C LEU A 730 24.13 3.57 -1.67
N PRO A 731 23.25 4.15 -0.81
CA PRO A 731 22.30 3.36 -0.03
C PRO A 731 21.46 2.36 -0.83
N TRP A 732 20.99 2.74 -2.02
CA TRP A 732 20.15 1.86 -2.86
C TRP A 732 20.98 0.89 -3.71
N THR A 733 22.28 1.13 -3.90
CA THR A 733 23.20 0.09 -4.39
C THR A 733 23.52 -0.93 -3.30
N PHE A 734 23.77 -0.48 -2.06
CA PHE A 734 24.00 -1.39 -0.92
C PHE A 734 22.76 -2.22 -0.57
N MET A 735 21.54 -1.70 -0.78
CA MET A 735 20.27 -2.41 -0.55
C MET A 735 19.78 -3.30 -1.72
N MET A 736 20.60 -3.59 -2.75
CA MET A 736 20.20 -4.37 -3.96
C MET A 736 19.00 -3.78 -4.75
N LYS A 737 18.98 -2.46 -4.95
CA LYS A 737 17.88 -1.76 -5.66
C LYS A 737 18.29 -1.09 -6.97
N MET A 738 19.57 -0.77 -7.18
CA MET A 738 20.06 -0.11 -8.39
C MET A 738 21.60 -0.02 -8.52
N ASP A 739 22.06 -0.20 -9.76
CA ASP A 739 23.47 -0.07 -10.17
C ASP A 739 23.74 1.29 -10.84
N GLY A 740 24.97 1.80 -10.68
CA GLY A 740 25.65 2.83 -11.50
C GLY A 740 25.01 4.22 -11.63
N PHE A 741 23.75 4.42 -11.25
CA PHE A 741 23.05 5.67 -11.47
C PHE A 741 23.63 6.81 -10.62
N GLY A 742 23.92 7.94 -11.25
CA GLY A 742 24.62 9.07 -10.62
C GLY A 742 26.13 8.89 -10.52
N GLY A 743 26.67 7.73 -10.93
CA GLY A 743 28.10 7.48 -11.10
C GLY A 743 28.60 7.81 -12.52
N PRO A 744 29.76 7.26 -12.94
CA PRO A 744 30.62 6.37 -12.15
C PRO A 744 31.18 7.05 -10.91
N MET A 745 31.46 6.26 -9.87
CA MET A 745 32.01 6.77 -8.61
C MET A 745 33.45 7.32 -8.81
N PRO A 746 33.78 8.56 -8.41
CA PRO A 746 35.16 9.05 -8.48
C PRO A 746 36.08 8.39 -7.45
N GLU A 747 37.37 8.28 -7.76
CA GLU A 747 38.36 7.68 -6.86
C GLU A 747 38.58 8.51 -5.58
N GLY A 748 38.69 9.84 -5.70
CA GLY A 748 38.85 10.76 -4.56
C GLY A 748 37.68 10.72 -3.57
N TRP A 749 36.47 10.38 -4.02
CA TRP A 749 35.35 10.10 -3.12
C TRP A 749 35.64 8.89 -2.23
N ILE A 750 36.07 7.78 -2.84
CA ILE A 750 36.33 6.52 -2.16
C ILE A 750 37.43 6.70 -1.10
N GLU A 751 38.53 7.37 -1.46
CA GLU A 751 39.62 7.70 -0.53
C GLU A 751 39.15 8.63 0.61
N GLY A 752 38.45 9.72 0.28
CA GLY A 752 37.94 10.67 1.27
C GLY A 752 36.95 10.06 2.27
N ARG A 753 36.13 9.10 1.83
CA ARG A 753 35.16 8.39 2.68
C ARG A 753 35.80 7.32 3.53
N VAL A 754 36.86 6.66 3.06
CA VAL A 754 37.72 5.80 3.89
C VAL A 754 38.32 6.58 5.06
N GLU A 755 38.89 7.77 4.81
CA GLU A 755 39.48 8.59 5.88
C GLU A 755 38.44 9.24 6.80
N LEU A 756 37.25 9.57 6.30
CA LEU A 756 36.11 9.96 7.15
C LEU A 756 35.70 8.81 8.09
N GLN A 757 35.50 7.61 7.55
CA GLN A 757 35.09 6.43 8.31
C GLN A 757 36.08 6.08 9.43
N LYS A 758 37.39 6.12 9.17
CA LYS A 758 38.41 5.87 10.20
C LYS A 758 38.26 6.79 11.42
N LYS A 759 37.98 8.08 11.20
CA LYS A 759 37.70 9.04 12.27
C LYS A 759 36.36 8.76 12.98
N THR A 760 35.30 8.52 12.21
CA THR A 760 33.95 8.16 12.73
C THR A 760 34.03 6.97 13.68
N VAL A 761 34.65 5.88 13.22
CA VAL A 761 34.79 4.63 13.99
C VAL A 761 35.71 4.83 15.21
N ALA A 762 36.78 5.62 15.10
CA ALA A 762 37.61 5.95 16.26
C ALA A 762 36.81 6.71 17.34
N ARG A 763 36.09 7.77 16.96
CA ARG A 763 35.27 8.57 17.89
C ARG A 763 34.12 7.77 18.50
N MET A 764 33.49 6.87 17.73
CA MET A 764 32.52 5.91 18.25
C MET A 764 33.14 5.02 19.34
N ARG A 765 34.33 4.42 19.09
CA ARG A 765 35.03 3.58 20.06
C ARG A 765 35.50 4.34 21.31
N GLU A 766 35.90 5.61 21.18
CA GLU A 766 36.19 6.51 22.32
C GLU A 766 34.97 6.67 23.23
N LEU A 767 33.82 7.02 22.64
CA LEU A 767 32.53 7.19 23.34
C LEU A 767 31.93 5.86 23.85
N ASN A 768 32.54 4.72 23.52
CA ASN A 768 32.05 3.37 23.82
C ASN A 768 30.78 2.96 23.04
N MET A 769 30.58 3.56 21.85
CA MET A 769 29.58 3.13 20.88
C MET A 769 30.05 1.91 20.07
N ILE A 770 29.08 1.20 19.50
CA ILE A 770 29.24 0.07 18.58
C ILE A 770 29.13 0.59 17.13
N PRO A 771 30.21 0.54 16.33
CA PRO A 771 30.16 0.81 14.89
C PRO A 771 29.64 -0.42 14.14
N VAL A 772 28.62 -0.23 13.30
CA VAL A 772 28.01 -1.31 12.51
C VAL A 772 28.29 -1.10 11.03
N TYR A 773 29.00 -2.03 10.41
CA TYR A 773 29.39 -1.92 9.00
C TYR A 773 28.38 -2.63 8.09
N PRO A 774 28.04 -2.07 6.91
CA PRO A 774 27.39 -2.85 5.85
C PRO A 774 28.32 -3.97 5.38
N ALA A 775 27.79 -5.16 5.11
CA ALA A 775 28.56 -6.28 4.56
C ALA A 775 27.85 -6.95 3.38
N PHE A 776 28.55 -7.87 2.71
CA PHE A 776 28.11 -8.49 1.46
C PHE A 776 26.76 -9.22 1.59
N ASN A 777 25.79 -8.85 0.74
CA ASN A 777 24.43 -9.37 0.71
C ASN A 777 24.10 -10.19 -0.55
N GLY A 778 25.10 -10.55 -1.36
CA GLY A 778 24.91 -11.29 -2.61
C GLY A 778 24.82 -10.43 -3.87
N HIS A 779 24.79 -9.10 -3.74
CA HIS A 779 24.73 -8.19 -4.90
C HIS A 779 25.96 -8.34 -5.80
N VAL A 780 25.75 -8.46 -7.12
CA VAL A 780 26.83 -8.53 -8.12
C VAL A 780 26.46 -7.79 -9.41
N PRO A 781 27.45 -7.31 -10.19
CA PRO A 781 27.21 -6.73 -11.51
C PRO A 781 26.44 -7.69 -12.44
N SER A 782 25.67 -7.13 -13.37
CA SER A 782 24.75 -7.89 -14.22
C SER A 782 25.41 -8.86 -15.22
N ASP A 783 26.72 -8.78 -15.43
CA ASP A 783 27.51 -9.71 -16.25
C ASP A 783 28.24 -10.80 -15.45
N PHE A 784 28.15 -10.78 -14.11
CA PHE A 784 28.94 -11.62 -13.20
C PHE A 784 28.77 -13.13 -13.47
N GLY A 785 27.54 -13.56 -13.77
CA GLY A 785 27.24 -14.95 -14.11
C GLY A 785 27.93 -15.42 -15.39
N GLU A 786 27.94 -14.58 -16.44
CA GLU A 786 28.66 -14.85 -17.70
C GLU A 786 30.18 -14.80 -17.50
N ARG A 787 30.68 -13.76 -16.80
CA ARG A 787 32.11 -13.55 -16.54
C ARG A 787 32.75 -14.69 -15.75
N HIS A 788 31.97 -15.41 -14.93
CA HIS A 788 32.49 -16.42 -14.01
C HIS A 788 31.93 -17.83 -14.17
N GLY A 789 30.94 -18.05 -15.04
CA GLY A 789 30.29 -19.35 -15.24
C GLY A 789 29.53 -19.83 -13.99
N VAL A 790 28.82 -18.92 -13.33
CA VAL A 790 28.05 -19.17 -12.11
C VAL A 790 26.60 -18.70 -12.28
N GLU A 791 25.69 -19.32 -11.53
CA GLU A 791 24.27 -18.94 -11.56
C GLU A 791 24.02 -17.66 -10.74
N THR A 792 23.14 -16.81 -11.27
CA THR A 792 22.74 -15.53 -10.66
C THR A 792 21.24 -15.33 -10.85
N GLY A 793 20.51 -15.08 -9.77
CA GLY A 793 19.13 -14.59 -9.84
C GLY A 793 19.09 -13.10 -10.19
N THR A 794 17.89 -12.58 -10.47
CA THR A 794 17.69 -11.12 -10.63
C THR A 794 16.53 -10.64 -9.78
N VAL A 795 16.63 -9.44 -9.21
CA VAL A 795 15.55 -8.80 -8.44
C VAL A 795 15.19 -7.42 -9.00
N GLN A 796 13.95 -7.01 -8.83
CA GLN A 796 13.44 -5.70 -9.23
C GLN A 796 12.82 -4.97 -8.03
N TRP A 797 13.03 -3.66 -7.95
CA TRP A 797 12.60 -2.84 -6.80
C TRP A 797 11.30 -2.05 -7.05
N TYR A 798 11.27 -1.13 -8.02
CA TYR A 798 10.12 -0.21 -8.15
C TYR A 798 9.84 0.29 -9.58
N GLY A 799 8.76 -0.23 -10.17
CA GLY A 799 8.29 0.19 -11.49
C GLY A 799 9.35 -0.10 -12.58
N PRO A 800 9.59 0.81 -13.54
CA PRO A 800 10.53 0.59 -14.64
C PRO A 800 12.00 0.75 -14.23
N THR A 801 12.38 0.34 -13.01
CA THR A 801 13.78 0.15 -12.62
C THR A 801 14.36 -1.06 -13.36
N PRO A 802 15.59 -0.96 -13.91
CA PRO A 802 16.33 -2.15 -14.32
C PRO A 802 16.45 -3.16 -13.16
N ASN A 803 16.46 -4.45 -13.49
CA ASN A 803 16.76 -5.48 -12.50
C ASN A 803 18.25 -5.42 -12.13
N VAL A 804 18.58 -5.80 -10.90
CA VAL A 804 19.96 -6.04 -10.45
C VAL A 804 20.19 -7.54 -10.25
N SER A 805 21.45 -7.98 -10.25
CA SER A 805 21.80 -9.40 -10.17
C SER A 805 22.26 -9.81 -8.77
N VAL A 806 21.85 -11.01 -8.36
CA VAL A 806 22.13 -11.60 -7.06
C VAL A 806 22.82 -12.95 -7.28
N LEU A 807 24.02 -13.11 -6.74
CA LEU A 807 24.78 -14.35 -6.82
C LEU A 807 24.05 -15.47 -6.07
N ASP A 808 23.97 -16.66 -6.67
CA ASP A 808 23.33 -17.80 -6.01
C ASP A 808 24.07 -18.19 -4.70
N PRO A 809 23.37 -18.38 -3.57
CA PRO A 809 23.98 -18.63 -2.27
C PRO A 809 24.63 -20.01 -2.13
N THR A 810 24.34 -20.98 -3.02
CA THR A 810 25.03 -22.27 -3.06
C THR A 810 26.39 -22.18 -3.77
N SER A 811 26.63 -21.10 -4.53
CA SER A 811 27.90 -20.84 -5.19
C SER A 811 29.02 -20.68 -4.16
N PRO A 812 30.13 -21.44 -4.25
CA PRO A 812 31.29 -21.25 -3.36
C PRO A 812 31.88 -19.84 -3.40
N ARG A 813 31.63 -19.07 -4.48
CA ARG A 813 32.01 -17.65 -4.55
C ARG A 813 31.23 -16.78 -3.57
N PHE A 814 29.96 -17.07 -3.31
CA PHE A 814 29.11 -16.25 -2.42
C PHE A 814 29.75 -16.14 -1.04
N ARG A 815 30.06 -17.30 -0.44
CA ARG A 815 30.72 -17.38 0.85
C ARG A 815 32.11 -16.74 0.83
N ALA A 816 32.95 -17.08 -0.16
CA ALA A 816 34.31 -16.54 -0.25
C ALA A 816 34.34 -15.00 -0.41
N MET A 817 33.40 -14.43 -1.17
CA MET A 817 33.25 -12.96 -1.28
C MET A 817 32.77 -12.35 0.04
N GLY A 818 31.84 -12.99 0.74
CA GLY A 818 31.38 -12.53 2.06
C GLY A 818 32.49 -12.54 3.12
N GLU A 819 33.25 -13.63 3.21
CA GLU A 819 34.43 -13.75 4.09
C GLU A 819 35.46 -12.65 3.77
N ARG A 820 35.80 -12.47 2.48
CA ARG A 820 36.75 -11.46 2.02
C ARG A 820 36.29 -10.02 2.25
N PHE A 821 34.98 -9.76 2.19
CA PHE A 821 34.40 -8.46 2.49
C PHE A 821 34.61 -8.06 3.96
N VAL A 822 34.47 -9.03 4.89
CA VAL A 822 34.72 -8.81 6.32
C VAL A 822 36.21 -8.59 6.61
N GLU A 823 37.11 -9.38 6.01
CA GLU A 823 38.56 -9.15 6.10
C GLU A 823 38.94 -7.71 5.74
N LEU A 824 38.45 -7.20 4.61
CA LEU A 824 38.74 -5.86 4.11
C LEU A 824 38.14 -4.74 4.98
N LEU A 825 36.96 -4.95 5.57
CA LEU A 825 36.40 -4.05 6.59
C LEU A 825 37.29 -3.99 7.84
N HIS A 826 37.79 -5.14 8.28
CA HIS A 826 38.62 -5.26 9.48
C HIS A 826 40.04 -4.70 9.28
N ASP A 827 40.67 -4.95 8.13
CA ASP A 827 41.97 -4.35 7.77
C ASP A 827 41.89 -2.81 7.72
N GLN A 828 40.81 -2.25 7.17
CA GLN A 828 40.71 -0.81 6.91
C GLN A 828 40.11 0.00 8.07
N PHE A 829 39.20 -0.57 8.86
CA PHE A 829 38.45 0.12 9.93
C PHE A 829 38.57 -0.54 11.32
N GLY A 830 39.21 -1.71 11.42
CA GLY A 830 39.32 -2.50 12.65
C GLY A 830 38.03 -3.24 13.01
N PRO A 831 38.11 -4.21 13.95
CA PRO A 831 37.06 -5.19 14.20
C PRO A 831 35.72 -4.63 14.69
N THR A 832 34.64 -5.34 14.37
CA THR A 832 33.33 -5.19 15.02
C THR A 832 32.70 -6.57 15.28
N ASP A 833 31.71 -6.58 16.17
CA ASP A 833 30.84 -7.75 16.41
C ASP A 833 29.51 -7.64 15.65
N TYR A 834 29.23 -6.53 14.96
CA TYR A 834 27.93 -6.24 14.38
C TYR A 834 28.02 -5.77 12.92
N TYR A 835 27.27 -6.41 12.04
CA TYR A 835 27.25 -6.11 10.60
C TYR A 835 25.81 -5.93 10.10
N ALA A 836 25.55 -4.89 9.32
CA ALA A 836 24.27 -4.69 8.64
C ALA A 836 24.29 -5.42 7.28
N VAL A 837 23.36 -6.34 7.07
CA VAL A 837 23.21 -7.04 5.78
C VAL A 837 21.74 -7.13 5.43
N ASP A 838 21.27 -6.16 4.64
CA ASP A 838 19.88 -6.11 4.22
C ASP A 838 19.67 -6.91 2.92
N LEU A 839 18.90 -7.99 3.06
CA LEU A 839 18.48 -8.86 1.97
C LEU A 839 17.10 -8.42 1.50
N PHE A 840 16.96 -8.16 0.21
CA PHE A 840 15.67 -7.98 -0.47
C PHE A 840 14.71 -6.95 0.14
N ILE A 841 15.22 -5.93 0.84
CA ILE A 841 14.39 -4.86 1.39
C ILE A 841 13.63 -4.15 0.25
N GLU A 842 12.31 -4.27 0.24
CA GLU A 842 11.43 -3.79 -0.85
C GLU A 842 11.60 -4.46 -2.22
N THR A 843 12.26 -5.62 -2.31
CA THR A 843 12.25 -6.48 -3.50
C THR A 843 11.62 -7.82 -3.15
N ILE A 844 11.34 -8.66 -4.16
CA ILE A 844 10.98 -10.06 -3.95
C ILE A 844 12.23 -10.91 -4.27
N PRO A 845 12.59 -11.93 -3.45
CA PRO A 845 13.71 -12.82 -3.75
C PRO A 845 13.51 -13.62 -5.05
N PRO A 846 14.58 -14.14 -5.69
CA PRO A 846 14.49 -14.85 -6.97
C PRO A 846 13.67 -16.17 -6.96
N THR A 847 13.32 -16.70 -5.79
CA THR A 847 12.55 -17.93 -5.61
C THR A 847 11.85 -17.94 -4.25
N GLU A 848 10.68 -18.58 -4.16
CA GLU A 848 9.92 -18.77 -2.91
C GLU A 848 10.41 -19.95 -2.06
N ASP A 849 11.33 -20.75 -2.59
CA ASP A 849 11.88 -21.95 -1.93
C ASP A 849 12.54 -21.62 -0.57
N PRO A 850 12.02 -22.16 0.55
CA PRO A 850 12.66 -22.00 1.86
C PRO A 850 14.10 -22.53 1.91
N ALA A 851 14.47 -23.55 1.13
CA ALA A 851 15.84 -24.07 1.11
C ALA A 851 16.84 -23.07 0.50
N TYR A 852 16.42 -22.26 -0.48
CA TYR A 852 17.21 -21.13 -0.99
C TYR A 852 17.43 -20.08 0.11
N LEU A 853 16.38 -19.70 0.85
CA LEU A 853 16.47 -18.69 1.90
C LEU A 853 17.31 -19.15 3.09
N GLU A 854 17.20 -20.41 3.48
CA GLU A 854 18.02 -21.01 4.53
C GLU A 854 19.49 -21.18 4.09
N SER A 855 19.73 -21.52 2.81
CA SER A 855 21.07 -21.51 2.22
C SER A 855 21.67 -20.11 2.21
N LEU A 856 20.88 -19.09 1.82
CA LEU A 856 21.29 -17.69 1.79
C LEU A 856 21.66 -17.17 3.17
N SER A 857 20.78 -17.31 4.16
CA SER A 857 21.06 -16.80 5.51
C SER A 857 22.23 -17.52 6.17
N ARG A 858 22.35 -18.84 5.95
CA ARG A 858 23.49 -19.66 6.40
C ARG A 858 24.81 -19.24 5.75
N ASN A 859 24.83 -18.87 4.46
CA ASN A 859 26.06 -18.46 3.78
C ASN A 859 26.42 -16.98 4.01
N VAL A 860 25.42 -16.09 4.16
CA VAL A 860 25.63 -14.72 4.67
C VAL A 860 26.26 -14.78 6.05
N TYR A 861 25.59 -15.43 7.02
CA TYR A 861 26.13 -15.56 8.38
C TYR A 861 27.46 -16.32 8.40
N GLY A 862 27.61 -17.33 7.53
CA GLY A 862 28.85 -18.08 7.36
C GLY A 862 30.03 -17.23 6.92
N GLY A 863 29.81 -16.15 6.16
CA GLY A 863 30.81 -15.14 5.84
C GLY A 863 31.08 -14.18 6.99
N LEU A 864 30.02 -13.68 7.64
CA LEU A 864 30.12 -12.74 8.78
C LEU A 864 30.83 -13.32 10.01
N SER A 865 30.81 -14.65 10.17
CA SER A 865 31.33 -15.35 11.36
C SER A 865 32.63 -16.13 11.14
N ALA A 866 33.30 -15.93 10.00
CA ALA A 866 34.49 -16.69 9.63
C ALA A 866 35.73 -16.35 10.46
N ASP A 867 35.94 -15.07 10.81
CA ASP A 867 36.99 -14.62 11.72
C ASP A 867 36.45 -14.32 13.14
N ASN A 868 35.19 -13.89 13.25
CA ASN A 868 34.50 -13.62 14.51
C ASN A 868 33.31 -14.59 14.76
N PRO A 869 33.48 -15.68 15.51
CA PRO A 869 32.37 -16.60 15.83
C PRO A 869 31.31 -16.01 16.78
N ASP A 870 31.54 -14.80 17.30
CA ASP A 870 30.58 -14.04 18.11
C ASP A 870 29.75 -13.03 17.30
N ALA A 871 30.01 -12.89 15.99
CA ALA A 871 29.35 -11.97 15.08
C ALA A 871 27.81 -11.97 15.15
N VAL A 872 27.23 -10.78 15.01
CA VAL A 872 25.78 -10.54 15.01
C VAL A 872 25.38 -9.82 13.71
N TRP A 873 24.49 -10.45 12.96
CA TRP A 873 23.89 -9.90 11.75
C TRP A 873 22.71 -8.98 12.12
N VAL A 874 22.84 -7.69 11.86
CA VAL A 874 21.75 -6.71 11.98
C VAL A 874 20.96 -6.63 10.68
N ILE A 875 19.63 -6.69 10.75
CA ILE A 875 18.74 -6.64 9.58
C ILE A 875 17.54 -5.70 9.80
N GLN A 876 17.18 -4.92 8.78
CA GLN A 876 15.99 -4.06 8.75
C GLN A 876 14.71 -4.90 8.57
N GLY A 877 13.83 -4.88 9.58
CA GLY A 877 12.56 -5.61 9.55
C GLY A 877 11.53 -5.13 8.52
N TRP A 878 11.81 -4.05 7.77
CA TRP A 878 10.89 -3.43 6.80
C TRP A 878 10.33 -4.42 5.77
N MET A 879 11.09 -5.44 5.37
CA MET A 879 10.64 -6.47 4.44
C MET A 879 9.53 -7.38 4.99
N PHE A 880 9.39 -7.49 6.31
CA PHE A 880 8.34 -8.28 6.97
C PHE A 880 7.03 -7.50 7.17
N HIS A 881 6.91 -6.28 6.63
CA HIS A 881 5.77 -5.38 6.89
C HIS A 881 4.98 -5.01 5.62
N GLY A 882 3.69 -4.71 5.82
CA GLY A 882 2.78 -4.28 4.76
C GLY A 882 2.69 -5.28 3.60
N LYS A 883 2.59 -4.77 2.36
CA LYS A 883 2.43 -5.59 1.15
C LYS A 883 3.50 -6.68 0.96
N TRP A 884 4.70 -6.51 1.51
CA TRP A 884 5.79 -7.49 1.38
C TRP A 884 5.57 -8.74 2.26
N ARG A 885 4.88 -8.59 3.40
CA ARG A 885 4.46 -9.71 4.27
C ARG A 885 3.52 -10.66 3.55
N GLY A 886 2.47 -10.12 2.93
CA GLY A 886 1.44 -10.90 2.23
C GLY A 886 1.93 -11.49 0.90
N ALA A 887 2.85 -10.81 0.21
CA ALA A 887 3.34 -11.23 -1.10
C ALA A 887 4.39 -12.36 -1.07
N PHE A 888 5.29 -12.40 -0.07
CA PHE A 888 6.41 -13.36 -0.08
C PHE A 888 6.78 -13.89 1.30
N TRP A 889 6.92 -13.02 2.31
CA TRP A 889 7.50 -13.40 3.61
C TRP A 889 6.49 -14.13 4.52
N GLN A 890 5.99 -15.29 4.07
CA GLN A 890 5.15 -16.21 4.84
C GLN A 890 5.94 -16.93 5.95
N ALA A 891 5.26 -17.72 6.79
CA ALA A 891 5.90 -18.39 7.93
C ALA A 891 7.09 -19.31 7.54
N PRO A 892 7.02 -20.16 6.49
CA PRO A 892 8.17 -20.99 6.08
C PRO A 892 9.37 -20.16 5.62
N GLN A 893 9.16 -19.10 4.84
CA GLN A 893 10.21 -18.22 4.33
C GLN A 893 10.90 -17.46 5.47
N ARG A 894 10.15 -16.98 6.47
CA ARG A 894 10.71 -16.37 7.69
C ARG A 894 11.48 -17.41 8.51
N ALA A 895 10.90 -18.59 8.76
CA ALA A 895 11.54 -19.65 9.53
C ALA A 895 12.86 -20.13 8.90
N ALA A 896 12.92 -20.26 7.58
CA ALA A 896 14.14 -20.58 6.84
C ALA A 896 15.22 -19.49 6.98
N LEU A 897 14.85 -18.22 6.78
CA LEU A 897 15.76 -17.09 6.91
C LEU A 897 16.37 -17.04 8.33
N PHE A 898 15.54 -17.09 9.38
CA PHE A 898 16.01 -17.04 10.77
C PHE A 898 16.69 -18.34 11.23
N GLY A 899 16.29 -19.49 10.68
CA GLY A 899 16.80 -20.82 11.05
C GLY A 899 18.19 -21.16 10.49
N GLY A 900 18.57 -20.56 9.35
CA GLY A 900 19.95 -20.65 8.83
C GLY A 900 21.00 -19.93 9.69
N VAL A 901 20.58 -19.16 10.71
CA VAL A 901 21.46 -18.35 11.58
C VAL A 901 21.39 -18.84 13.03
N PRO A 902 22.52 -19.10 13.72
CA PRO A 902 22.52 -19.59 15.10
C PRO A 902 21.86 -18.63 16.09
N GLN A 903 21.14 -19.18 17.08
CA GLN A 903 20.33 -18.40 18.04
C GLN A 903 21.12 -17.26 18.70
N ASN A 904 20.52 -16.06 18.73
CA ASN A 904 21.11 -14.81 19.23
C ASN A 904 22.24 -14.21 18.35
N ARG A 905 22.42 -14.70 17.12
CA ARG A 905 23.39 -14.15 16.15
C ARG A 905 22.74 -13.34 15.01
N MET A 906 21.43 -13.13 15.06
CA MET A 906 20.75 -12.06 14.31
C MET A 906 20.16 -11.04 15.29
N LEU A 907 20.12 -9.76 14.89
CA LEU A 907 19.48 -8.67 15.61
C LEU A 907 18.52 -7.93 14.65
N VAL A 908 17.21 -8.03 14.90
CA VAL A 908 16.22 -7.41 14.00
C VAL A 908 15.89 -5.98 14.44
N LEU A 909 15.94 -5.04 13.51
CA LEU A 909 15.39 -3.70 13.71
C LEU A 909 13.90 -3.73 13.36
N ASP A 910 13.02 -3.75 14.36
CA ASP A 910 11.57 -3.84 14.16
C ASP A 910 11.01 -2.52 13.62
N MET A 911 10.97 -2.37 12.30
CA MET A 911 10.49 -1.18 11.60
C MET A 911 8.96 -1.14 11.45
N SER A 912 8.23 -1.72 12.41
CA SER A 912 6.77 -1.81 12.50
C SER A 912 6.06 -0.46 12.67
N ARG A 913 6.83 0.64 12.66
CA ARG A 913 6.43 2.03 12.95
C ARG A 913 5.94 2.25 14.39
N GLY A 914 6.13 1.27 15.27
CA GLY A 914 5.81 1.35 16.70
C GLY A 914 4.32 1.25 17.04
N SER A 915 3.44 1.08 16.06
CA SER A 915 1.97 1.11 16.23
C SER A 915 1.26 -0.23 16.00
N LYS A 916 1.98 -1.27 15.57
CA LYS A 916 1.43 -2.62 15.37
C LYS A 916 1.98 -3.61 16.40
N ALA A 917 1.32 -4.76 16.53
CA ALA A 917 1.78 -5.81 17.42
C ALA A 917 3.08 -6.42 16.87
N VAL A 918 4.13 -6.44 17.69
CA VAL A 918 5.26 -7.35 17.47
C VAL A 918 4.74 -8.75 17.79
N GLU A 919 4.43 -9.52 16.75
CA GLU A 919 4.13 -10.95 16.86
C GLU A 919 5.43 -11.65 17.31
N LEU A 920 5.54 -11.92 18.60
CA LEU A 920 6.82 -12.13 19.30
C LEU A 920 7.65 -13.33 18.78
N ASP A 921 7.00 -14.31 18.15
CA ASP A 921 7.63 -15.48 17.55
C ASP A 921 8.28 -15.21 16.17
N TRP A 922 8.01 -14.07 15.52
CA TRP A 922 8.45 -13.80 14.13
C TRP A 922 9.94 -13.98 13.92
N PHE A 923 10.74 -13.52 14.89
CA PHE A 923 12.20 -13.52 14.80
C PHE A 923 12.81 -14.85 15.27
N ASN A 924 12.00 -15.91 15.41
CA ASN A 924 12.43 -17.24 15.88
C ASN A 924 13.19 -17.18 17.23
N GLY A 925 12.82 -16.25 18.11
CA GLY A 925 13.51 -15.99 19.38
C GLY A 925 14.89 -15.31 19.27
N HIS A 926 15.31 -14.82 18.10
CA HIS A 926 16.45 -13.91 17.98
C HIS A 926 16.13 -12.54 18.63
N PRO A 927 17.13 -11.82 19.16
CA PRO A 927 16.93 -10.50 19.73
C PRO A 927 16.51 -9.45 18.69
N TRP A 928 15.83 -8.42 19.16
CA TRP A 928 15.33 -7.32 18.34
C TRP A 928 15.32 -5.98 19.09
N LEU A 929 15.29 -4.89 18.32
CA LEU A 929 15.15 -3.52 18.81
C LEU A 929 13.85 -2.92 18.28
N TRP A 930 13.03 -2.35 19.17
CA TRP A 930 11.80 -1.68 18.79
C TRP A 930 12.12 -0.37 18.06
N SER A 931 11.64 -0.19 16.81
CA SER A 931 12.05 0.94 15.97
C SER A 931 10.97 1.93 15.58
N THR A 932 11.37 3.20 15.52
CA THR A 932 10.58 4.30 14.95
C THR A 932 11.11 4.71 13.58
N VAL A 933 10.18 4.87 12.64
CA VAL A 933 10.42 5.48 11.31
C VAL A 933 9.54 6.73 11.25
N HIS A 934 10.09 7.90 11.59
CA HIS A 934 9.31 9.15 11.65
C HIS A 934 9.30 9.91 10.31
N ASP A 935 10.45 9.97 9.64
CA ASP A 935 10.66 10.66 8.37
C ASP A 935 10.83 9.67 7.19
N PHE A 936 10.37 10.12 6.03
CA PHE A 936 10.53 9.47 4.72
C PHE A 936 10.98 10.50 3.69
N GLY A 937 12.18 10.37 3.14
CA GLY A 937 12.78 11.27 2.16
C GLY A 937 13.45 12.53 2.72
N ASN A 938 13.60 12.68 4.05
CA ASN A 938 14.08 13.88 4.75
C ASN A 938 13.21 15.13 4.42
N LYS A 939 11.89 14.96 4.45
CA LYS A 939 10.91 15.95 3.96
C LYS A 939 10.82 17.16 4.90
N THR A 940 10.63 18.34 4.31
CA THR A 940 10.46 19.59 5.06
C THR A 940 9.03 19.73 5.60
N GLY A 941 8.87 19.95 6.90
CA GLY A 941 7.59 20.17 7.58
C GLY A 941 7.61 19.63 9.01
N PHE A 942 7.01 20.31 9.98
CA PHE A 942 6.95 19.80 11.36
C PHE A 942 5.98 18.62 11.49
N HIS A 943 6.45 17.52 12.09
CA HIS A 943 5.70 16.28 12.34
C HIS A 943 6.36 15.40 13.42
N GLY A 944 5.63 14.47 14.03
CA GLY A 944 6.21 13.37 14.80
C GLY A 944 5.31 12.81 15.92
N HIS A 945 4.89 11.54 15.81
CA HIS A 945 4.04 10.82 16.77
C HIS A 945 4.75 10.41 18.09
N ALA A 946 5.50 11.30 18.75
CA ALA A 946 6.30 10.93 19.93
C ALA A 946 5.44 10.32 21.07
N PHE A 947 4.39 11.02 21.49
CA PHE A 947 3.50 10.57 22.57
C PHE A 947 2.49 9.49 22.18
N LYS A 948 2.26 9.25 20.89
CA LYS A 948 1.46 8.11 20.41
C LYS A 948 2.27 6.82 20.39
N ASN A 949 3.56 6.90 20.05
CA ASN A 949 4.42 5.72 19.93
C ASN A 949 5.01 5.29 21.29
N ALA A 950 5.34 6.23 22.19
CA ALA A 950 6.01 5.90 23.44
C ALA A 950 5.24 4.92 24.35
N PRO A 951 3.93 5.06 24.61
CA PRO A 951 3.19 4.14 25.50
C PRO A 951 3.32 2.66 25.12
N ARG A 952 3.44 2.36 23.81
CA ARG A 952 3.61 1.00 23.32
C ARG A 952 4.97 0.40 23.71
N LEU A 953 6.04 1.19 23.71
CA LEU A 953 7.37 0.74 24.12
C LEU A 953 7.40 0.37 25.61
N HIS A 954 6.89 1.23 26.50
CA HIS A 954 6.92 0.94 27.95
C HIS A 954 6.12 -0.33 28.29
N GLN A 955 4.92 -0.51 27.69
CA GLN A 955 4.14 -1.75 27.81
C GLN A 955 4.87 -3.00 27.29
N LEU A 956 5.79 -2.85 26.32
CA LEU A 956 6.63 -3.94 25.82
C LEU A 956 7.84 -4.20 26.73
N LEU A 957 8.38 -3.18 27.40
CA LEU A 957 9.49 -3.34 28.35
C LEU A 957 9.06 -4.05 29.65
N ASP A 958 7.83 -3.85 30.11
CA ASP A 958 7.26 -4.50 31.31
C ASP A 958 6.78 -5.94 31.07
N SER A 959 6.71 -6.42 29.82
CA SER A 959 6.07 -7.68 29.48
C SER A 959 6.98 -8.91 29.67
N PRO A 960 6.56 -9.97 30.39
CA PRO A 960 7.34 -11.21 30.50
C PRO A 960 7.49 -12.00 29.18
N ALA A 961 6.73 -11.64 28.15
CA ALA A 961 6.72 -12.30 26.84
C ALA A 961 7.76 -11.71 25.86
N THR A 962 8.15 -10.44 26.02
CA THR A 962 9.04 -9.70 25.09
C THR A 962 10.53 -10.01 25.30
N ARG A 963 10.89 -11.24 25.69
CA ARG A 963 12.25 -11.63 26.12
C ARG A 963 13.36 -11.38 25.08
N GLY A 964 13.01 -11.23 23.80
CA GLY A 964 13.92 -10.84 22.73
C GLY A 964 14.19 -9.33 22.60
N LEU A 965 13.45 -8.46 23.28
CA LEU A 965 13.61 -7.00 23.20
C LEU A 965 14.88 -6.56 23.93
N ARG A 966 15.91 -6.14 23.18
CA ARG A 966 17.20 -5.69 23.75
C ARG A 966 17.37 -4.16 23.76
N GLY A 967 16.38 -3.43 23.25
CA GLY A 967 16.30 -1.97 23.33
C GLY A 967 15.61 -1.32 22.14
N THR A 968 16.14 -0.18 21.70
CA THR A 968 15.43 0.79 20.86
C THR A 968 16.20 1.15 19.60
N ALA A 969 15.50 1.62 18.55
CA ALA A 969 16.12 1.97 17.27
C ALA A 969 15.44 3.15 16.57
N TYR A 970 16.22 4.07 16.00
CA TYR A 970 15.72 5.13 15.12
C TYR A 970 16.13 4.86 13.69
N THR A 971 15.15 4.73 12.80
CA THR A 971 15.34 4.33 11.39
C THR A 971 14.57 5.24 10.42
N GLY A 972 14.35 6.51 10.79
CA GLY A 972 13.88 7.55 9.86
C GLY A 972 14.86 7.83 8.72
N GLU A 973 14.35 8.22 7.55
CA GLU A 973 15.17 8.40 6.34
C GLU A 973 16.00 9.70 6.32
N GLY A 974 15.86 10.55 7.34
CA GLY A 974 16.56 11.82 7.51
C GLY A 974 16.46 12.33 8.95
N LEU A 975 17.28 13.30 9.33
CA LEU A 975 17.13 14.00 10.61
C LEU A 975 15.95 14.99 10.59
N SER A 976 15.40 15.30 9.41
CA SER A 976 14.25 16.19 9.17
C SER A 976 14.45 17.62 9.71
N THR A 977 13.48 18.50 9.48
CA THR A 977 13.52 19.88 9.98
C THR A 977 12.92 20.01 11.39
N THR A 978 13.06 18.97 12.24
CA THR A 978 12.13 18.75 13.37
C THR A 978 12.85 18.27 14.65
N PRO A 979 13.76 19.07 15.24
CA PRO A 979 14.59 18.67 16.39
C PRO A 979 13.77 18.26 17.62
N ALA A 980 12.61 18.91 17.84
CA ALA A 980 11.72 18.63 18.97
C ALA A 980 11.25 17.17 19.05
N TYR A 981 11.03 16.52 17.89
CA TYR A 981 10.67 15.11 17.86
C TYR A 981 11.76 14.24 18.48
N PHE A 982 13.03 14.48 18.12
CA PHE A 982 14.16 13.72 18.66
C PHE A 982 14.39 14.04 20.14
N ALA A 983 14.42 15.31 20.52
CA ALA A 983 14.64 15.72 21.90
C ALA A 983 13.62 15.11 22.88
N VAL A 984 12.35 15.04 22.47
CA VAL A 984 11.26 14.42 23.25
C VAL A 984 11.32 12.88 23.17
N MET A 985 11.42 12.32 21.97
CA MET A 985 11.32 10.86 21.77
C MET A 985 12.55 10.09 22.24
N MET A 986 13.75 10.67 22.17
CA MET A 986 14.99 10.03 22.66
C MET A 986 15.06 9.99 24.18
N GLU A 987 14.56 11.01 24.87
CA GLU A 987 14.51 10.98 26.33
C GLU A 987 13.54 9.88 26.81
N MET A 988 12.33 9.84 26.24
CA MET A 988 11.32 8.81 26.58
C MET A 988 11.81 7.40 26.25
N MET A 989 12.24 7.15 25.02
CA MET A 989 12.62 5.80 24.59
C MET A 989 13.85 5.25 25.32
N ASN A 990 14.81 6.11 25.71
CA ASN A 990 16.11 5.62 26.18
C ASN A 990 16.32 5.71 27.70
N TRP A 991 15.70 6.68 28.39
CA TRP A 991 16.08 7.05 29.77
C TRP A 991 14.91 7.32 30.75
N ARG A 992 13.65 7.25 30.29
CA ARG A 992 12.47 7.34 31.17
C ARG A 992 11.90 5.94 31.43
N ASP A 993 11.58 5.64 32.68
CA ASP A 993 10.88 4.39 33.05
C ASP A 993 9.38 4.45 32.71
N GLU A 994 8.77 5.64 32.71
CA GLU A 994 7.35 5.90 32.39
C GLU A 994 7.17 7.02 31.36
N VAL A 995 6.00 7.06 30.68
CA VAL A 995 5.67 8.15 29.74
C VAL A 995 5.21 9.39 30.53
N PRO A 996 5.88 10.55 30.40
CA PRO A 996 5.52 11.77 31.12
C PRO A 996 4.27 12.45 30.56
N ASP A 997 3.74 13.46 31.27
CA ASP A 997 2.66 14.31 30.75
C ASP A 997 3.11 15.02 29.46
N ARG A 998 2.34 14.84 28.38
CA ARG A 998 2.58 15.43 27.05
C ARG A 998 2.71 16.95 27.14
N ASP A 999 1.73 17.58 27.78
CA ASP A 999 1.59 19.02 27.78
C ASP A 999 2.74 19.67 28.54
N GLU A 1000 3.02 19.21 29.76
CA GLU A 1000 4.13 19.73 30.55
C GLU A 1000 5.49 19.39 29.95
N THR A 1001 5.66 18.25 29.27
CA THR A 1001 6.89 17.97 28.51
C THR A 1001 7.13 19.01 27.42
N TYR A 1002 6.12 19.37 26.63
CA TYR A 1002 6.26 20.43 25.63
C TYR A 1002 6.41 21.84 26.26
N ARG A 1003 5.82 22.11 27.43
CA ARG A 1003 6.10 23.36 28.18
C ARG A 1003 7.55 23.43 28.69
N GLN A 1004 8.11 22.32 29.16
CA GLN A 1004 9.50 22.25 29.63
C GLN A 1004 10.51 22.28 28.47
N TYR A 1005 10.16 21.66 27.35
CA TYR A 1005 10.89 21.78 26.09
C TYR A 1005 10.99 23.25 25.66
N ALA A 1006 9.90 24.01 25.69
CA ALA A 1006 9.90 25.45 25.40
C ALA A 1006 10.78 26.28 26.36
N ASP A 1007 10.75 25.96 27.66
CA ASP A 1007 11.59 26.62 28.67
C ASP A 1007 13.09 26.42 28.38
N THR A 1008 13.46 25.20 27.98
CA THR A 1008 14.85 24.76 27.73
C THR A 1008 15.38 25.24 26.39
N ARG A 1009 14.61 25.06 25.31
CA ARG A 1009 14.96 25.45 23.94
C ARG A 1009 15.26 26.93 23.76
N TYR A 1010 14.65 27.76 24.61
CA TYR A 1010 14.78 29.21 24.57
C TYR A 1010 15.62 29.79 25.73
N GLY A 1011 16.17 28.95 26.61
CA GLY A 1011 16.98 29.37 27.77
C GLY A 1011 16.19 30.12 28.84
N ARG A 1012 14.84 30.12 28.79
CA ARG A 1012 13.99 30.95 29.68
C ARG A 1012 12.53 30.55 29.68
N LYS A 1013 11.91 30.68 30.86
CA LYS A 1013 10.48 30.41 31.06
C LYS A 1013 9.61 31.57 30.62
N LEU A 1014 8.72 31.33 29.66
CA LEU A 1014 7.81 32.33 29.08
C LEU A 1014 6.44 31.70 28.81
N ASP A 1015 5.40 32.10 29.55
CA ASP A 1015 4.07 31.46 29.51
C ASP A 1015 3.48 31.29 28.11
N LYS A 1016 3.68 32.28 27.22
CA LYS A 1016 3.23 32.19 25.82
C LYS A 1016 3.98 31.15 25.00
N ALA A 1017 5.30 31.01 25.21
CA ALA A 1017 6.11 30.02 24.52
C ALA A 1017 5.76 28.60 25.01
N ARG A 1018 5.55 28.45 26.32
CA ARG A 1018 5.05 27.22 26.94
C ARG A 1018 3.69 26.81 26.34
N GLU A 1019 2.74 27.73 26.27
CA GLU A 1019 1.42 27.44 25.67
C GLU A 1019 1.49 27.21 24.15
N ALA A 1020 2.36 27.92 23.42
CA ALA A 1020 2.56 27.68 21.99
C ALA A 1020 3.05 26.25 21.73
N TRP A 1021 4.06 25.78 22.47
CA TRP A 1021 4.56 24.41 22.32
C TRP A 1021 3.55 23.36 22.78
N ARG A 1022 2.74 23.66 23.81
CA ARG A 1022 1.60 22.81 24.21
C ARG A 1022 0.61 22.60 23.04
N LEU A 1023 0.27 23.68 22.33
CA LEU A 1023 -0.63 23.65 21.16
C LEU A 1023 0.01 22.95 19.94
N LEU A 1024 1.32 23.06 19.74
CA LEU A 1024 2.06 22.31 18.71
C LEU A 1024 2.09 20.80 19.03
N GLY A 1025 2.17 20.44 20.31
CA GLY A 1025 2.01 19.08 20.85
C GLY A 1025 0.61 18.48 20.67
N GLU A 1026 -0.41 19.32 20.43
CA GLU A 1026 -1.78 18.91 20.10
C GLU A 1026 -2.05 18.82 18.58
N THR A 1027 -1.07 19.17 17.75
CA THR A 1027 -1.26 19.32 16.30
C THR A 1027 -0.13 18.71 15.49
N LEU A 1028 0.87 19.51 15.09
CA LEU A 1028 1.95 19.07 14.20
C LEU A 1028 2.74 17.91 14.82
N PHE A 1029 3.01 17.98 16.13
CA PHE A 1029 3.66 16.92 16.90
C PHE A 1029 2.68 15.84 17.42
N ASP A 1030 1.52 15.73 16.77
CA ASP A 1030 0.63 14.57 16.85
C ASP A 1030 0.35 13.96 15.45
N ARG A 1031 1.13 14.34 14.41
CA ARG A 1031 1.08 13.74 13.06
C ARG A 1031 2.22 12.75 12.82
N GLY A 1032 1.93 11.67 12.07
CA GLY A 1032 2.89 10.60 11.74
C GLY A 1032 3.70 10.82 10.45
N ALA A 1033 3.47 11.94 9.77
CA ALA A 1033 4.14 12.38 8.56
C ALA A 1033 3.96 13.91 8.46
N PRO A 1034 4.81 14.64 7.71
CA PRO A 1034 4.51 16.02 7.38
C PRO A 1034 3.18 16.09 6.62
N PHE A 1035 2.39 17.14 6.87
CA PHE A 1035 1.23 17.44 6.04
C PHE A 1035 1.67 17.68 4.59
N ASP A 1036 0.78 17.47 3.63
CA ASP A 1036 1.11 17.70 2.24
C ASP A 1036 1.00 19.20 1.89
N PRO A 1037 2.11 19.85 1.48
CA PRO A 1037 2.05 21.25 1.08
C PRO A 1037 1.50 21.44 -0.34
N MET A 1038 1.34 20.38 -1.14
CA MET A 1038 0.94 20.40 -2.56
C MET A 1038 1.81 21.23 -3.53
N VAL A 1039 2.74 22.06 -3.04
CA VAL A 1039 3.55 22.98 -3.87
C VAL A 1039 4.53 22.29 -4.83
N HIS A 1040 4.84 21.01 -4.64
CA HIS A 1040 6.02 20.37 -5.24
C HIS A 1040 5.73 19.42 -6.42
N ALA A 1041 4.49 19.00 -6.70
CA ALA A 1041 4.21 17.97 -7.72
C ALA A 1041 2.94 18.25 -8.57
N PRO A 1042 2.94 19.30 -9.43
CA PRO A 1042 1.72 19.88 -10.00
C PRO A 1042 0.72 18.90 -10.63
N ASP A 1043 1.19 18.01 -11.52
CA ASP A 1043 0.31 17.09 -12.26
C ASP A 1043 -0.32 15.99 -11.40
N ARG A 1044 0.33 15.62 -10.29
CA ARG A 1044 -0.18 14.61 -9.36
C ARG A 1044 -1.15 15.25 -8.37
N VAL A 1045 -0.73 16.38 -7.81
CA VAL A 1045 -1.52 17.27 -6.94
C VAL A 1045 -2.86 17.66 -7.58
N TRP A 1046 -2.88 17.92 -8.90
CA TRP A 1046 -4.09 18.26 -9.65
C TRP A 1046 -4.99 17.05 -9.97
N ALA A 1047 -4.46 15.83 -10.03
CA ALA A 1047 -5.25 14.63 -10.32
C ALA A 1047 -5.75 13.88 -9.07
N GLU A 1048 -4.95 13.86 -8.02
CA GLU A 1048 -5.16 13.06 -6.81
C GLU A 1048 -5.56 13.92 -5.59
N GLY A 1049 -5.50 15.25 -5.70
CA GLY A 1049 -5.80 16.20 -4.62
C GLY A 1049 -4.74 16.28 -3.52
N THR A 1050 -3.81 15.31 -3.44
CA THR A 1050 -2.64 15.26 -2.54
C THR A 1050 -1.46 14.54 -3.24
N PHE A 1051 -0.35 14.30 -2.55
CA PHE A 1051 0.82 13.59 -3.07
C PHE A 1051 1.34 12.48 -2.12
N TRP A 1052 1.56 12.75 -0.83
CA TRP A 1052 1.99 11.76 0.17
C TRP A 1052 1.27 11.89 1.52
N GLY A 1053 0.64 13.02 1.82
CA GLY A 1053 0.04 13.30 3.13
C GLY A 1053 -1.37 13.87 3.02
N GLN A 1054 -2.07 13.92 4.14
CA GLN A 1054 -3.27 14.75 4.27
C GLN A 1054 -2.86 16.23 4.42
N PRO A 1055 -3.72 17.18 4.04
CA PRO A 1055 -3.55 18.59 4.39
C PRO A 1055 -3.66 18.81 5.91
N LEU A 1056 -3.55 20.08 6.35
CA LEU A 1056 -3.86 20.46 7.73
C LEU A 1056 -5.36 20.76 7.87
N GLU A 1057 -6.01 20.07 8.80
CA GLU A 1057 -7.41 20.28 9.14
C GLU A 1057 -7.65 21.71 9.66
N PRO A 1058 -8.86 22.28 9.52
CA PRO A 1058 -9.16 23.64 10.00
C PRO A 1058 -8.79 23.87 11.47
N ARG A 1059 -9.03 22.87 12.34
CA ARG A 1059 -8.62 22.92 13.75
C ARG A 1059 -7.10 22.97 13.91
N GLU A 1060 -6.34 22.17 13.16
CA GLU A 1060 -4.87 22.18 13.23
C GLU A 1060 -4.31 23.53 12.77
N ARG A 1061 -4.85 24.08 11.67
CA ARG A 1061 -4.47 25.39 11.15
C ARG A 1061 -4.74 26.51 12.16
N ALA A 1062 -5.90 26.51 12.82
CA ALA A 1062 -6.26 27.50 13.83
C ALA A 1062 -5.35 27.41 15.09
N LEU A 1063 -5.05 26.20 15.56
CA LEU A 1063 -4.18 26.00 16.74
C LEU A 1063 -2.71 26.31 16.43
N ALA A 1064 -2.20 25.91 15.26
CA ALA A 1064 -0.86 26.26 14.79
C ALA A 1064 -0.69 27.77 14.54
N GLY A 1065 -1.71 28.43 13.97
CA GLY A 1065 -1.76 29.89 13.85
C GLY A 1065 -1.81 30.60 15.21
N THR A 1066 -2.49 30.01 16.20
CA THR A 1066 -2.50 30.48 17.59
C THR A 1066 -1.12 30.34 18.24
N ALA A 1067 -0.44 29.19 18.07
CA ALA A 1067 0.93 28.98 18.54
C ALA A 1067 1.91 29.99 17.92
N LEU A 1068 1.80 30.24 16.61
CA LEU A 1068 2.61 31.27 15.93
C LEU A 1068 2.35 32.68 16.49
N SER A 1069 1.09 33.03 16.74
CA SER A 1069 0.71 34.30 17.39
C SER A 1069 1.33 34.47 18.78
N LEU A 1070 1.36 33.39 19.57
CA LEU A 1070 1.96 33.34 20.90
C LEU A 1070 3.50 33.46 20.84
N LEU A 1071 4.16 32.77 19.91
CA LEU A 1071 5.60 32.87 19.66
C LEU A 1071 5.99 34.28 19.17
N LEU A 1072 5.27 34.86 18.21
CA LEU A 1072 5.41 36.28 17.84
C LEU A 1072 5.18 37.21 19.04
N GLY A 1073 4.38 36.77 20.01
CA GLY A 1073 4.17 37.43 21.30
C GLY A 1073 5.38 37.43 22.25
N CYS A 1074 6.43 36.67 21.97
CA CYS A 1074 7.71 36.60 22.70
C CYS A 1074 8.90 37.25 21.96
N ARG A 1075 8.64 37.95 20.85
CA ARG A 1075 9.71 38.50 19.98
C ARG A 1075 10.57 39.60 20.61
N LYS A 1076 10.19 40.20 21.74
CA LYS A 1076 11.07 41.15 22.47
C LYS A 1076 12.04 40.43 23.40
N GLU A 1077 11.69 39.20 23.75
CA GLU A 1077 12.35 38.35 24.72
C GLU A 1077 13.26 37.30 24.05
N LEU A 1078 13.03 36.99 22.76
CA LEU A 1078 13.65 35.89 22.01
C LEU A 1078 14.25 36.24 20.63
N ALA A 1079 14.07 37.44 20.08
CA ALA A 1079 14.75 37.79 18.82
C ALA A 1079 16.27 37.76 19.00
N GLY A 1080 16.98 37.15 18.04
CA GLY A 1080 18.39 36.80 18.13
C GLY A 1080 18.70 35.44 18.78
N ASN A 1081 17.68 34.67 19.22
CA ASN A 1081 17.85 33.25 19.57
C ASN A 1081 17.62 32.40 18.30
N PRO A 1082 18.63 31.64 17.81
CA PRO A 1082 18.49 30.89 16.56
C PRO A 1082 17.41 29.80 16.58
N GLN A 1083 17.19 29.14 17.72
CA GLN A 1083 16.16 28.10 17.84
C GLN A 1083 14.76 28.70 17.71
N TYR A 1084 14.51 29.84 18.37
CA TYR A 1084 13.26 30.59 18.24
C TYR A 1084 13.01 31.05 16.81
N GLU A 1085 14.02 31.58 16.13
CA GLU A 1085 13.89 32.07 14.76
C GLU A 1085 13.64 30.93 13.76
N PHE A 1086 14.31 29.79 13.93
CA PHE A 1086 14.06 28.57 13.17
C PHE A 1086 12.62 28.05 13.34
N ASP A 1087 12.14 27.97 14.58
CA ASP A 1087 10.78 27.51 14.89
C ASP A 1087 9.73 28.45 14.27
N LEU A 1088 9.95 29.75 14.40
CA LEU A 1088 9.09 30.81 13.89
C LEU A 1088 8.97 30.77 12.36
N VAL A 1089 10.11 30.63 11.68
CA VAL A 1089 10.19 30.54 10.21
C VAL A 1089 9.56 29.22 9.71
N GLY A 1090 9.86 28.10 10.37
CA GLY A 1090 9.30 26.79 10.03
C GLY A 1090 7.78 26.75 10.15
N LEU A 1091 7.22 27.30 11.23
CA LEU A 1091 5.78 27.31 11.48
C LEU A 1091 5.03 28.23 10.51
N MET A 1092 5.59 29.40 10.19
CA MET A 1092 5.00 30.31 9.19
C MET A 1092 5.09 29.74 7.77
N ARG A 1093 6.20 29.05 7.41
CA ARG A 1093 6.35 28.32 6.14
C ARG A 1093 5.27 27.25 5.99
N ASP A 1094 5.00 26.50 7.06
CA ASP A 1094 4.03 25.41 7.04
C ASP A 1094 2.59 25.93 6.93
N LEU A 1095 2.24 27.00 7.67
CA LEU A 1095 0.96 27.69 7.53
C LEU A 1095 0.76 28.34 6.14
N MET A 1096 1.80 28.95 5.55
CA MET A 1096 1.75 29.45 4.16
C MET A 1096 1.55 28.33 3.15
N SER A 1097 2.15 27.16 3.37
CA SER A 1097 1.99 26.00 2.48
C SER A 1097 0.56 25.44 2.56
N ALA A 1098 0.00 25.37 3.78
CA ALA A 1098 -1.40 25.00 3.99
C ALA A 1098 -2.42 26.07 3.55
N ARG A 1099 -1.97 27.30 3.24
CA ARG A 1099 -2.73 28.33 2.51
C ARG A 1099 -2.65 28.10 1.00
N ASN A 1100 -1.47 27.81 0.47
CA ASN A 1100 -1.25 27.50 -0.95
C ASN A 1100 -2.11 26.31 -1.43
N HIS A 1101 -2.34 25.30 -0.58
CA HIS A 1101 -3.34 24.24 -0.78
C HIS A 1101 -4.68 24.79 -1.29
N ASP A 1102 -5.30 25.70 -0.52
CA ASP A 1102 -6.64 26.23 -0.82
C ASP A 1102 -6.64 27.10 -2.10
N VAL A 1103 -5.53 27.79 -2.40
CA VAL A 1103 -5.37 28.53 -3.65
C VAL A 1103 -5.27 27.59 -4.86
N VAL A 1104 -4.58 26.44 -4.74
CA VAL A 1104 -4.51 25.41 -5.78
C VAL A 1104 -5.88 24.75 -5.99
N GLN A 1105 -6.62 24.43 -4.92
CA GLN A 1105 -7.98 23.90 -5.03
C GLN A 1105 -8.94 24.91 -5.71
N ALA A 1106 -8.84 26.20 -5.36
CA ALA A 1106 -9.60 27.26 -6.03
C ALA A 1106 -9.16 27.48 -7.50
N MET A 1107 -7.90 27.22 -7.84
CA MET A 1107 -7.38 27.25 -9.20
C MET A 1107 -7.91 26.07 -10.04
N HIS A 1108 -8.03 24.88 -9.44
CA HIS A 1108 -8.63 23.69 -10.04
C HIS A 1108 -10.12 23.92 -10.34
N ALA A 1109 -10.90 24.36 -9.35
CA ALA A 1109 -12.32 24.66 -9.53
C ALA A 1109 -12.57 25.66 -10.67
N ALA A 1110 -11.78 26.75 -10.75
CA ALA A 1110 -11.89 27.73 -11.83
C ALA A 1110 -11.49 27.16 -13.22
N TRP A 1111 -10.64 26.13 -13.29
CA TRP A 1111 -10.34 25.47 -14.56
C TRP A 1111 -11.47 24.52 -15.02
N GLU A 1112 -12.07 23.77 -14.10
CA GLU A 1112 -13.25 22.92 -14.36
C GLU A 1112 -14.49 23.75 -14.77
N ASP A 1113 -14.79 24.85 -14.05
CA ASP A 1113 -15.90 25.76 -14.34
C ASP A 1113 -15.71 26.59 -15.64
N GLY A 1114 -14.59 26.42 -16.34
CA GLY A 1114 -14.25 27.18 -17.55
C GLY A 1114 -13.75 28.62 -17.31
N ASP A 1115 -13.75 29.10 -16.06
CA ASP A 1115 -13.23 30.43 -15.70
C ASP A 1115 -11.68 30.48 -15.75
N ARG A 1116 -11.16 30.51 -16.97
CA ARG A 1116 -9.74 30.74 -17.23
C ARG A 1116 -9.23 32.05 -16.62
N ALA A 1117 -10.07 33.07 -16.43
CA ALA A 1117 -9.65 34.34 -15.81
C ALA A 1117 -9.48 34.22 -14.29
N GLY A 1118 -10.37 33.49 -13.62
CA GLY A 1118 -10.25 33.07 -12.23
C GLY A 1118 -9.05 32.18 -11.98
N MET A 1119 -8.81 31.18 -12.85
CA MET A 1119 -7.61 30.35 -12.80
C MET A 1119 -6.33 31.20 -12.86
N GLU A 1120 -6.22 32.16 -13.80
CA GLU A 1120 -5.08 33.09 -13.87
C GLU A 1120 -4.99 34.06 -12.68
N ALA A 1121 -6.09 34.37 -12.01
CA ALA A 1121 -6.06 35.14 -10.76
C ALA A 1121 -5.47 34.30 -9.62
N ARG A 1122 -5.92 33.05 -9.46
CA ARG A 1122 -5.41 32.12 -8.45
C ARG A 1122 -3.96 31.71 -8.69
N PHE A 1123 -3.53 31.50 -9.94
CA PHE A 1123 -2.13 31.23 -10.24
C PHE A 1123 -1.20 32.38 -9.83
N ARG A 1124 -1.61 33.64 -10.10
CA ARG A 1124 -0.85 34.82 -9.65
C ARG A 1124 -0.86 34.99 -8.13
N GLU A 1125 -1.93 34.60 -7.46
CA GLU A 1125 -2.00 34.55 -6.00
C GLU A 1125 -1.02 33.51 -5.43
N PHE A 1126 -1.07 32.27 -5.91
CA PHE A 1126 -0.19 31.15 -5.52
C PHE A 1126 1.28 31.49 -5.76
N ARG A 1127 1.63 31.98 -6.96
CA ARG A 1127 3.00 32.41 -7.29
C ARG A 1127 3.53 33.43 -6.29
N ARG A 1128 2.74 34.45 -5.96
CA ARG A 1128 3.13 35.52 -5.02
C ARG A 1128 3.29 34.98 -3.60
N GLN A 1129 2.44 34.05 -3.16
CA GLN A 1129 2.60 33.37 -1.87
C GLN A 1129 3.87 32.48 -1.85
N MET A 1130 4.20 31.80 -2.95
CA MET A 1130 5.45 31.03 -3.11
C MET A 1130 6.70 31.92 -3.10
N GLU A 1131 6.69 33.06 -3.78
CA GLU A 1131 7.76 34.08 -3.74
C GLU A 1131 7.94 34.66 -2.32
N GLU A 1132 6.87 34.71 -1.52
CA GLU A 1132 6.92 35.11 -0.11
C GLU A 1132 7.44 34.02 0.82
N VAL A 1133 7.17 32.73 0.54
CA VAL A 1133 7.78 31.58 1.24
C VAL A 1133 9.28 31.50 0.93
N GLU A 1134 9.69 31.67 -0.33
CA GLU A 1134 11.11 31.79 -0.75
C GLU A 1134 11.84 32.88 0.03
N ARG A 1135 11.22 34.06 0.21
CA ARG A 1135 11.78 35.17 1.02
C ARG A 1135 11.88 34.79 2.50
N LEU A 1136 10.86 34.11 3.04
CA LEU A 1136 10.80 33.70 4.45
C LEU A 1136 11.86 32.66 4.79
N ILE A 1137 11.91 31.55 4.06
CA ILE A 1137 12.87 30.45 4.32
C ILE A 1137 14.31 30.89 4.04
N GLY A 1138 14.52 31.84 3.13
CA GLY A 1138 15.81 32.48 2.85
C GLY A 1138 16.45 33.25 4.02
N THR A 1139 15.81 33.28 5.18
CA THR A 1139 16.35 33.86 6.42
C THR A 1139 17.03 32.83 7.34
N GLN A 1140 17.04 31.54 6.99
CA GLN A 1140 17.59 30.45 7.81
C GLN A 1140 18.51 29.53 6.99
N ASP A 1141 19.59 29.07 7.62
CA ASP A 1141 20.69 28.33 6.99
C ASP A 1141 20.27 26.95 6.46
N GLU A 1142 19.39 26.27 7.20
CA GLU A 1142 18.89 24.92 6.94
C GLU A 1142 17.92 24.87 5.75
N PHE A 1143 17.49 26.04 5.25
CA PHE A 1143 16.61 26.15 4.10
C PHE A 1143 17.29 26.72 2.85
N LEU A 1144 18.62 26.73 2.77
CA LEU A 1144 19.37 27.23 1.59
C LEU A 1144 19.84 26.10 0.66
N LEU A 1145 19.26 25.99 -0.54
CA LEU A 1145 19.75 25.05 -1.57
C LEU A 1145 21.23 25.28 -1.91
N GLY A 1146 21.69 26.53 -1.85
CA GLY A 1146 23.09 26.88 -2.08
C GLY A 1146 24.05 26.25 -1.07
N ARG A 1147 23.67 26.09 0.20
CA ARG A 1147 24.51 25.38 1.19
C ARG A 1147 24.60 23.88 0.91
N TRP A 1148 23.51 23.24 0.49
CA TRP A 1148 23.51 21.83 0.08
C TRP A 1148 24.40 21.59 -1.14
N ILE A 1149 24.26 22.41 -2.19
CA ILE A 1149 25.09 22.31 -3.41
C ILE A 1149 26.56 22.67 -3.10
N ALA A 1150 26.83 23.69 -2.29
CA ALA A 1150 28.19 24.05 -1.91
C ALA A 1150 28.88 22.94 -1.11
N ALA A 1151 28.18 22.31 -0.16
CA ALA A 1151 28.70 21.16 0.58
C ALA A 1151 29.04 19.98 -0.35
N ALA A 1152 28.17 19.66 -1.32
CA ALA A 1152 28.41 18.62 -2.31
C ALA A 1152 29.66 18.92 -3.17
N ARG A 1153 29.74 20.13 -3.75
CA ARG A 1153 30.90 20.55 -4.57
C ARG A 1153 32.20 20.61 -3.77
N ALA A 1154 32.14 20.91 -2.47
CA ALA A 1154 33.30 20.96 -1.57
C ALA A 1154 33.84 19.57 -1.14
N ARG A 1155 33.34 18.48 -1.73
CA ARG A 1155 33.90 17.12 -1.60
C ARG A 1155 34.74 16.69 -2.81
N ALA A 1156 34.87 17.53 -3.84
CA ALA A 1156 35.52 17.18 -5.11
C ALA A 1156 36.93 17.76 -5.25
N ASP A 1157 37.85 16.93 -5.75
CA ASP A 1157 39.24 17.31 -6.03
C ASP A 1157 39.41 18.04 -7.37
N ASN A 1158 38.42 17.94 -8.27
CA ASN A 1158 38.45 18.53 -9.61
C ASN A 1158 37.04 19.03 -10.05
N PRO A 1159 36.95 19.83 -11.14
CA PRO A 1159 35.68 20.41 -11.58
C PRO A 1159 34.63 19.41 -12.08
N ASP A 1160 35.06 18.28 -12.67
CA ASP A 1160 34.15 17.30 -13.27
C ASP A 1160 33.43 16.49 -12.17
N ASP A 1161 34.18 16.09 -11.13
CA ASP A 1161 33.60 15.48 -9.91
C ASP A 1161 32.69 16.46 -9.16
N ALA A 1162 33.06 17.75 -9.08
CA ALA A 1162 32.21 18.76 -8.47
C ALA A 1162 30.86 18.91 -9.22
N ASP A 1163 30.88 18.79 -10.54
CA ASP A 1163 29.69 18.78 -11.39
C ASP A 1163 28.89 17.48 -11.25
N LEU A 1164 29.53 16.32 -11.08
CA LEU A 1164 28.87 15.06 -10.78
C LEU A 1164 28.16 15.12 -9.42
N TYR A 1165 28.82 15.65 -8.39
CA TYR A 1165 28.24 15.77 -7.05
C TYR A 1165 27.10 16.79 -7.02
N GLU A 1166 27.19 17.91 -7.76
CA GLU A 1166 26.05 18.82 -7.92
C GLU A 1166 24.88 18.17 -8.67
N TYR A 1167 25.13 17.35 -9.70
CA TYR A 1167 24.05 16.59 -10.37
C TYR A 1167 23.36 15.62 -9.40
N ASN A 1168 24.13 14.87 -8.61
CA ASN A 1168 23.60 13.99 -7.56
C ASN A 1168 22.78 14.79 -6.53
N ALA A 1169 23.34 15.87 -5.98
CA ALA A 1169 22.72 16.73 -4.98
C ALA A 1169 21.42 17.38 -5.47
N ARG A 1170 21.36 17.80 -6.75
CA ARG A 1170 20.14 18.31 -7.38
C ARG A 1170 19.11 17.22 -7.63
N ASN A 1171 19.51 16.08 -8.20
CA ASN A 1171 18.58 15.04 -8.63
C ASN A 1171 17.88 14.36 -7.46
N ILE A 1172 18.61 13.98 -6.40
CA ILE A 1172 18.05 13.18 -5.29
C ILE A 1172 16.86 13.87 -4.60
N ILE A 1173 16.87 15.20 -4.49
CA ILE A 1173 15.77 16.01 -3.90
C ILE A 1173 14.70 16.46 -4.91
N THR A 1174 14.82 16.06 -6.19
CA THR A 1174 13.90 16.48 -7.27
C THR A 1174 13.45 15.30 -8.13
N LEU A 1175 14.17 14.95 -9.20
CA LEU A 1175 13.78 13.85 -10.09
C LEU A 1175 13.86 12.47 -9.43
N TRP A 1176 14.68 12.34 -8.39
CA TRP A 1176 15.13 11.11 -7.76
C TRP A 1176 15.90 10.16 -8.69
N GLY A 1177 15.63 10.11 -9.99
CA GLY A 1177 16.50 9.44 -10.96
C GLY A 1177 16.38 9.97 -12.39
N SER A 1178 16.28 9.06 -13.36
CA SER A 1178 16.10 9.43 -14.77
C SER A 1178 14.65 9.81 -15.11
N GLU A 1179 14.48 10.43 -16.26
CA GLU A 1179 13.23 10.96 -16.83
C GLU A 1179 12.13 9.90 -16.99
N LYS A 1180 12.51 8.61 -16.95
CA LYS A 1180 11.62 7.44 -17.05
C LYS A 1180 11.18 6.86 -15.69
N ARG A 1181 11.81 7.24 -14.57
CA ARG A 1181 11.47 6.70 -13.23
C ARG A 1181 10.22 7.37 -12.66
N ASN A 1182 9.64 6.76 -11.64
CA ASN A 1182 8.36 7.20 -11.05
C ASN A 1182 8.45 7.54 -9.55
N ILE A 1183 9.64 7.94 -9.07
CA ILE A 1183 9.92 8.31 -7.67
C ILE A 1183 10.19 9.83 -7.56
N ARG A 1184 9.79 10.59 -8.60
CA ARG A 1184 9.95 12.05 -8.69
C ARG A 1184 9.28 12.75 -7.50
N ASP A 1185 9.95 13.76 -6.96
CA ASP A 1185 9.55 14.59 -5.83
C ASP A 1185 9.39 13.83 -4.49
N TYR A 1186 9.85 12.58 -4.38
CA TYR A 1186 9.79 11.80 -3.13
C TYR A 1186 10.54 12.48 -1.97
N ALA A 1187 11.73 13.00 -2.23
CA ALA A 1187 12.55 13.72 -1.25
C ALA A 1187 12.49 15.24 -1.49
N TYR A 1188 11.28 15.81 -1.59
CA TYR A 1188 11.12 17.25 -1.74
C TYR A 1188 11.71 18.04 -0.55
N ARG A 1189 12.04 19.31 -0.80
CA ARG A 1189 12.51 20.27 0.23
C ARG A 1189 11.79 21.60 0.06
N HIS A 1190 11.52 22.32 1.14
CA HIS A 1190 11.17 23.74 1.03
C HIS A 1190 12.42 24.59 1.27
N TRP A 1191 13.21 24.77 0.21
CA TRP A 1191 14.48 25.49 0.23
C TRP A 1191 14.48 26.70 -0.72
N GLN A 1192 15.11 27.79 -0.29
CA GLN A 1192 15.40 28.97 -1.12
C GLN A 1192 16.24 28.53 -2.33
N GLY A 1193 15.92 29.06 -3.50
CA GLY A 1193 16.49 28.62 -4.78
C GLY A 1193 15.75 27.43 -5.39
N LEU A 1194 15.22 26.50 -4.58
CA LEU A 1194 14.43 25.38 -5.08
C LEU A 1194 12.99 25.80 -5.37
N ILE A 1195 12.39 26.67 -4.54
CA ILE A 1195 11.09 27.27 -4.85
C ILE A 1195 11.18 28.18 -6.07
N SER A 1196 12.16 29.09 -6.12
CA SER A 1196 12.31 30.05 -7.22
C SER A 1196 12.76 29.46 -8.57
N ASP A 1197 13.73 28.53 -8.62
CA ASP A 1197 14.31 28.03 -9.88
C ASP A 1197 13.80 26.63 -10.31
N TYR A 1198 13.09 25.89 -9.46
CA TYR A 1198 12.52 24.57 -9.78
C TYR A 1198 10.99 24.51 -9.62
N TYR A 1199 10.41 24.77 -8.44
CA TYR A 1199 8.95 24.58 -8.25
C TYR A 1199 8.10 25.63 -8.97
N ILE A 1200 8.38 26.94 -8.84
CA ILE A 1200 7.61 27.97 -9.56
C ILE A 1200 7.67 27.76 -11.09
N PRO A 1201 8.84 27.52 -11.72
CA PRO A 1201 8.89 27.26 -13.17
C PRO A 1201 8.23 25.95 -13.63
N ARG A 1202 7.96 24.99 -12.73
CA ARG A 1202 7.11 23.83 -13.02
C ARG A 1202 5.64 24.19 -13.00
N TRP A 1203 5.19 24.96 -12.01
CA TRP A 1203 3.82 25.49 -11.99
C TRP A 1203 3.52 26.43 -13.17
N GLU A 1204 4.49 27.25 -13.60
CA GLU A 1204 4.38 28.04 -14.85
C GLU A 1204 4.08 27.14 -16.05
N ARG A 1205 4.87 26.09 -16.27
CA ARG A 1205 4.68 25.10 -17.36
C ARG A 1205 3.39 24.32 -17.23
N PHE A 1206 3.01 23.97 -16.00
CA PHE A 1206 1.76 23.28 -15.73
C PHE A 1206 0.56 24.14 -16.14
N VAL A 1207 0.56 25.43 -15.77
CA VAL A 1207 -0.49 26.37 -16.18
C VAL A 1207 -0.41 26.70 -17.67
N GLU A 1208 0.78 26.72 -18.30
CA GLU A 1208 0.92 26.79 -19.77
C GLU A 1208 0.27 25.58 -20.48
N TYR A 1209 0.46 24.37 -19.95
CA TYR A 1209 -0.25 23.18 -20.41
C TYR A 1209 -1.78 23.31 -20.22
N LEU A 1210 -2.26 23.79 -19.07
CA LEU A 1210 -3.69 23.99 -18.79
C LEU A 1210 -4.33 25.08 -19.69
N ARG A 1211 -3.61 26.16 -19.99
CA ARG A 1211 -4.01 27.21 -20.96
C ARG A 1211 -4.18 26.66 -22.38
N ALA A 1212 -3.36 25.68 -22.76
CA ALA A 1212 -3.40 25.06 -24.07
C ALA A 1212 -4.57 24.07 -24.24
N GLN A 1213 -5.24 23.65 -23.15
CA GLN A 1213 -6.38 22.75 -23.23
C GLN A 1213 -7.67 23.50 -23.62
N PRO A 1214 -8.45 22.97 -24.58
CA PRO A 1214 -9.73 23.55 -24.93
C PRO A 1214 -10.72 23.52 -23.75
N GLU A 1215 -11.74 24.37 -23.82
CA GLU A 1215 -12.83 24.42 -22.86
C GLU A 1215 -13.58 23.08 -22.83
N GLY A 1216 -13.80 22.52 -21.64
CA GLY A 1216 -14.40 21.18 -21.47
C GLY A 1216 -13.49 19.98 -21.74
N ALA A 1217 -12.17 20.17 -21.92
CA ALA A 1217 -11.21 19.06 -21.98
C ALA A 1217 -11.07 18.34 -20.63
N SER A 1218 -10.94 17.02 -20.64
CA SER A 1218 -10.49 16.26 -19.47
C SER A 1218 -8.97 16.36 -19.28
N PHE A 1219 -8.51 16.31 -18.03
CA PHE A 1219 -7.10 16.46 -17.68
C PHE A 1219 -6.27 15.21 -18.03
N ASP A 1220 -5.39 15.28 -19.05
CA ASP A 1220 -4.36 14.27 -19.30
C ASP A 1220 -3.11 14.54 -18.45
N ARG A 1221 -3.08 13.92 -17.27
CA ARG A 1221 -1.92 13.93 -16.37
C ARG A 1221 -0.63 13.45 -17.04
N ALA A 1222 -0.69 12.47 -17.94
CA ALA A 1222 0.50 11.96 -18.61
C ALA A 1222 1.05 13.00 -19.62
N ALA A 1223 0.20 13.78 -20.28
CA ALA A 1223 0.63 14.94 -21.07
C ALA A 1223 1.22 16.04 -20.18
N ALA A 1224 0.59 16.35 -19.05
CA ALA A 1224 1.12 17.33 -18.10
C ALA A 1224 2.51 16.93 -17.57
N LYS A 1225 2.71 15.66 -17.20
CA LYS A 1225 4.02 15.12 -16.78
C LYS A 1225 5.04 15.23 -17.93
N ARG A 1226 4.69 14.83 -19.16
CA ARG A 1226 5.55 14.99 -20.35
C ARG A 1226 5.97 16.45 -20.59
N HIS A 1227 5.08 17.41 -20.35
CA HIS A 1227 5.34 18.84 -20.56
C HIS A 1227 6.33 19.44 -19.53
N MET A 1228 6.48 18.82 -18.35
CA MET A 1228 7.41 19.29 -17.30
C MET A 1228 8.73 18.51 -17.25
N VAL A 1229 8.74 17.20 -17.54
CA VAL A 1229 9.89 16.33 -17.25
C VAL A 1229 11.18 16.73 -17.97
N GLU A 1230 11.10 17.30 -19.18
CA GLU A 1230 12.28 17.81 -19.90
C GLU A 1230 12.93 19.00 -19.17
N PHE A 1231 12.12 19.89 -18.57
CA PHE A 1231 12.62 20.98 -17.72
C PHE A 1231 13.23 20.43 -16.43
N GLU A 1232 12.56 19.47 -15.77
CA GLU A 1232 13.01 18.87 -14.52
C GLU A 1232 14.39 18.20 -14.70
N ALA A 1233 14.56 17.52 -15.83
CA ALA A 1233 15.78 16.85 -16.25
C ALA A 1233 16.90 17.80 -16.70
N ALA A 1234 16.56 18.91 -17.34
CA ALA A 1234 17.50 19.98 -17.67
C ALA A 1234 17.96 20.71 -16.39
N TRP A 1235 17.07 20.91 -15.41
CA TRP A 1235 17.36 21.59 -14.15
C TRP A 1235 18.43 20.87 -13.34
N CYS A 1236 18.36 19.54 -13.22
CA CYS A 1236 19.37 18.72 -12.53
C CYS A 1236 20.78 18.88 -13.11
N ARG A 1237 20.89 19.25 -14.39
CA ARG A 1237 22.14 19.42 -15.14
C ARG A 1237 22.64 20.88 -15.20
N ARG A 1238 21.96 21.83 -14.52
CA ARG A 1238 22.40 23.24 -14.41
C ARG A 1238 23.51 23.42 -13.40
N ARG A 1239 24.21 24.56 -13.53
CA ARG A 1239 25.30 25.07 -12.65
C ARG A 1239 25.07 26.55 -12.27
N ASN A 1240 23.82 26.95 -12.09
CA ASN A 1240 23.50 28.29 -11.62
C ASN A 1240 23.79 28.41 -10.11
N PRO A 1241 24.43 29.51 -9.65
CA PRO A 1241 24.70 29.72 -8.24
C PRO A 1241 23.42 30.07 -7.47
N PHE A 1242 23.39 29.69 -6.19
CA PHE A 1242 22.35 30.04 -5.22
C PHE A 1242 23.00 30.67 -3.97
N PRO A 1243 22.25 31.43 -3.15
CA PRO A 1243 22.79 31.99 -1.91
C PRO A 1243 23.25 30.89 -0.94
N THR A 1244 24.44 31.08 -0.36
CA THR A 1244 24.95 30.27 0.76
C THR A 1244 24.71 30.92 2.11
N GLU A 1245 24.36 32.21 2.16
CA GLU A 1245 24.13 32.93 3.42
C GLU A 1245 22.68 33.45 3.52
N PRO A 1246 22.11 33.51 4.73
CA PRO A 1246 20.74 33.94 4.94
C PRO A 1246 20.60 35.46 4.76
N SER A 1247 19.42 35.91 4.33
CA SER A 1247 19.19 37.31 4.00
C SER A 1247 17.78 37.77 4.36
N GLY A 1248 17.69 38.63 5.38
CA GLY A 1248 16.46 39.22 5.88
C GLY A 1248 16.37 39.11 7.41
N ASP A 1249 15.32 39.70 7.97
CA ASP A 1249 14.97 39.57 9.39
C ASP A 1249 13.87 38.51 9.52
N PRO A 1250 14.15 37.30 10.08
CA PRO A 1250 13.17 36.22 10.17
C PRO A 1250 11.94 36.60 10.99
N VAL A 1251 12.12 37.40 12.04
CA VAL A 1251 11.07 37.83 12.97
C VAL A 1251 10.17 38.88 12.32
N ALA A 1252 10.74 39.89 11.65
CA ALA A 1252 9.98 40.92 10.95
C ALA A 1252 9.28 40.37 9.72
N ILE A 1253 9.92 39.48 8.94
CA ILE A 1253 9.31 38.82 7.78
C ILE A 1253 8.15 37.92 8.21
N THR A 1254 8.30 37.15 9.30
CA THR A 1254 7.21 36.34 9.83
C THR A 1254 6.06 37.19 10.38
N ALA A 1255 6.36 38.28 11.11
CA ALA A 1255 5.34 39.19 11.62
C ALA A 1255 4.55 39.90 10.49
N ASP A 1256 5.22 40.29 9.40
CA ASP A 1256 4.62 40.84 8.17
C ASP A 1256 3.67 39.83 7.51
N LEU A 1257 4.16 38.60 7.26
CA LEU A 1257 3.34 37.56 6.63
C LEU A 1257 2.15 37.14 7.52
N PHE A 1258 2.37 36.98 8.82
CA PHE A 1258 1.29 36.67 9.76
C PHE A 1258 0.22 37.78 9.78
N HIS A 1259 0.61 39.06 9.83
CA HIS A 1259 -0.35 40.17 9.77
C HIS A 1259 -1.12 40.20 8.43
N ARG A 1260 -0.51 39.79 7.32
CA ARG A 1260 -1.14 39.78 5.99
C ARG A 1260 -2.04 38.57 5.72
N TYR A 1261 -1.97 37.51 6.53
CA TYR A 1261 -2.70 36.25 6.26
C TYR A 1261 -3.49 35.65 7.44
N ALA A 1262 -3.32 36.15 8.67
CA ALA A 1262 -4.00 35.62 9.85
C ALA A 1262 -5.48 36.06 10.02
N GLU A 1263 -6.11 36.62 8.98
CA GLU A 1263 -7.57 36.85 9.00
C GLU A 1263 -8.33 35.52 8.82
N ASP A 1264 -7.81 34.61 7.98
CA ASP A 1264 -8.32 33.23 7.81
C ASP A 1264 -8.00 32.31 9.01
N ALA A 1265 -7.52 32.88 10.13
CA ALA A 1265 -7.23 32.20 11.40
C ALA A 1265 -8.02 32.83 12.57
N ARG A 1266 -9.12 33.54 12.28
CA ARG A 1266 -10.01 34.18 13.26
C ARG A 1266 -11.50 33.79 13.12
N GLU A 1267 -11.85 33.06 12.06
CA GLU A 1267 -13.13 32.37 11.90
C GLU A 1267 -13.01 30.89 12.32
#